data_AF-A0A8H3X1V6-F1
#
_entry.id   AF-A0A8H3X1V6-F1
#
_cell.length_a   1.000
_cell.length_b   1.000
_cell.length_c   1.000
_cell.angle_alpha   90.00
_cell.angle_beta   90.00
_cell.angle_gamma   90.00
#
_symmetry.space_group_name_H-M   'P 1'
#
loop_
_entity.id
_entity.type
_entity.pdbx_description
1 polymer ?
#
loop_
_entity_poly.entity_id
_entity_poly.type
_entity_poly.pdbx_seq_one_letter_code
_entity_poly.pdbx_strand_id
1 'polypeptide(L)'
;MTDITEFENNFDDLLHKPASNNISETLSNVDLSNPFHDAVSLLIAPVSPLSDSDKGITDLYNEPTQNNLLKDSLIFEPEVQSIEIKFDEERDFEEEVSSFKGIDAVSSISPESHVHEKISNSDESLDDESIIIRESHVQTGITRFSLNSSQTNFHEVGESIPIFEIAVEDPQKIGDPINAHIIYKVRTKTTSTAFKDKEFTVLRRYRDFLWLYNHLTLSHPGVIVPPIPGKLVIGRFQDEFVENRRQALEKCLNKIMSHPKLCSDPNLKLFLESDTFTIDVKRKNQDESKSVLKSLGEVVSNATTFSKVVETDEWVESRKIELDILDSQLRALLKSVEAIVKQRKDLGSTIVDFGDSILSLADTEINKPLANNLRILGNLQQKIKELHEKQAQQNVINLENTIDEYIRLIGSIKIVFNSRSKIYQTWQNAIYDLQKKKTNYERSKVQGRMSQDKLSIMLAQIADSEHRVEDCKHEFEDVSKLIKNELDRFDKEKVEDFKNSVEAFLESMVQTQKEIINLWESYSVEVELLQNINSEDYSSQKVFKNLVFVAEESIDLKMNPFPHIIYQQNGSPNGPVSPVHSPAHTPSPPATSPGQTSPSLGYLAPHVPAIYGGSMHLFTYQSKLPSMGHAFNPHSLLNQTTGSPGQTLMSPPSFTSTQPQLNISLSPGVTNILTTNNLGAVNTTHWQQQLNYAQLSRQSATPHHHARQAAAAARNSSLGSSAIAITDPNNPNKPPVNGVLSKKETNGDKHDLPFQQWMTIDLGGMGLKNISKELFQYGFLTTLYINHNNLTYISPEISKLRHLNLLDISGNKLSSIPSELGMLTNLRDLLMFDNMIVNLPFELGTLYHLETLGLEGNPINDAIKSILQKEGTGAVVSFLRENCQVPPPPMEREWITLDNEPAGGDRDTFTLLCYNILCEKYATTQLYGYTPSWALSWEYRKDRIKREVLRYNADIICLQEVDTSQYEEYFKDVYSKFGDYDSVYWPKSRAKTMTDVERKSVDGCATFFKSSKYKLIDKQLIEFNQVALQRPDIKKTEDMFNRVITKDNIAVVTLLENKDNFSRLIIVNCHIHWDPSYADVKLVQVAMLMDELDKLAQKWCDIPSKSIYNYSSPQKISTIICGDFNSTPDSGVYEFLSRGTIKQDHCDFGDHIYGSYVSEGLSHRLSLKSAYSNIEELPFTNFTPRFAGVIDYIWYSTNTLCVTGLLGGVDKEYMSKIVGFPNAHFSSDHIVILAEFRVKPPQQIQPPPQFSGLSSGSNSNSSQRRLNTQLGSKK
;
A
#
# COMPACT_ATOMS: atom_id res chain seq x y z
N MET A 1 25.67 -25.24 20.53
CA MET A 1 25.83 -24.69 21.91
C MET A 1 26.90 -23.62 21.94
N THR A 2 28.09 -23.90 21.39
CA THR A 2 29.12 -22.91 20.99
C THR A 2 28.53 -21.68 20.28
N ASP A 3 27.55 -21.90 19.42
CA ASP A 3 26.87 -20.92 18.58
C ASP A 3 26.03 -19.92 19.40
N ILE A 4 25.56 -20.34 20.58
CA ILE A 4 24.81 -19.47 21.50
C ILE A 4 25.77 -18.50 22.18
N THR A 5 26.91 -19.00 22.68
CA THR A 5 27.99 -18.13 23.20
C THR A 5 28.58 -17.24 22.11
N GLU A 6 28.63 -17.67 20.84
CA GLU A 6 29.08 -16.83 19.74
C GLU A 6 28.06 -15.74 19.39
N PHE A 7 26.75 -16.02 19.51
CA PHE A 7 25.69 -15.01 19.39
C PHE A 7 25.73 -13.99 20.55
N GLU A 8 25.88 -14.45 21.80
CA GLU A 8 25.99 -13.59 22.99
C GLU A 8 27.18 -12.61 22.86
N ASN A 9 28.37 -13.10 22.48
CA ASN A 9 29.55 -12.25 22.27
C ASN A 9 29.38 -11.24 21.12
N ASN A 10 28.69 -11.61 20.03
CA ASN A 10 28.43 -10.67 18.92
C ASN A 10 27.40 -9.59 19.29
N PHE A 11 26.51 -9.85 20.26
CA PHE A 11 25.51 -8.87 20.73
C PHE A 11 26.15 -7.77 21.58
N ASP A 12 27.05 -8.13 22.51
CA ASP A 12 27.83 -7.15 23.29
C ASP A 12 28.73 -6.28 22.38
N ASP A 13 29.35 -6.88 21.36
CA ASP A 13 30.22 -6.17 20.40
C ASP A 13 29.44 -5.22 19.45
N LEU A 14 28.10 -5.35 19.40
CA LEU A 14 27.15 -4.45 18.75
C LEU A 14 26.77 -3.26 19.66
N LEU A 15 26.76 -3.46 20.98
CA LEU A 15 26.41 -2.46 21.98
C LEU A 15 27.55 -1.50 22.36
N HIS A 16 28.79 -1.74 21.91
CA HIS A 16 29.99 -1.04 22.40
C HIS A 16 30.84 -0.32 21.34
N LYS A 17 30.40 -0.25 20.08
CA LYS A 17 31.11 0.52 19.02
C LYS A 17 30.78 2.01 19.09
N PRO A 18 31.78 2.93 19.09
CA PRO A 18 31.53 4.36 18.99
C PRO A 18 31.01 4.73 17.60
N ALA A 19 30.12 5.72 17.53
CA ALA A 19 29.42 6.08 16.30
C ALA A 19 30.36 6.55 15.17
N SER A 20 30.18 5.97 13.98
CA SER A 20 30.74 6.47 12.72
C SER A 20 29.67 7.27 11.96
N ASN A 21 30.00 8.49 11.54
CA ASN A 21 29.07 9.49 11.00
C ASN A 21 28.58 9.20 9.56
N ASN A 22 28.16 7.98 9.23
CA ASN A 22 27.72 7.64 7.87
C ASN A 22 26.63 6.53 7.82
N ILE A 23 25.39 6.88 8.19
CA ILE A 23 24.22 5.99 8.16
C ILE A 23 24.00 5.36 6.76
N SER A 24 24.42 6.04 5.69
CA SER A 24 24.34 5.58 4.29
C SER A 24 25.16 4.30 4.01
N GLU A 25 26.33 4.14 4.63
CA GLU A 25 27.20 2.97 4.40
C GLU A 25 26.73 1.72 5.18
N THR A 26 26.06 1.91 6.32
CA THR A 26 25.44 0.80 7.07
C THR A 26 24.19 0.27 6.36
N LEU A 27 23.38 1.15 5.77
CA LEU A 27 22.13 0.78 5.07
C LEU A 27 22.34 0.13 3.68
N SER A 28 23.54 0.21 3.10
CA SER A 28 23.82 -0.31 1.74
C SER A 28 24.42 -1.72 1.71
N ASN A 29 24.68 -2.32 2.88
CA ASN A 29 25.28 -3.65 3.02
C ASN A 29 24.34 -4.71 3.66
N VAL A 30 23.02 -4.50 3.57
CA VAL A 30 22.00 -5.39 4.16
C VAL A 30 21.83 -6.68 3.33
N ASP A 31 22.03 -7.83 3.96
CA ASP A 31 21.78 -9.16 3.38
C ASP A 31 20.41 -9.68 3.85
N LEU A 32 19.43 -9.67 2.92
CA LEU A 32 18.03 -10.03 3.18
C LEU A 32 17.79 -11.51 3.55
N SER A 33 18.83 -12.33 3.71
CA SER A 33 18.71 -13.74 4.09
C SER A 33 18.44 -13.98 5.59
N ASN A 34 18.65 -13.00 6.48
CA ASN A 34 18.43 -13.16 7.93
C ASN A 34 17.69 -11.97 8.58
N PRO A 35 16.34 -11.97 8.58
CA PRO A 35 15.55 -10.83 9.04
C PRO A 35 15.66 -10.52 10.55
N PHE A 36 16.31 -11.37 11.35
CA PHE A 36 16.48 -11.12 12.78
C PHE A 36 17.65 -10.18 13.08
N HIS A 37 18.74 -10.28 12.31
CA HIS A 37 19.89 -9.38 12.42
C HIS A 37 19.49 -7.93 12.07
N ASP A 38 18.67 -7.77 11.03
CA ASP A 38 18.16 -6.47 10.58
C ASP A 38 17.17 -5.88 11.60
N ALA A 39 16.27 -6.68 12.17
CA ALA A 39 15.33 -6.23 13.19
C ALA A 39 16.05 -5.70 14.45
N VAL A 40 17.11 -6.38 14.91
CA VAL A 40 17.94 -5.91 16.04
C VAL A 40 18.69 -4.61 15.67
N SER A 41 19.28 -4.56 14.48
CA SER A 41 20.01 -3.38 13.98
C SER A 41 19.12 -2.13 13.84
N LEU A 42 17.86 -2.32 13.41
CA LEU A 42 16.85 -1.27 13.29
C LEU A 42 16.35 -0.72 14.63
N LEU A 43 16.39 -1.53 15.71
CA LEU A 43 15.84 -1.15 17.02
C LEU A 43 16.86 -0.45 17.94
N ILE A 44 18.16 -0.69 17.73
CA ILE A 44 19.25 -0.15 18.57
C ILE A 44 19.83 1.17 18.00
N ALA A 45 19.55 1.50 16.74
CA ALA A 45 20.08 2.70 16.08
C ALA A 45 19.64 4.02 16.78
N PRO A 46 20.58 4.83 17.31
CA PRO A 46 20.25 6.10 17.95
C PRO A 46 19.88 7.17 16.91
N VAL A 47 18.87 7.98 17.23
CA VAL A 47 18.59 9.21 16.47
C VAL A 47 19.66 10.25 16.84
N SER A 48 20.55 10.57 15.91
CA SER A 48 21.57 11.60 16.14
C SER A 48 20.92 12.99 16.25
N PRO A 49 21.26 13.80 17.26
CA PRO A 49 20.85 15.20 17.28
C PRO A 49 21.58 15.99 16.18
N LEU A 50 20.88 16.91 15.53
CA LEU A 50 21.52 17.96 14.73
C LEU A 50 22.39 18.83 15.65
N SER A 51 23.60 19.16 15.20
CA SER A 51 24.55 19.93 15.99
C SER A 51 24.15 21.40 16.05
N ASP A 52 23.78 21.89 17.25
CA ASP A 52 23.73 23.32 17.54
C ASP A 52 25.14 23.92 17.41
N SER A 53 25.40 24.59 16.28
CA SER A 53 26.67 25.26 16.01
C SER A 53 26.50 26.65 15.40
N ASP A 54 25.65 27.49 15.99
CA ASP A 54 25.74 28.93 15.75
C ASP A 54 25.23 29.82 16.91
N LYS A 55 26.17 30.20 17.78
CA LYS A 55 26.17 31.47 18.55
C LYS A 55 27.54 31.66 19.19
N GLY A 56 28.33 32.57 18.62
CA GLY A 56 29.70 32.83 19.07
C GLY A 56 29.79 33.58 20.40
N ILE A 57 30.93 33.41 21.08
CA ILE A 57 31.39 34.30 22.14
C ILE A 57 32.69 34.94 21.65
N THR A 58 32.69 36.25 21.46
CA THR A 58 33.88 37.07 21.22
C THR A 58 34.29 37.75 22.53
N ASP A 59 35.55 37.57 22.95
CA ASP A 59 36.48 38.65 23.31
C ASP A 59 37.58 38.16 24.27
N LEU A 60 38.85 38.30 23.86
CA LEU A 60 39.73 39.34 24.44
C LEU A 60 41.09 39.42 23.72
N TYR A 61 41.66 40.63 23.73
CA TYR A 61 42.91 41.00 23.06
C TYR A 61 44.17 40.64 23.88
N ASN A 62 45.26 40.17 23.22
CA ASN A 62 46.40 41.05 22.86
C ASN A 62 47.63 40.31 22.25
N GLU A 63 48.34 41.05 21.39
CA GLU A 63 49.70 40.79 20.85
C GLU A 63 50.80 41.34 21.81
N PRO A 64 52.14 41.23 21.59
CA PRO A 64 52.82 40.92 20.32
C PRO A 64 54.07 39.98 20.37
N THR A 65 54.71 39.84 19.19
CA THR A 65 56.10 39.40 18.89
C THR A 65 56.37 37.89 18.75
N GLN A 66 57.17 37.40 17.79
CA GLN A 66 57.82 37.94 16.57
C GLN A 66 58.27 36.73 15.71
N ASN A 67 58.43 36.73 14.38
CA ASN A 67 58.28 37.75 13.33
C ASN A 67 58.25 37.06 11.92
N ASN A 68 57.69 37.72 10.89
CA ASN A 68 58.05 37.57 9.45
C ASN A 68 57.80 36.22 8.72
N LEU A 69 57.55 36.08 7.41
CA LEU A 69 57.25 36.89 6.19
C LEU A 69 56.83 35.84 5.10
N LEU A 70 56.02 36.05 4.05
CA LEU A 70 55.13 37.10 3.52
C LEU A 70 54.27 36.47 2.37
N LYS A 71 53.28 37.22 1.82
CA LYS A 71 52.64 37.08 0.48
C LYS A 71 51.65 35.92 0.25
N ASP A 72 50.60 36.07 -0.57
CA ASP A 72 50.11 37.27 -1.28
C ASP A 72 48.57 37.27 -1.42
N SER A 73 47.97 38.44 -1.14
CA SER A 73 47.02 39.20 -1.99
C SER A 73 45.92 38.46 -2.78
N LEU A 74 44.61 38.61 -2.50
CA LEU A 74 43.73 39.82 -2.54
C LEU A 74 43.00 40.02 -3.91
N ILE A 75 41.80 40.64 -3.86
CA ILE A 75 41.31 41.65 -4.83
C ILE A 75 40.77 41.15 -6.21
N PHE A 76 39.72 41.73 -6.83
CA PHE A 76 38.77 42.81 -6.43
C PHE A 76 37.33 42.49 -6.92
N GLU A 77 36.35 43.06 -6.23
CA GLU A 77 35.00 43.45 -6.73
C GLU A 77 35.11 44.48 -7.90
N PRO A 78 34.03 44.95 -8.60
CA PRO A 78 33.18 45.99 -7.98
C PRO A 78 31.71 46.10 -8.49
N GLU A 79 30.85 46.67 -7.64
CA GLU A 79 29.89 47.78 -7.92
C GLU A 79 28.84 47.65 -9.07
N VAL A 80 27.61 48.16 -8.91
CA VAL A 80 27.30 49.60 -8.81
C VAL A 80 25.96 49.88 -8.11
N GLN A 81 26.04 50.77 -7.10
CA GLN A 81 25.08 51.77 -6.59
C GLN A 81 23.59 51.37 -6.45
N SER A 82 22.96 51.34 -5.26
CA SER A 82 22.96 52.25 -4.09
C SER A 82 22.16 53.56 -4.24
N ILE A 83 21.35 53.86 -3.22
CA ILE A 83 20.90 55.18 -2.74
C ILE A 83 20.40 54.98 -1.29
N GLU A 84 20.63 55.97 -0.41
CA GLU A 84 20.60 55.82 1.05
C GLU A 84 19.91 57.01 1.75
N ILE A 85 19.00 56.74 2.71
CA ILE A 85 18.33 57.66 3.67
C ILE A 85 17.95 56.77 4.89
N LYS A 86 18.50 56.79 6.14
CA LYS A 86 19.02 57.81 7.11
C LYS A 86 17.95 58.78 7.64
N PHE A 87 17.81 59.16 8.92
CA PHE A 87 18.54 58.98 10.22
C PHE A 87 17.51 59.31 11.36
N ASP A 88 17.67 59.39 12.70
CA ASP A 88 18.66 59.25 13.83
C ASP A 88 17.79 59.24 15.14
N GLU A 89 18.18 59.11 16.43
CA GLU A 89 19.21 58.43 17.28
C GLU A 89 18.63 58.46 18.75
N GLU A 90 19.39 58.12 19.79
CA GLU A 90 19.24 58.50 21.23
C GLU A 90 18.13 57.86 22.13
N ARG A 91 18.30 57.77 23.47
CA ARG A 91 19.46 57.34 24.32
C ARG A 91 19.05 57.17 25.82
N ASP A 92 19.91 56.47 26.59
CA ASP A 92 20.20 56.50 28.05
C ASP A 92 19.10 56.53 29.15
N PHE A 93 19.28 55.73 30.22
CA PHE A 93 19.51 56.21 31.60
C PHE A 93 19.94 55.09 32.58
N GLU A 94 20.71 55.43 33.62
CA GLU A 94 21.20 54.56 34.72
C GLU A 94 20.54 54.89 36.07
N GLU A 95 20.48 53.94 37.03
CA GLU A 95 21.07 54.06 38.39
C GLU A 95 20.82 52.80 39.26
N GLU A 96 21.71 52.56 40.24
CA GLU A 96 21.53 51.58 41.33
C GLU A 96 20.82 52.21 42.56
N VAL A 97 20.39 51.39 43.53
CA VAL A 97 20.82 51.47 44.96
C VAL A 97 20.18 50.35 45.80
N SER A 98 20.85 49.95 46.88
CA SER A 98 20.50 48.80 47.74
C SER A 98 20.17 49.20 49.21
N SER A 99 19.93 48.19 50.08
CA SER A 99 19.88 48.26 51.57
C SER A 99 18.55 48.70 52.25
N PHE A 100 18.20 48.39 53.53
CA PHE A 100 18.35 47.17 54.36
C PHE A 100 17.55 47.30 55.71
N LYS A 101 16.89 46.22 56.20
CA LYS A 101 16.42 45.92 57.61
C LYS A 101 15.37 46.79 58.37
N GLY A 102 14.56 46.10 59.21
CA GLY A 102 13.74 46.61 60.35
C GLY A 102 12.22 46.27 60.22
N ILE A 103 11.49 45.49 61.04
CA ILE A 103 11.42 45.22 62.51
C ILE A 103 10.79 46.43 63.26
N ASP A 104 9.72 46.37 64.09
CA ASP A 104 8.97 45.34 64.87
C ASP A 104 7.47 45.19 64.43
N ALA A 105 6.57 44.27 64.86
CA ALA A 105 6.17 43.63 66.14
C ALA A 105 5.38 44.57 67.13
N VAL A 106 4.46 44.19 68.04
CA VAL A 106 4.16 42.95 68.82
C VAL A 106 2.65 42.87 69.23
N SER A 107 2.12 41.67 69.58
CA SER A 107 1.08 41.35 70.63
C SER A 107 -0.19 40.57 70.18
N SER A 108 -0.80 39.64 70.96
CA SER A 108 -0.35 38.80 72.10
C SER A 108 -1.39 37.71 72.52
N ILE A 109 -0.99 36.78 73.44
CA ILE A 109 -1.80 35.87 74.32
C ILE A 109 -2.03 34.39 73.86
N SER A 110 -2.07 33.49 74.86
CA SER A 110 -1.96 32.00 74.86
C SER A 110 -3.32 31.31 75.27
N PRO A 111 -3.46 30.08 75.88
CA PRO A 111 -2.52 29.04 76.39
C PRO A 111 -2.87 27.51 76.18
N GLU A 112 -1.93 26.61 76.55
CA GLU A 112 -2.06 25.24 77.20
C GLU A 112 -2.96 24.10 76.63
N SER A 113 -2.78 22.79 76.91
CA SER A 113 -1.60 21.92 77.26
C SER A 113 -1.91 20.38 77.21
N HIS A 114 -0.85 19.55 77.14
CA HIS A 114 -0.66 18.20 77.76
C HIS A 114 -1.28 16.83 77.27
N VAL A 115 -0.40 15.80 77.34
CA VAL A 115 -0.58 14.35 77.74
C VAL A 115 -0.56 13.20 76.70
N HIS A 116 -0.11 12.01 77.17
CA HIS A 116 0.43 10.81 76.49
C HIS A 116 -0.56 9.63 76.28
N GLU A 117 -0.07 8.57 75.63
CA GLU A 117 -0.66 7.23 75.41
C GLU A 117 -1.14 6.47 76.67
N LYS A 118 -1.97 5.41 76.48
CA LYS A 118 -1.67 4.06 77.02
C LYS A 118 -2.56 2.89 76.52
N ILE A 119 -1.90 1.91 75.87
CA ILE A 119 -1.74 0.48 76.23
C ILE A 119 -2.92 -0.31 76.88
N SER A 120 -3.31 -1.42 76.23
CA SER A 120 -3.62 -2.77 76.78
C SER A 120 -3.50 -3.75 75.57
N ASN A 121 -2.86 -4.93 75.57
CA ASN A 121 -2.90 -6.13 76.42
C ASN A 121 -4.32 -6.74 76.55
N SER A 122 -4.58 -8.03 76.37
CA SER A 122 -3.85 -9.16 75.73
C SER A 122 -4.92 -10.28 75.45
N ASP A 123 -4.71 -11.60 75.28
CA ASP A 123 -3.58 -12.54 75.42
C ASP A 123 -3.92 -13.90 74.73
N GLU A 124 -3.01 -14.89 74.79
CA GLU A 124 -3.22 -16.36 74.57
C GLU A 124 -3.65 -16.89 73.15
N SER A 125 -3.49 -18.17 72.79
CA SER A 125 -2.36 -19.14 72.75
C SER A 125 -2.89 -20.55 72.33
N LEU A 126 -1.99 -21.50 71.97
CA LEU A 126 -2.23 -22.97 71.79
C LEU A 126 -3.14 -23.38 70.59
N ASP A 127 -3.18 -24.63 70.06
CA ASP A 127 -2.33 -25.85 69.94
C ASP A 127 -3.11 -26.80 68.95
N ASP A 128 -2.61 -27.86 68.28
CA ASP A 128 -1.29 -28.29 67.73
C ASP A 128 -1.59 -29.46 66.72
N GLU A 129 -0.57 -30.13 66.15
CA GLU A 129 -0.59 -31.36 65.29
C GLU A 129 -1.17 -31.20 63.86
N SER A 130 -0.41 -31.40 62.75
CA SER A 130 0.22 -32.63 62.18
C SER A 130 -0.81 -33.62 61.55
N ILE A 131 -0.65 -34.27 60.39
CA ILE A 131 0.51 -34.87 59.68
C ILE A 131 0.33 -34.87 58.12
N ILE A 132 1.44 -34.70 57.37
CA ILE A 132 1.85 -35.27 56.03
C ILE A 132 0.72 -35.83 55.10
N ILE A 133 0.58 -35.39 53.83
CA ILE A 133 1.34 -35.83 52.61
C ILE A 133 1.51 -34.68 51.59
N ARG A 134 2.60 -34.74 50.80
CA ARG A 134 2.91 -33.83 49.68
C ARG A 134 2.19 -34.22 48.39
N GLU A 135 1.83 -33.23 47.59
CA GLU A 135 2.11 -33.25 46.15
C GLU A 135 2.43 -31.82 45.68
N SER A 136 3.32 -31.65 44.70
CA SER A 136 3.99 -30.36 44.45
C SER A 136 4.03 -29.98 42.97
N HIS A 137 3.22 -28.99 42.59
CA HIS A 137 3.42 -28.29 41.31
C HIS A 137 4.49 -27.20 41.46
N VAL A 138 5.46 -27.20 40.55
CA VAL A 138 6.56 -26.25 40.53
C VAL A 138 6.10 -24.93 39.91
N GLN A 139 6.06 -23.87 40.71
CA GLN A 139 5.86 -22.51 40.23
C GLN A 139 7.24 -21.87 40.02
N THR A 140 7.70 -21.79 38.78
CA THR A 140 8.99 -21.17 38.42
C THR A 140 8.94 -19.67 38.65
N GLY A 141 9.63 -19.20 39.70
CA GLY A 141 9.69 -17.77 40.03
C GLY A 141 10.56 -16.99 39.07
N ILE A 142 10.04 -15.90 38.50
CA ILE A 142 10.82 -14.89 37.80
C ILE A 142 11.24 -13.83 38.84
N THR A 143 12.52 -13.79 39.16
CA THR A 143 13.12 -12.71 39.98
C THR A 143 13.17 -11.43 39.16
N ARG A 144 12.21 -10.52 39.37
CA ARG A 144 12.32 -9.14 38.86
C ARG A 144 13.52 -8.46 39.51
N PHE A 145 14.56 -8.19 38.72
CA PHE A 145 15.66 -7.33 39.15
C PHE A 145 15.17 -5.89 39.33
N SER A 146 15.48 -5.30 40.48
CA SER A 146 15.22 -3.88 40.73
C SER A 146 16.35 -3.05 40.12
N LEU A 147 16.12 -2.49 38.93
CA LEU A 147 17.09 -1.60 38.26
C LEU A 147 17.22 -0.27 39.01
N ASN A 148 18.22 -0.19 39.89
CA ASN A 148 18.73 1.07 40.40
C ASN A 148 19.53 1.78 39.30
N SER A 149 18.91 2.72 38.58
CA SER A 149 19.60 3.58 37.62
C SER A 149 20.63 4.47 38.33
N SER A 150 21.86 4.48 37.82
CA SER A 150 23.00 5.19 38.44
C SER A 150 22.84 6.73 38.47
N GLN A 151 23.55 7.36 39.40
CA GLN A 151 23.48 8.79 39.68
C GLN A 151 24.05 9.67 38.55
N THR A 152 23.34 10.74 38.20
CA THR A 152 23.90 11.95 37.57
C THR A 152 23.59 13.17 38.44
N ASN A 153 24.61 13.89 38.88
CA ASN A 153 24.45 14.97 39.86
C ASN A 153 23.79 16.22 39.26
N PHE A 154 22.58 16.54 39.71
CA PHE A 154 22.08 17.91 39.83
C PHE A 154 21.63 18.12 41.28
N HIS A 155 22.11 19.21 41.91
CA HIS A 155 21.97 19.41 43.35
C HIS A 155 21.08 20.64 43.63
N GLU A 156 19.77 20.46 43.47
CA GLU A 156 18.75 21.42 43.88
C GLU A 156 17.64 20.73 44.69
N VAL A 157 16.93 21.51 45.50
CA VAL A 157 16.06 20.99 46.57
C VAL A 157 14.66 20.70 46.04
N GLY A 158 14.25 19.43 46.04
CA GLY A 158 12.93 18.98 45.59
C GLY A 158 12.46 17.72 46.30
N GLU A 159 11.14 17.48 46.27
CA GLU A 159 10.48 16.38 46.99
C GLU A 159 10.79 15.00 46.36
N SER A 160 10.81 13.95 47.19
CA SER A 160 10.95 12.58 46.71
C SER A 160 9.74 12.17 45.87
N ILE A 161 9.96 11.82 44.59
CA ILE A 161 8.91 11.37 43.68
C ILE A 161 8.12 10.20 44.33
N PRO A 162 6.79 10.31 44.48
CA PRO A 162 6.01 9.25 45.09
C PRO A 162 5.97 8.01 44.21
N ILE A 163 6.11 6.85 44.84
CA ILE A 163 6.08 5.54 44.18
C ILE A 163 4.61 5.14 43.99
N PHE A 164 4.30 4.58 42.83
CA PHE A 164 3.00 4.01 42.49
C PHE A 164 3.18 2.57 42.00
N GLU A 165 2.35 1.65 42.49
CA GLU A 165 2.22 0.28 41.99
C GLU A 165 0.75 0.13 41.54
N ILE A 166 0.51 0.09 40.22
CA ILE A 166 -0.82 -0.11 39.64
C ILE A 166 -0.89 -1.47 38.95
N ALA A 167 -1.91 -2.25 39.31
CA ALA A 167 -2.31 -3.48 38.63
C ALA A 167 -3.76 -3.36 38.14
N VAL A 168 -4.04 -3.90 36.95
CA VAL A 168 -5.38 -3.91 36.36
C VAL A 168 -5.87 -5.35 36.36
N GLU A 169 -6.66 -5.73 37.36
CA GLU A 169 -7.01 -7.12 37.67
C GLU A 169 -8.46 -7.48 37.26
N ASP A 170 -8.84 -8.73 37.52
CA ASP A 170 -10.21 -9.27 37.54
C ASP A 170 -11.15 -8.75 36.43
N PRO A 171 -10.89 -9.07 35.15
CA PRO A 171 -11.72 -8.63 34.03
C PRO A 171 -13.10 -9.31 34.04
N GLN A 172 -14.14 -8.60 34.51
CA GLN A 172 -15.50 -9.12 34.65
C GLN A 172 -16.44 -8.60 33.55
N LYS A 173 -17.13 -9.51 32.86
CA LYS A 173 -18.15 -9.20 31.84
C LYS A 173 -19.49 -8.90 32.50
N ILE A 174 -19.93 -7.65 32.44
CA ILE A 174 -21.13 -7.15 33.14
C ILE A 174 -22.13 -6.51 32.14
N GLY A 175 -23.40 -6.85 32.29
CA GLY A 175 -24.54 -6.35 31.48
C GLY A 175 -25.14 -7.36 30.50
N ASP A 176 -26.32 -7.05 29.98
CA ASP A 176 -27.07 -7.90 29.01
C ASP A 176 -26.25 -8.19 27.74
N PRO A 177 -26.51 -9.27 26.97
CA PRO A 177 -25.74 -9.62 25.77
C PRO A 177 -25.51 -8.47 24.77
N ILE A 178 -26.48 -7.54 24.66
CA ILE A 178 -26.42 -6.36 23.79
C ILE A 178 -25.49 -5.26 24.38
N ASN A 179 -25.60 -4.99 25.69
CA ASN A 179 -24.95 -3.88 26.40
C ASN A 179 -23.75 -4.30 27.28
N ALA A 180 -23.37 -5.58 27.22
CA ALA A 180 -22.28 -6.15 27.99
C ALA A 180 -20.95 -5.41 27.75
N HIS A 181 -20.17 -5.24 28.80
CA HIS A 181 -18.85 -4.62 28.76
C HIS A 181 -17.95 -5.27 29.82
N ILE A 182 -16.64 -5.22 29.58
CA ILE A 182 -15.66 -5.62 30.60
C ILE A 182 -15.45 -4.45 31.57
N ILE A 183 -15.57 -4.76 32.86
CA ILE A 183 -15.09 -3.95 33.98
C ILE A 183 -13.80 -4.59 34.48
N TYR A 184 -12.79 -3.77 34.72
CA TYR A 184 -11.52 -4.14 35.32
C TYR A 184 -11.44 -3.58 36.74
N LYS A 185 -10.69 -4.28 37.59
CA LYS A 185 -10.39 -3.91 38.96
C LYS A 185 -9.02 -3.23 39.00
N VAL A 186 -9.00 -1.91 39.03
CA VAL A 186 -7.75 -1.14 39.12
C VAL A 186 -7.34 -1.10 40.59
N ARG A 187 -6.32 -1.87 40.95
CA ARG A 187 -5.64 -1.79 42.26
C ARG A 187 -4.58 -0.71 42.18
N THR A 188 -4.46 0.10 43.22
CA THR A 188 -3.40 1.11 43.33
C THR A 188 -2.82 1.10 44.73
N LYS A 189 -1.50 0.96 44.84
CA LYS A 189 -0.74 1.32 46.04
C LYS A 189 0.09 2.55 45.78
N THR A 190 0.30 3.39 46.79
CA THR A 190 1.15 4.57 46.65
C THR A 190 1.80 5.03 47.96
N THR A 191 2.96 5.67 47.83
CA THR A 191 3.56 6.47 48.92
C THR A 191 3.14 7.94 48.90
N SER A 192 2.33 8.36 47.90
CA SER A 192 1.89 9.75 47.74
C SER A 192 0.91 10.20 48.84
N THR A 193 1.23 11.31 49.49
CA THR A 193 0.33 12.03 50.41
C THR A 193 -0.84 12.70 49.69
N ALA A 194 -0.85 12.74 48.36
CA ALA A 194 -1.96 13.28 47.58
C ALA A 194 -3.19 12.36 47.57
N PHE A 195 -3.07 11.10 48.00
CA PHE A 195 -4.16 10.11 48.02
C PHE A 195 -4.64 9.83 49.46
N LYS A 196 -5.92 9.46 49.61
CA LYS A 196 -6.54 9.18 50.92
C LYS A 196 -5.94 7.96 51.63
N ASP A 197 -5.76 6.88 50.88
CA ASP A 197 -5.39 5.56 51.36
C ASP A 197 -4.13 5.08 50.64
N LYS A 198 -3.31 4.25 51.32
CA LYS A 198 -2.03 3.76 50.77
C LYS A 198 -2.18 2.55 49.85
N GLU A 199 -3.25 1.78 49.99
CA GLU A 199 -3.70 0.76 49.04
C GLU A 199 -5.22 0.86 48.93
N PHE A 200 -5.73 0.96 47.70
CA PHE A 200 -7.16 0.99 47.40
C PHE A 200 -7.43 0.30 46.05
N THR A 201 -8.71 0.13 45.70
CA THR A 201 -9.12 -0.59 44.50
C THR A 201 -10.44 -0.06 43.98
N VAL A 202 -10.52 0.27 42.69
CA VAL A 202 -11.72 0.80 42.04
C VAL A 202 -12.09 0.03 40.77
N LEU A 203 -13.39 -0.02 40.47
CA LEU A 203 -13.91 -0.67 39.27
C LEU A 203 -14.01 0.33 38.11
N ARG A 204 -13.46 -0.03 36.94
CA ARG A 204 -13.40 0.83 35.72
C ARG A 204 -13.67 0.03 34.46
N ARG A 205 -14.51 0.52 33.54
CA ARG A 205 -14.60 -0.07 32.19
C ARG A 205 -13.74 0.68 31.19
N TYR A 206 -13.39 0.04 30.07
CA TYR A 206 -12.59 0.62 28.97
C TYR A 206 -12.98 2.05 28.56
N ARG A 207 -14.28 2.37 28.51
CA ARG A 207 -14.78 3.72 28.15
C ARG A 207 -14.38 4.82 29.16
N ASP A 208 -14.08 4.43 30.39
CA ASP A 208 -13.70 5.34 31.47
C ASP A 208 -12.19 5.66 31.41
N PHE A 209 -11.36 4.72 30.95
CA PHE A 209 -9.97 4.97 30.55
C PHE A 209 -9.90 5.91 29.32
N LEU A 210 -10.81 5.75 28.36
CA LEU A 210 -10.94 6.67 27.21
C LEU A 210 -11.36 8.09 27.66
N TRP A 211 -12.17 8.22 28.71
CA TRP A 211 -12.45 9.53 29.31
C TRP A 211 -11.18 10.14 29.90
N LEU A 212 -10.39 9.38 30.67
CA LEU A 212 -9.14 9.84 31.27
C LEU A 212 -8.13 10.31 30.20
N TYR A 213 -7.84 9.47 29.20
CA TYR A 213 -6.91 9.80 28.11
C TYR A 213 -7.27 11.11 27.42
N ASN A 214 -8.56 11.28 27.06
CA ASN A 214 -9.05 12.50 26.42
C ASN A 214 -8.92 13.74 27.31
N HIS A 215 -9.10 13.62 28.64
CA HIS A 215 -8.97 14.78 29.54
C HIS A 215 -7.50 15.14 29.78
N LEU A 216 -6.61 14.16 30.00
CA LEU A 216 -5.17 14.40 30.13
C LEU A 216 -4.58 15.08 28.88
N THR A 217 -5.01 14.64 27.69
CA THR A 217 -4.59 15.20 26.39
C THR A 217 -5.12 16.63 26.15
N LEU A 218 -6.21 17.02 26.84
CA LEU A 218 -6.78 18.37 26.76
C LEU A 218 -6.27 19.31 27.86
N SER A 219 -5.92 18.80 29.04
CA SER A 219 -5.38 19.60 30.16
C SER A 219 -3.87 19.86 30.08
N HIS A 220 -3.13 19.06 29.30
CA HIS A 220 -1.67 19.18 29.18
C HIS A 220 -1.21 19.36 27.72
N PRO A 221 -1.40 20.56 27.11
CA PRO A 221 -0.80 20.86 25.82
C PRO A 221 0.73 20.67 25.88
N GLY A 222 1.30 20.09 24.82
CA GLY A 222 2.73 19.79 24.74
C GLY A 222 3.19 18.47 25.36
N VAL A 223 2.36 17.75 26.13
CA VAL A 223 2.75 16.51 26.84
C VAL A 223 2.36 15.24 26.06
N ILE A 224 3.28 14.26 25.95
CA ILE A 224 3.01 12.99 25.28
C ILE A 224 2.23 12.06 26.22
N VAL A 225 0.90 12.07 26.12
CA VAL A 225 0.03 11.19 26.92
C VAL A 225 0.07 9.75 26.37
N PRO A 226 0.38 8.73 27.20
CA PRO A 226 0.34 7.32 26.81
C PRO A 226 -1.03 6.89 26.26
N PRO A 227 -1.10 6.32 25.05
CA PRO A 227 -2.36 5.99 24.37
C PRO A 227 -2.95 4.66 24.84
N ILE A 228 -4.27 4.58 24.85
CA ILE A 228 -4.99 3.35 25.20
C ILE A 228 -5.14 2.39 23.99
N PRO A 229 -5.24 1.06 24.21
CA PRO A 229 -5.46 0.08 23.13
C PRO A 229 -6.78 0.29 22.39
N GLY A 230 -6.83 -0.21 21.14
CA GLY A 230 -7.93 0.02 20.21
C GLY A 230 -9.32 -0.54 20.61
N LYS A 231 -10.36 0.05 20.02
CA LYS A 231 -11.76 -0.36 20.22
C LYS A 231 -12.23 -1.36 19.16
N LEU A 232 -11.77 -2.60 19.28
CA LEU A 232 -12.34 -3.73 18.51
C LEU A 232 -13.82 -3.96 18.84
N VAL A 233 -14.60 -4.25 17.79
CA VAL A 233 -16.06 -4.46 17.84
C VAL A 233 -16.39 -5.95 17.82
N ILE A 234 -15.79 -6.68 16.89
CA ILE A 234 -15.78 -8.15 16.79
C ILE A 234 -14.76 -8.70 17.79
N GLY A 235 -14.95 -9.94 18.28
CA GLY A 235 -14.03 -10.59 19.23
C GLY A 235 -13.99 -9.98 20.64
N ARG A 236 -14.75 -8.92 20.92
CA ARG A 236 -14.62 -8.03 22.10
C ARG A 236 -14.76 -8.66 23.50
N PHE A 237 -15.04 -9.97 23.57
CA PHE A 237 -15.21 -10.78 24.78
C PHE A 237 -14.44 -12.12 24.73
N GLN A 238 -13.52 -12.32 23.78
CA GLN A 238 -12.62 -13.48 23.78
C GLN A 238 -11.53 -13.27 24.84
N ASP A 239 -11.17 -14.31 25.58
CA ASP A 239 -10.32 -14.16 26.77
C ASP A 239 -8.90 -13.68 26.42
N GLU A 240 -8.28 -14.22 25.35
CA GLU A 240 -7.00 -13.74 24.77
C GLU A 240 -7.05 -12.22 24.48
N PHE A 241 -8.16 -11.73 23.91
CA PHE A 241 -8.32 -10.31 23.61
C PHE A 241 -8.58 -9.45 24.86
N VAL A 242 -9.34 -9.96 25.83
CA VAL A 242 -9.65 -9.25 27.08
C VAL A 242 -8.39 -9.10 27.94
N GLU A 243 -7.54 -10.12 27.96
CA GLU A 243 -6.25 -10.14 28.66
C GLU A 243 -5.20 -9.25 27.98
N ASN A 244 -5.03 -9.32 26.66
CA ASN A 244 -4.11 -8.41 25.95
C ASN A 244 -4.52 -6.93 26.16
N ARG A 245 -5.83 -6.63 26.14
CA ARG A 245 -6.33 -5.30 26.51
C ARG A 245 -6.04 -4.94 27.98
N ARG A 246 -6.19 -5.89 28.93
CA ARG A 246 -5.91 -5.69 30.35
C ARG A 246 -4.46 -5.25 30.56
N GLN A 247 -3.51 -5.98 29.97
CA GLN A 247 -2.07 -5.68 30.01
C GLN A 247 -1.74 -4.31 29.42
N ALA A 248 -2.29 -4.00 28.24
CA ALA A 248 -2.07 -2.69 27.60
C ALA A 248 -2.67 -1.51 28.40
N LEU A 249 -3.79 -1.71 29.10
CA LEU A 249 -4.34 -0.71 30.03
C LEU A 249 -3.48 -0.55 31.30
N GLU A 250 -2.87 -1.63 31.80
CA GLU A 250 -1.94 -1.60 32.94
C GLU A 250 -0.64 -0.87 32.59
N LYS A 251 -0.03 -1.16 31.43
CA LYS A 251 1.17 -0.47 30.97
C LYS A 251 0.90 1.01 30.70
N CYS A 252 -0.24 1.33 30.08
CA CYS A 252 -0.72 2.71 29.88
C CYS A 252 -0.85 3.48 31.21
N LEU A 253 -1.52 2.91 32.23
CA LEU A 253 -1.62 3.56 33.55
C LEU A 253 -0.26 3.73 34.23
N ASN A 254 0.60 2.72 34.23
CA ASN A 254 1.91 2.82 34.87
C ASN A 254 2.80 3.88 34.18
N LYS A 255 2.75 4.02 32.84
CA LYS A 255 3.42 5.13 32.12
C LYS A 255 2.80 6.50 32.40
N ILE A 256 1.51 6.58 32.72
CA ILE A 256 0.88 7.82 33.21
C ILE A 256 1.35 8.16 34.63
N MET A 257 1.56 7.16 35.52
CA MET A 257 2.03 7.39 36.88
C MET A 257 3.53 7.71 36.99
N SER A 258 4.37 7.18 36.09
CA SER A 258 5.80 7.51 36.05
C SER A 258 6.08 8.92 35.50
N HIS A 259 5.11 9.54 34.84
CA HIS A 259 5.24 10.83 34.19
C HIS A 259 5.05 12.00 35.19
N PRO A 260 6.07 12.85 35.46
CA PRO A 260 6.02 13.85 36.55
C PRO A 260 4.85 14.84 36.48
N LYS A 261 4.47 15.30 35.29
CA LYS A 261 3.29 16.18 35.11
C LYS A 261 1.94 15.47 35.19
N LEU A 262 1.83 14.21 34.76
CA LEU A 262 0.52 13.53 34.68
C LEU A 262 0.13 12.88 36.01
N CYS A 263 1.10 12.37 36.78
CA CYS A 263 0.86 11.64 38.04
C CYS A 263 0.17 12.45 39.14
N SER A 264 0.14 13.78 39.00
CA SER A 264 -0.50 14.74 39.91
C SER A 264 -1.83 15.31 39.39
N ASP A 265 -2.31 14.91 38.22
CA ASP A 265 -3.53 15.46 37.61
C ASP A 265 -4.82 15.16 38.42
N PRO A 266 -5.71 16.14 38.63
CA PRO A 266 -6.95 15.93 39.39
C PRO A 266 -7.96 14.96 38.76
N ASN A 267 -7.95 14.77 37.44
CA ASN A 267 -8.80 13.79 36.74
C ASN A 267 -8.25 12.37 36.90
N LEU A 268 -6.93 12.21 36.89
CA LEU A 268 -6.26 10.96 37.23
C LEU A 268 -6.54 10.56 38.69
N LYS A 269 -6.42 11.48 39.64
CA LYS A 269 -6.82 11.23 41.03
C LYS A 269 -8.31 10.83 41.14
N LEU A 270 -9.22 11.53 40.44
CA LEU A 270 -10.64 11.17 40.39
C LEU A 270 -10.87 9.77 39.78
N PHE A 271 -10.13 9.43 38.73
CA PHE A 271 -10.15 8.13 38.08
C PHE A 271 -9.60 7.01 38.97
N LEU A 272 -8.68 7.29 39.89
CA LEU A 272 -8.13 6.29 40.81
C LEU A 272 -8.93 6.17 42.12
N GLU A 273 -9.46 7.25 42.69
CA GLU A 273 -10.12 7.21 44.01
C GLU A 273 -11.66 7.05 44.02
N SER A 274 -12.39 7.30 42.93
CA SER A 274 -13.87 7.38 43.00
C SER A 274 -14.59 6.04 42.79
N ASP A 275 -15.27 5.52 43.80
CA ASP A 275 -16.23 4.41 43.63
C ASP A 275 -17.45 4.82 42.79
N THR A 276 -17.84 6.10 42.85
CA THR A 276 -19.02 6.67 42.19
C THR A 276 -18.72 7.34 40.84
N PHE A 277 -17.59 6.99 40.20
CA PHE A 277 -16.98 7.69 39.07
C PHE A 277 -17.95 8.17 37.97
N THR A 278 -18.90 7.34 37.53
CA THR A 278 -19.88 7.74 36.48
C THR A 278 -20.83 8.86 36.92
N ILE A 279 -21.12 8.98 38.22
CA ILE A 279 -21.93 10.06 38.81
C ILE A 279 -21.07 11.33 38.95
N ASP A 280 -19.84 11.20 39.43
CA ASP A 280 -18.98 12.34 39.73
C ASP A 280 -18.46 13.02 38.46
N VAL A 281 -18.09 12.25 37.43
CA VAL A 281 -17.84 12.78 36.07
C VAL A 281 -19.08 13.48 35.53
N LYS A 282 -20.30 12.94 35.74
CA LYS A 282 -21.54 13.59 35.27
C LYS A 282 -21.79 14.92 35.98
N ARG A 283 -21.47 15.03 37.28
CA ARG A 283 -21.52 16.31 38.03
C ARG A 283 -20.47 17.29 37.52
N LYS A 284 -19.20 16.87 37.44
CA LYS A 284 -18.09 17.71 36.95
C LYS A 284 -18.37 18.28 35.56
N ASN A 285 -18.82 17.45 34.62
CA ASN A 285 -19.20 17.89 33.28
C ASN A 285 -20.37 18.90 33.28
N GLN A 286 -21.29 18.86 34.26
CA GLN A 286 -22.37 19.85 34.37
C GLN A 286 -21.87 21.21 34.85
N ASP A 287 -20.89 21.28 35.75
CA ASP A 287 -20.30 22.55 36.16
C ASP A 287 -19.31 23.10 35.12
N GLU A 288 -18.49 22.26 34.50
CA GLU A 288 -17.63 22.66 33.37
C GLU A 288 -18.46 23.15 32.17
N SER A 289 -19.65 22.60 31.92
CA SER A 289 -20.52 23.07 30.83
C SER A 289 -20.95 24.54 30.95
N LYS A 290 -20.86 25.16 32.14
CA LYS A 290 -21.09 26.61 32.33
C LYS A 290 -19.91 27.47 31.91
N SER A 291 -18.69 26.91 31.89
CA SER A 291 -17.45 27.59 31.49
C SER A 291 -17.11 27.33 30.02
N VAL A 292 -17.19 26.05 29.59
CA VAL A 292 -16.88 25.61 28.23
C VAL A 292 -17.80 26.26 27.19
N LEU A 293 -19.09 26.51 27.51
CA LEU A 293 -20.00 27.24 26.62
C LEU A 293 -19.58 28.71 26.38
N LYS A 294 -18.79 29.29 27.30
CA LYS A 294 -18.25 30.64 27.20
C LYS A 294 -16.99 30.66 26.31
N SER A 295 -16.07 29.72 26.53
CA SER A 295 -14.86 29.54 25.71
C SER A 295 -15.16 29.19 24.26
N LEU A 296 -16.04 28.21 24.01
CA LEU A 296 -16.46 27.85 22.64
C LEU A 296 -17.29 28.95 21.97
N GLY A 297 -18.01 29.78 22.76
CA GLY A 297 -18.83 30.87 22.26
C GLY A 297 -18.03 31.95 21.53
N GLU A 298 -16.90 32.39 22.10
CA GLU A 298 -16.03 33.41 21.48
C GLU A 298 -15.29 32.87 20.25
N VAL A 299 -14.78 31.64 20.31
CA VAL A 299 -14.01 31.02 19.22
C VAL A 299 -14.86 30.84 17.95
N VAL A 300 -16.11 30.41 18.07
CA VAL A 300 -16.99 30.19 16.90
C VAL A 300 -17.40 31.52 16.24
N SER A 301 -17.50 32.62 16.99
CA SER A 301 -17.90 33.93 16.43
C SER A 301 -16.84 34.62 15.56
N ASN A 302 -15.55 34.27 15.71
CA ASN A 302 -14.45 34.91 14.97
C ASN A 302 -13.89 34.04 13.82
N ALA A 303 -14.29 32.78 13.70
CA ALA A 303 -13.68 31.79 12.80
C ALA A 303 -14.00 31.94 11.29
N THR A 304 -14.65 33.02 10.86
CA THR A 304 -15.23 33.16 9.50
C THR A 304 -14.43 34.02 8.52
N THR A 305 -13.24 34.55 8.88
CA THR A 305 -12.62 35.62 8.06
C THR A 305 -11.09 35.62 7.93
N PHE A 306 -10.36 34.59 8.35
CA PHE A 306 -8.89 34.54 8.23
C PHE A 306 -8.39 33.21 7.66
N SER A 307 -7.43 33.32 6.72
CA SER A 307 -6.65 32.18 6.23
C SER A 307 -5.88 31.53 7.37
N LYS A 308 -5.78 30.19 7.39
CA LYS A 308 -4.90 29.47 8.31
C LYS A 308 -3.46 29.98 8.11
N VAL A 309 -2.90 30.63 9.12
CA VAL A 309 -1.47 30.96 9.14
C VAL A 309 -0.72 29.63 9.24
N VAL A 310 0.12 29.35 8.25
CA VAL A 310 0.95 28.13 8.24
C VAL A 310 2.16 28.37 9.14
N GLU A 311 2.35 27.48 10.11
CA GLU A 311 3.46 27.49 11.05
C GLU A 311 4.73 26.96 10.36
N THR A 312 5.61 27.85 9.92
CA THR A 312 6.85 27.50 9.22
C THR A 312 7.99 27.22 10.20
N ASP A 313 7.90 26.08 10.89
CA ASP A 313 8.93 25.59 11.83
C ASP A 313 9.63 24.35 11.23
N GLU A 314 10.86 24.55 10.76
CA GLU A 314 11.67 23.54 10.07
C GLU A 314 12.00 22.32 10.97
N TRP A 315 12.22 22.55 12.27
CA TRP A 315 12.50 21.47 13.22
C TRP A 315 11.27 20.60 13.44
N VAL A 316 10.08 21.20 13.58
CA VAL A 316 8.83 20.45 13.67
C VAL A 316 8.53 19.69 12.38
N GLU A 317 8.80 20.26 11.21
CA GLU A 317 8.52 19.59 9.93
C GLU A 317 9.47 18.41 9.66
N SER A 318 10.79 18.57 9.90
CA SER A 318 11.74 17.45 9.85
C SER A 318 11.31 16.32 10.78
N ARG A 319 10.96 16.66 12.03
CA ARG A 319 10.60 15.67 13.04
C ARG A 319 9.29 14.93 12.71
N LYS A 320 8.33 15.56 12.02
CA LYS A 320 7.14 14.86 11.47
C LYS A 320 7.55 13.83 10.42
N ILE A 321 8.40 14.20 9.46
CA ILE A 321 8.84 13.33 8.36
C ILE A 321 9.54 12.08 8.92
N GLU A 322 10.44 12.26 9.90
CA GLU A 322 11.09 11.17 10.62
C GLU A 322 10.08 10.23 11.30
N LEU A 323 9.05 10.79 11.94
CA LEU A 323 7.99 10.03 12.63
C LEU A 323 7.02 9.33 11.67
N ASP A 324 6.81 9.85 10.46
CA ASP A 324 6.03 9.19 9.40
C ASP A 324 6.80 8.02 8.78
N ILE A 325 8.11 8.15 8.59
CA ILE A 325 8.99 7.04 8.18
C ILE A 325 8.97 5.94 9.26
N LEU A 326 9.12 6.31 10.55
CA LEU A 326 9.10 5.37 11.66
C LEU A 326 7.75 4.66 11.83
N ASP A 327 6.62 5.38 11.68
CA ASP A 327 5.28 4.80 11.70
C ASP A 327 5.09 3.76 10.58
N SER A 328 5.59 4.06 9.38
CA SER A 328 5.57 3.12 8.25
C SER A 328 6.44 1.88 8.51
N GLN A 329 7.64 2.05 9.08
CA GLN A 329 8.56 0.96 9.41
C GLN A 329 8.00 0.04 10.52
N LEU A 330 7.48 0.62 11.61
CA LEU A 330 6.87 -0.14 12.70
C LEU A 330 5.64 -0.94 12.23
N ARG A 331 4.82 -0.40 11.31
CA ARG A 331 3.70 -1.15 10.70
C ARG A 331 4.16 -2.34 9.86
N ALA A 332 5.29 -2.22 9.15
CA ALA A 332 5.87 -3.34 8.40
C ALA A 332 6.45 -4.42 9.34
N LEU A 333 7.09 -4.01 10.43
CA LEU A 333 7.59 -4.90 11.48
C LEU A 333 6.44 -5.63 12.19
N LEU A 334 5.38 -4.92 12.58
CA LEU A 334 4.18 -5.49 13.20
C LEU A 334 3.60 -6.63 12.35
N LYS A 335 3.36 -6.36 11.06
CA LYS A 335 2.84 -7.35 10.10
C LYS A 335 3.74 -8.57 9.93
N SER A 336 5.05 -8.40 10.13
CA SER A 336 6.03 -9.49 10.08
C SER A 336 5.97 -10.35 11.35
N VAL A 337 5.76 -9.74 12.52
CA VAL A 337 5.53 -10.45 13.79
C VAL A 337 4.19 -11.20 13.76
N GLU A 338 3.11 -10.56 13.30
CA GLU A 338 1.80 -11.20 13.08
C GLU A 338 1.92 -12.46 12.20
N ALA A 339 2.73 -12.40 11.14
CA ALA A 339 2.97 -13.53 10.24
C ALA A 339 3.72 -14.69 10.94
N ILE A 340 4.72 -14.39 11.77
CA ILE A 340 5.45 -15.41 12.57
C ILE A 340 4.53 -16.04 13.62
N VAL A 341 3.70 -15.23 14.30
CA VAL A 341 2.69 -15.70 15.28
C VAL A 341 1.71 -16.65 14.60
N LYS A 342 1.21 -16.28 13.41
CA LYS A 342 0.33 -17.14 12.62
C LYS A 342 1.02 -18.44 12.19
N GLN A 343 2.22 -18.37 11.61
CA GLN A 343 2.96 -19.55 11.16
C GLN A 343 3.24 -20.53 12.31
N ARG A 344 3.50 -20.04 13.54
CA ARG A 344 3.64 -20.89 14.73
C ARG A 344 2.33 -21.56 15.16
N LYS A 345 1.19 -20.86 15.09
CA LYS A 345 -0.15 -21.45 15.34
C LYS A 345 -0.52 -22.50 14.26
N ASP A 346 -0.28 -22.20 12.98
CA ASP A 346 -0.54 -23.11 11.84
C ASP A 346 0.35 -24.38 11.89
N LEU A 347 1.64 -24.23 12.23
CA LEU A 347 2.58 -25.35 12.46
C LEU A 347 2.15 -26.21 13.64
N GLY A 348 1.71 -25.59 14.75
CA GLY A 348 1.19 -26.29 15.93
C GLY A 348 0.02 -27.21 15.58
N SER A 349 -0.96 -26.71 14.82
CA SER A 349 -2.10 -27.52 14.35
C SER A 349 -1.62 -28.74 13.56
N THR A 350 -0.74 -28.53 12.57
CA THR A 350 -0.20 -29.59 11.70
C THR A 350 0.54 -30.68 12.50
N ILE A 351 1.25 -30.28 13.56
CA ILE A 351 1.94 -31.21 14.49
C ILE A 351 0.91 -32.05 15.28
N VAL A 352 -0.21 -31.47 15.72
CA VAL A 352 -1.30 -32.19 16.38
C VAL A 352 -2.01 -33.16 15.42
N ASP A 353 -2.31 -32.75 14.18
CA ASP A 353 -2.96 -33.62 13.19
C ASP A 353 -2.12 -34.87 12.89
N PHE A 354 -0.79 -34.71 12.86
CA PHE A 354 0.17 -35.81 12.77
C PHE A 354 0.22 -36.67 14.04
N GLY A 355 0.22 -36.04 15.22
CA GLY A 355 0.18 -36.71 16.52
C GLY A 355 -1.05 -37.60 16.69
N ASP A 356 -2.24 -37.09 16.38
CA ASP A 356 -3.51 -37.81 16.50
C ASP A 356 -3.64 -38.91 15.43
N SER A 357 -3.03 -38.73 14.25
CA SER A 357 -2.86 -39.78 13.25
C SER A 357 -1.98 -40.93 13.76
N ILE A 358 -0.91 -40.61 14.50
CA ILE A 358 -0.04 -41.61 15.15
C ILE A 358 -0.76 -42.31 16.31
N LEU A 359 -1.53 -41.59 17.13
CA LEU A 359 -2.36 -42.20 18.19
C LEU A 359 -3.39 -43.17 17.58
N SER A 360 -4.03 -42.78 16.48
CA SER A 360 -4.98 -43.63 15.74
C SER A 360 -4.32 -44.90 15.19
N LEU A 361 -3.09 -44.79 14.66
CA LEU A 361 -2.31 -45.96 14.25
C LEU A 361 -1.98 -46.86 15.45
N ALA A 362 -1.60 -46.26 16.58
CA ALA A 362 -1.25 -46.96 17.83
C ALA A 362 -2.44 -47.69 18.50
N ASP A 363 -3.67 -47.24 18.25
CA ASP A 363 -4.90 -47.97 18.63
C ASP A 363 -5.17 -49.18 17.74
N THR A 364 -4.65 -49.21 16.51
CA THR A 364 -4.80 -50.33 15.56
C THR A 364 -3.66 -51.35 15.57
N GLU A 365 -2.49 -50.99 16.11
CA GLU A 365 -1.29 -51.83 16.12
C GLU A 365 -1.41 -53.01 17.11
N ILE A 366 -1.04 -54.20 16.64
CA ILE A 366 -1.16 -55.48 17.37
C ILE A 366 0.10 -55.73 18.22
N ASN A 367 1.26 -55.25 17.76
CA ASN A 367 2.54 -55.32 18.45
C ASN A 367 2.58 -54.34 19.62
N LYS A 368 2.32 -54.82 20.84
CA LYS A 368 2.18 -53.98 22.05
C LYS A 368 3.38 -53.04 22.33
N PRO A 369 4.65 -53.48 22.25
CA PRO A 369 5.80 -52.57 22.29
C PRO A 369 5.73 -51.42 21.27
N LEU A 370 5.40 -51.71 20.01
CA LEU A 370 5.31 -50.69 18.95
C LEU A 370 4.10 -49.77 19.16
N ALA A 371 2.94 -50.32 19.51
CA ALA A 371 1.74 -49.55 19.87
C ALA A 371 2.02 -48.58 21.03
N ASN A 372 2.73 -49.02 22.07
CA ASN A 372 3.10 -48.14 23.18
C ASN A 372 4.06 -47.03 22.73
N ASN A 373 5.08 -47.33 21.93
CA ASN A 373 6.01 -46.33 21.40
C ASN A 373 5.33 -45.29 20.51
N LEU A 374 4.40 -45.73 19.65
CA LEU A 374 3.56 -44.82 18.85
C LEU A 374 2.67 -43.94 19.74
N ARG A 375 2.06 -44.48 20.82
CA ARG A 375 1.31 -43.63 21.79
C ARG A 375 2.18 -42.55 22.41
N ILE A 376 3.42 -42.89 22.80
CA ILE A 376 4.37 -41.94 23.37
C ILE A 376 4.70 -40.86 22.32
N LEU A 377 4.97 -41.24 21.07
CA LEU A 377 5.26 -40.30 19.98
C LEU A 377 4.08 -39.38 19.64
N GLY A 378 2.84 -39.87 19.66
CA GLY A 378 1.64 -39.04 19.48
C GLY A 378 1.48 -38.01 20.60
N ASN A 379 1.60 -38.46 21.86
CA ASN A 379 1.59 -37.59 23.04
C ASN A 379 2.76 -36.56 23.04
N LEU A 380 3.92 -36.92 22.46
CA LEU A 380 5.06 -36.03 22.27
C LEU A 380 4.70 -34.86 21.33
N GLN A 381 4.05 -35.15 20.20
CA GLN A 381 3.61 -34.10 19.26
C GLN A 381 2.59 -33.15 19.89
N GLN A 382 1.63 -33.68 20.68
CA GLN A 382 0.66 -32.84 21.41
C GLN A 382 1.37 -31.84 22.35
N LYS A 383 2.40 -32.26 23.09
CA LYS A 383 3.22 -31.35 23.93
C LYS A 383 4.02 -30.33 23.12
N ILE A 384 4.58 -30.72 21.97
CA ILE A 384 5.31 -29.80 21.09
C ILE A 384 4.36 -28.72 20.52
N LYS A 385 3.11 -29.09 20.21
CA LYS A 385 2.05 -28.14 19.82
C LYS A 385 1.72 -27.15 20.94
N GLU A 386 1.57 -27.61 22.18
CA GLU A 386 1.39 -26.72 23.35
C GLU A 386 2.54 -25.72 23.51
N LEU A 387 3.79 -26.17 23.29
CA LEU A 387 4.97 -25.30 23.33
C LEU A 387 4.98 -24.25 22.21
N HIS A 388 4.59 -24.61 20.98
CA HIS A 388 4.48 -23.63 19.88
C HIS A 388 3.34 -22.62 20.11
N GLU A 389 2.22 -23.03 20.70
CA GLU A 389 1.13 -22.11 21.07
C GLU A 389 1.54 -21.15 22.21
N LYS A 390 2.19 -21.66 23.27
CA LYS A 390 2.82 -20.88 24.34
C LYS A 390 3.80 -19.85 23.77
N GLN A 391 4.66 -20.27 22.85
CA GLN A 391 5.64 -19.39 22.20
C GLN A 391 4.98 -18.34 21.30
N ALA A 392 3.91 -18.70 20.56
CA ALA A 392 3.13 -17.75 19.77
C ALA A 392 2.45 -16.69 20.65
N GLN A 393 1.94 -17.06 21.82
CA GLN A 393 1.41 -16.11 22.81
C GLN A 393 2.51 -15.20 23.38
N GLN A 394 3.70 -15.75 23.69
CA GLN A 394 4.82 -14.95 24.19
C GLN A 394 5.35 -13.95 23.16
N ASN A 395 5.34 -14.28 21.86
CA ASN A 395 5.64 -13.31 20.79
C ASN A 395 4.69 -12.10 20.81
N VAL A 396 3.38 -12.35 20.95
CA VAL A 396 2.35 -11.29 21.00
C VAL A 396 2.57 -10.40 22.22
N ILE A 397 2.78 -11.02 23.39
CA ILE A 397 2.94 -10.34 24.67
C ILE A 397 4.20 -9.47 24.70
N ASN A 398 5.34 -10.02 24.26
CA ASN A 398 6.64 -9.35 24.40
C ASN A 398 6.85 -8.29 23.31
N LEU A 399 6.66 -8.65 22.03
CA LEU A 399 7.10 -7.85 20.88
C LEU A 399 5.95 -7.17 20.13
N GLU A 400 4.88 -7.89 19.79
CA GLU A 400 3.76 -7.34 19.00
C GLU A 400 3.07 -6.17 19.71
N ASN A 401 2.71 -6.36 20.99
CA ASN A 401 2.14 -5.33 21.85
C ASN A 401 3.04 -4.08 21.96
N THR A 402 4.36 -4.25 22.02
CA THR A 402 5.33 -3.15 22.12
C THR A 402 5.36 -2.34 20.82
N ILE A 403 5.40 -3.00 19.65
CA ILE A 403 5.34 -2.33 18.35
C ILE A 403 4.04 -1.54 18.19
N ASP A 404 2.89 -2.16 18.49
CA ASP A 404 1.56 -1.55 18.44
C ASP A 404 1.40 -0.36 19.44
N GLU A 405 2.05 -0.42 20.61
CA GLU A 405 2.14 0.74 21.52
C GLU A 405 2.92 1.90 20.90
N TYR A 406 4.10 1.66 20.32
CA TYR A 406 4.91 2.74 19.76
C TYR A 406 4.28 3.37 18.50
N ILE A 407 3.59 2.58 17.67
CA ILE A 407 2.71 3.09 16.60
C ILE A 407 1.65 4.05 17.16
N ARG A 408 1.00 3.69 18.28
CA ARG A 408 0.04 4.61 18.93
C ARG A 408 0.71 5.82 19.56
N LEU A 409 1.91 5.70 20.13
CA LEU A 409 2.63 6.83 20.74
C LEU A 409 3.03 7.88 19.70
N ILE A 410 3.42 7.48 18.49
CA ILE A 410 3.60 8.39 17.34
C ILE A 410 2.28 9.11 17.01
N GLY A 411 1.14 8.43 17.15
CA GLY A 411 -0.20 9.05 17.13
C GLY A 411 -0.39 10.13 18.20
N SER A 412 -0.05 9.87 19.46
CA SER A 412 -0.07 10.89 20.53
C SER A 412 0.88 12.07 20.22
N ILE A 413 2.08 11.83 19.69
CA ILE A 413 3.02 12.90 19.30
C ILE A 413 2.43 13.77 18.18
N LYS A 414 1.75 13.17 17.19
CA LYS A 414 1.02 13.91 16.15
C LYS A 414 -0.11 14.76 16.73
N ILE A 415 -0.79 14.31 17.80
CA ILE A 415 -1.77 15.14 18.54
C ILE A 415 -1.07 16.30 19.27
N VAL A 416 0.11 16.05 19.86
CA VAL A 416 0.93 17.07 20.55
C VAL A 416 1.36 18.19 19.60
N PHE A 417 1.88 17.89 18.41
CA PHE A 417 2.16 18.92 17.39
C PHE A 417 0.89 19.70 17.00
N ASN A 418 -0.24 19.02 16.81
CA ASN A 418 -1.53 19.67 16.55
C ASN A 418 -2.04 20.54 17.73
N SER A 419 -1.57 20.32 18.95
CA SER A 419 -1.84 21.19 20.10
C SER A 419 -1.02 22.50 20.00
N ARG A 420 0.26 22.40 19.63
CA ARG A 420 1.15 23.55 19.40
C ARG A 420 0.60 24.48 18.32
N SER A 421 0.22 23.93 17.16
CA SER A 421 -0.31 24.74 16.04
C SER A 421 -1.62 25.47 16.36
N LYS A 422 -2.40 24.99 17.34
CA LYS A 422 -3.58 25.72 17.86
C LYS A 422 -3.18 26.89 18.74
N ILE A 423 -2.19 26.72 19.62
CA ILE A 423 -1.67 27.81 20.47
C ILE A 423 -1.01 28.89 19.60
N TYR A 424 -0.25 28.48 18.58
CA TYR A 424 0.26 29.38 17.54
C TYR A 424 -0.87 30.20 16.88
N GLN A 425 -1.97 29.55 16.46
CA GLN A 425 -3.13 30.25 15.89
C GLN A 425 -3.79 31.21 16.90
N THR A 426 -3.90 30.85 18.18
CA THR A 426 -4.39 31.75 19.25
C THR A 426 -3.52 33.00 19.38
N TRP A 427 -2.18 32.83 19.36
CA TRP A 427 -1.23 33.94 19.39
C TRP A 427 -1.32 34.85 18.15
N GLN A 428 -1.39 34.28 16.94
CA GLN A 428 -1.57 35.05 15.70
C GLN A 428 -2.92 35.81 15.68
N ASN A 429 -3.99 35.22 16.22
CA ASN A 429 -5.27 35.89 16.38
C ASN A 429 -5.20 37.07 17.36
N ALA A 430 -4.45 36.94 18.47
CA ALA A 430 -4.22 38.03 19.41
C ALA A 430 -3.44 39.20 18.75
N ILE A 431 -2.41 38.89 17.95
CA ILE A 431 -1.66 39.90 17.17
C ILE A 431 -2.61 40.64 16.22
N TYR A 432 -3.49 39.92 15.52
CA TYR A 432 -4.44 40.53 14.59
C TYR A 432 -5.45 41.46 15.30
N ASP A 433 -6.05 41.02 16.41
CA ASP A 433 -6.99 41.87 17.16
C ASP A 433 -6.30 43.11 17.78
N LEU A 434 -5.02 43.00 18.18
CA LEU A 434 -4.19 44.14 18.58
C LEU A 434 -3.98 45.13 17.41
N GLN A 435 -3.56 44.65 16.23
CA GLN A 435 -3.40 45.49 15.03
C GLN A 435 -4.70 46.20 14.63
N LYS A 436 -5.83 45.51 14.71
CA LYS A 436 -7.18 46.01 14.45
C LYS A 436 -7.59 47.10 15.45
N LYS A 437 -7.29 46.93 16.75
CA LYS A 437 -7.52 47.95 17.79
C LYS A 437 -6.64 49.19 17.56
N LYS A 438 -5.33 49.02 17.31
CA LYS A 438 -4.40 50.12 16.97
C LYS A 438 -4.84 50.88 15.72
N THR A 439 -5.26 50.18 14.66
CA THR A 439 -5.78 50.79 13.43
C THR A 439 -7.05 51.60 13.67
N ASN A 440 -7.97 51.11 14.50
CA ASN A 440 -9.21 51.82 14.84
C ASN A 440 -8.97 53.04 15.74
N TYR A 441 -7.96 52.99 16.61
CA TYR A 441 -7.47 54.14 17.38
C TYR A 441 -6.93 55.24 16.47
N GLU A 442 -5.99 54.94 15.57
CA GLU A 442 -5.43 55.93 14.65
C GLU A 442 -6.49 56.54 13.72
N ARG A 443 -7.42 55.74 13.19
CA ARG A 443 -8.58 56.25 12.43
C ARG A 443 -9.44 57.23 13.24
N SER A 444 -9.68 56.94 14.52
CA SER A 444 -10.51 57.78 15.39
C SER A 444 -9.80 59.09 15.77
N LYS A 445 -8.48 59.02 15.98
CA LYS A 445 -7.58 60.14 16.25
C LYS A 445 -7.49 61.10 15.05
N VAL A 446 -7.32 60.58 13.83
CA VAL A 446 -7.31 61.37 12.58
C VAL A 446 -8.66 62.04 12.29
N GLN A 447 -9.78 61.48 12.75
CA GLN A 447 -11.12 62.07 12.57
C GLN A 447 -11.42 63.27 13.50
N GLY A 448 -10.50 63.66 14.39
CA GLY A 448 -10.54 64.94 15.11
C GLY A 448 -11.70 65.14 16.09
N ARG A 449 -12.44 64.07 16.42
CA ARG A 449 -13.58 64.09 17.36
C ARG A 449 -13.59 62.87 18.28
N MET A 450 -12.76 62.90 19.33
CA MET A 450 -12.80 61.95 20.44
C MET A 450 -13.04 62.69 21.75
N SER A 451 -13.94 62.17 22.62
CA SER A 451 -13.97 62.57 24.03
C SER A 451 -12.73 62.00 24.73
N GLN A 452 -12.27 62.69 25.77
CA GLN A 452 -11.13 62.27 26.59
C GLN A 452 -11.37 60.88 27.22
N ASP A 453 -12.60 60.59 27.65
CA ASP A 453 -12.99 59.27 28.20
C ASP A 453 -12.96 58.16 27.13
N LYS A 454 -13.24 58.51 25.86
CA LYS A 454 -13.16 57.54 24.77
C LYS A 454 -11.71 57.24 24.38
N LEU A 455 -10.82 58.23 24.56
CA LEU A 455 -9.38 58.05 24.33
C LEU A 455 -8.78 57.12 25.39
N SER A 456 -9.06 57.33 26.68
CA SER A 456 -8.55 56.48 27.75
C SER A 456 -9.05 55.03 27.65
N ILE A 457 -10.33 54.81 27.35
CA ILE A 457 -10.89 53.46 27.13
C ILE A 457 -10.21 52.75 25.95
N MET A 458 -9.96 53.45 24.84
CA MET A 458 -9.30 52.83 23.67
C MET A 458 -7.81 52.53 23.91
N LEU A 459 -7.12 53.34 24.72
CA LEU A 459 -5.73 53.06 25.13
C LEU A 459 -5.64 51.87 26.09
N ALA A 460 -6.54 51.79 27.10
CA ALA A 460 -6.62 50.63 27.98
C ALA A 460 -6.88 49.33 27.19
N GLN A 461 -7.85 49.35 26.27
CA GLN A 461 -8.15 48.20 25.41
C GLN A 461 -7.00 47.77 24.48
N ILE A 462 -6.05 48.68 24.17
CA ILE A 462 -4.82 48.35 23.45
C ILE A 462 -3.83 47.68 24.42
N ALA A 463 -3.56 48.26 25.58
CA ALA A 463 -2.67 47.68 26.60
C ALA A 463 -3.11 46.27 27.04
N ASP A 464 -4.41 46.06 27.29
CA ASP A 464 -5.01 44.74 27.57
C ASP A 464 -4.71 43.71 26.47
N SER A 465 -4.54 44.17 25.22
CA SER A 465 -4.28 43.31 24.05
C SER A 465 -2.80 43.11 23.80
N GLU A 466 -1.95 44.06 24.20
CA GLU A 466 -0.49 43.92 24.16
C GLU A 466 -0.05 42.90 25.21
N HIS A 467 -0.58 42.98 26.43
CA HIS A 467 -0.39 41.96 27.46
C HIS A 467 -0.83 40.57 26.96
N ARG A 468 -2.05 40.46 26.40
CA ARG A 468 -2.58 39.19 25.87
C ARG A 468 -1.76 38.62 24.70
N VAL A 469 -1.10 39.46 23.90
CA VAL A 469 -0.19 38.99 22.83
C VAL A 469 1.06 38.37 23.43
N GLU A 470 1.62 38.97 24.48
CA GLU A 470 2.82 38.45 25.16
C GLU A 470 2.50 37.20 26.00
N ASP A 471 1.34 37.14 26.65
CA ASP A 471 0.84 35.94 27.34
C ASP A 471 0.78 34.74 26.38
N CYS A 472 0.12 34.90 25.22
CA CYS A 472 0.00 33.84 24.21
C CYS A 472 1.34 33.49 23.54
N LYS A 473 2.29 34.43 23.50
CA LYS A 473 3.66 34.20 23.01
C LYS A 473 4.43 33.32 23.99
N HIS A 474 4.41 33.66 25.28
CA HIS A 474 5.06 32.83 26.32
C HIS A 474 4.43 31.44 26.40
N GLU A 475 3.11 31.31 26.32
CA GLU A 475 2.43 30.00 26.24
C GLU A 475 2.92 29.16 25.06
N PHE A 476 3.04 29.77 23.87
CA PHE A 476 3.58 29.10 22.68
C PHE A 476 5.06 28.70 22.83
N GLU A 477 5.90 29.58 23.37
CA GLU A 477 7.32 29.31 23.61
C GLU A 477 7.53 28.18 24.63
N ASP A 478 6.78 28.18 25.74
CA ASP A 478 6.93 27.19 26.81
C ASP A 478 6.36 25.82 26.43
N VAL A 479 5.26 25.78 25.66
CA VAL A 479 4.80 24.53 25.03
C VAL A 479 5.81 24.04 23.98
N SER A 480 6.46 24.94 23.23
CA SER A 480 7.52 24.55 22.28
C SER A 480 8.73 23.93 22.98
N LYS A 481 9.18 24.49 24.12
CA LYS A 481 10.25 23.94 24.96
C LYS A 481 9.85 22.58 25.54
N LEU A 482 8.61 22.48 26.04
CA LEU A 482 8.07 21.25 26.62
C LEU A 482 8.04 20.09 25.60
N ILE A 483 7.62 20.35 24.36
CA ILE A 483 7.57 19.35 23.29
C ILE A 483 8.95 18.76 22.97
N LYS A 484 10.01 19.57 23.01
CA LYS A 484 11.39 19.09 22.84
C LYS A 484 11.77 18.14 23.97
N ASN A 485 11.61 18.57 25.22
CA ASN A 485 11.92 17.76 26.40
C ASN A 485 11.11 16.44 26.48
N GLU A 486 9.86 16.46 26.04
CA GLU A 486 8.99 15.28 25.96
C GLU A 486 9.46 14.28 24.89
N LEU A 487 9.89 14.77 23.72
CA LEU A 487 10.49 13.93 22.67
C LEU A 487 11.84 13.35 23.11
N ASP A 488 12.69 14.14 23.77
CA ASP A 488 13.97 13.66 24.34
C ASP A 488 13.79 12.58 25.42
N ARG A 489 12.65 12.56 26.13
CA ARG A 489 12.26 11.43 26.98
C ARG A 489 11.78 10.25 26.14
N PHE A 490 10.87 10.48 25.19
CA PHE A 490 10.30 9.45 24.34
C PHE A 490 11.36 8.64 23.57
N ASP A 491 12.39 9.27 23.00
CA ASP A 491 13.44 8.53 22.28
C ASP A 491 14.28 7.63 23.21
N LYS A 492 14.51 8.04 24.46
CA LYS A 492 15.20 7.23 25.47
C LYS A 492 14.33 6.07 25.95
N GLU A 493 13.07 6.38 26.26
CA GLU A 493 12.05 5.39 26.67
C GLU A 493 11.84 4.33 25.57
N LYS A 494 11.78 4.75 24.30
CA LYS A 494 11.67 3.89 23.12
C LYS A 494 12.80 2.86 23.05
N VAL A 495 14.06 3.28 23.16
CA VAL A 495 15.21 2.36 23.06
C VAL A 495 15.18 1.33 24.20
N GLU A 496 14.88 1.75 25.43
CA GLU A 496 14.81 0.85 26.59
C GLU A 496 13.64 -0.13 26.50
N ASP A 497 12.42 0.33 26.18
CA ASP A 497 11.23 -0.54 25.99
C ASP A 497 11.48 -1.59 24.89
N PHE A 498 12.04 -1.18 23.74
CA PHE A 498 12.32 -2.11 22.64
C PHE A 498 13.45 -3.08 22.97
N LYS A 499 14.49 -2.66 23.68
CA LYS A 499 15.57 -3.54 24.15
C LYS A 499 15.00 -4.66 25.04
N ASN A 500 14.29 -4.29 26.11
CA ASN A 500 13.69 -5.25 27.05
C ASN A 500 12.68 -6.19 26.35
N SER A 501 11.92 -5.65 25.39
CA SER A 501 11.01 -6.42 24.52
C SER A 501 11.74 -7.48 23.67
N VAL A 502 12.86 -7.11 23.04
CA VAL A 502 13.69 -8.03 22.23
C VAL A 502 14.39 -9.07 23.09
N GLU A 503 14.94 -8.68 24.24
CA GLU A 503 15.57 -9.60 25.19
C GLU A 503 14.56 -10.66 25.67
N ALA A 504 13.38 -10.25 26.14
CA ALA A 504 12.33 -11.17 26.59
C ALA A 504 11.81 -12.09 25.46
N PHE A 505 11.79 -11.61 24.21
CA PHE A 505 11.43 -12.40 23.03
C PHE A 505 12.50 -13.45 22.68
N LEU A 506 13.79 -13.07 22.74
CA LEU A 506 14.92 -13.99 22.57
C LEU A 506 14.96 -15.06 23.67
N GLU A 507 14.83 -14.67 24.95
CA GLU A 507 14.78 -15.59 26.09
C GLU A 507 13.63 -16.61 25.95
N SER A 508 12.43 -16.12 25.62
CA SER A 508 11.25 -16.95 25.32
C SER A 508 11.53 -17.99 24.23
N MET A 509 12.18 -17.57 23.14
CA MET A 509 12.50 -18.44 22.02
C MET A 509 13.52 -19.51 22.41
N VAL A 510 14.62 -19.12 23.06
CA VAL A 510 15.67 -20.04 23.54
C VAL A 510 15.11 -21.02 24.58
N GLN A 511 14.25 -20.56 25.49
CA GLN A 511 13.64 -21.40 26.52
C GLN A 511 12.65 -22.41 25.91
N THR A 512 11.81 -21.99 24.96
CA THR A 512 10.92 -22.91 24.23
C THR A 512 11.73 -23.97 23.48
N GLN A 513 12.84 -23.59 22.84
CA GLN A 513 13.68 -24.54 22.11
C GLN A 513 14.34 -25.55 23.05
N LYS A 514 14.80 -25.14 24.23
CA LYS A 514 15.29 -26.05 25.29
C LYS A 514 14.19 -27.01 25.75
N GLU A 515 12.96 -26.54 25.96
CA GLU A 515 11.82 -27.39 26.33
C GLU A 515 11.48 -28.42 25.24
N ILE A 516 11.57 -28.06 23.94
CA ILE A 516 11.40 -29.00 22.82
C ILE A 516 12.54 -30.03 22.77
N ILE A 517 13.81 -29.61 22.94
CA ILE A 517 14.96 -30.53 22.95
C ILE A 517 14.84 -31.56 24.07
N ASN A 518 14.56 -31.12 25.31
CA ASN A 518 14.38 -31.99 26.46
C ASN A 518 13.27 -33.05 26.24
N LEU A 519 12.20 -32.70 25.51
CA LEU A 519 11.12 -33.62 25.14
C LEU A 519 11.60 -34.70 24.15
N TRP A 520 12.39 -34.33 23.13
CA TRP A 520 12.95 -35.30 22.17
C TRP A 520 14.04 -36.18 22.79
N GLU A 521 14.90 -35.64 23.65
CA GLU A 521 15.89 -36.42 24.41
C GLU A 521 15.19 -37.45 25.30
N SER A 522 14.13 -37.05 26.02
CA SER A 522 13.33 -37.95 26.86
C SER A 522 12.70 -39.09 26.06
N TYR A 523 12.18 -38.78 24.87
CA TYR A 523 11.63 -39.78 23.96
C TYR A 523 12.70 -40.74 23.45
N SER A 524 13.87 -40.24 23.04
CA SER A 524 14.98 -41.05 22.52
C SER A 524 15.42 -42.12 23.52
N VAL A 525 15.62 -41.75 24.79
CA VAL A 525 15.96 -42.67 25.89
C VAL A 525 14.86 -43.74 26.09
N GLU A 526 13.58 -43.37 25.95
CA GLU A 526 12.48 -44.33 26.05
C GLU A 526 12.47 -45.32 24.86
N VAL A 527 12.88 -44.91 23.66
CA VAL A 527 13.04 -45.84 22.51
C VAL A 527 14.28 -46.73 22.65
N GLU A 528 15.41 -46.22 23.17
CA GLU A 528 16.60 -47.03 23.48
C GLU A 528 16.30 -48.13 24.51
N LEU A 529 15.54 -47.81 25.56
CA LEU A 529 15.10 -48.78 26.56
C LEU A 529 14.25 -49.89 25.95
N LEU A 530 13.40 -49.57 24.96
CA LEU A 530 12.61 -50.58 24.24
C LEU A 530 13.46 -51.47 23.31
N GLN A 531 14.56 -50.98 22.73
CA GLN A 531 15.49 -51.83 21.96
C GLN A 531 16.15 -52.93 22.82
N ASN A 532 16.28 -52.70 24.12
CA ASN A 532 16.91 -53.64 25.06
C ASN A 532 15.94 -54.73 25.60
N ILE A 533 14.65 -54.69 25.25
CA ILE A 533 13.66 -55.67 25.71
C ILE A 533 13.36 -56.70 24.61
N ASN A 534 13.88 -57.91 24.81
CA ASN A 534 13.79 -59.10 23.95
C ASN A 534 12.60 -59.18 22.97
N SER A 535 12.92 -59.18 21.67
CA SER A 535 12.19 -59.99 20.68
C SER A 535 13.13 -60.42 19.54
N GLU A 536 13.00 -61.66 19.07
CA GLU A 536 13.78 -62.22 17.95
C GLU A 536 13.29 -61.71 16.57
N ASP A 537 12.34 -60.79 16.55
CA ASP A 537 11.70 -60.29 15.33
C ASP A 537 12.48 -59.13 14.68
N TYR A 538 13.25 -59.49 13.65
CA TYR A 538 13.97 -58.58 12.77
C TYR A 538 13.09 -57.48 12.13
N SER A 539 11.78 -57.71 11.98
CA SER A 539 10.85 -56.70 11.45
C SER A 539 10.69 -55.56 12.46
N SER A 540 10.34 -55.90 13.70
CA SER A 540 10.16 -54.94 14.80
C SER A 540 11.43 -54.11 15.04
N GLN A 541 12.60 -54.74 15.10
CA GLN A 541 13.88 -54.05 15.29
C GLN A 541 14.19 -53.01 14.20
N LYS A 542 13.77 -53.25 12.96
CA LYS A 542 13.96 -52.31 11.85
C LYS A 542 13.02 -51.11 11.94
N VAL A 543 11.79 -51.31 12.39
CA VAL A 543 10.84 -50.20 12.66
C VAL A 543 11.35 -49.33 13.81
N PHE A 544 11.81 -49.94 14.91
CA PHE A 544 12.41 -49.20 16.02
C PHE A 544 13.68 -48.41 15.62
N LYS A 545 14.57 -48.98 14.80
CA LYS A 545 15.74 -48.23 14.30
C LYS A 545 15.34 -47.08 13.37
N ASN A 546 14.31 -47.23 12.55
CA ASN A 546 13.81 -46.13 11.73
C ASN A 546 13.16 -45.03 12.60
N LEU A 547 12.47 -45.39 13.69
CA LEU A 547 11.88 -44.42 14.63
C LEU A 547 12.93 -43.68 15.46
N VAL A 548 14.02 -44.35 15.87
CA VAL A 548 15.17 -43.67 16.48
C VAL A 548 15.85 -42.76 15.47
N PHE A 549 16.14 -43.23 14.25
CA PHE A 549 16.76 -42.41 13.22
C PHE A 549 15.94 -41.16 12.87
N VAL A 550 14.60 -41.27 12.81
CA VAL A 550 13.70 -40.12 12.63
C VAL A 550 13.69 -39.18 13.84
N ALA A 551 13.90 -39.69 15.07
CA ALA A 551 14.05 -38.86 16.27
C ALA A 551 15.41 -38.15 16.29
N GLU A 552 16.49 -38.83 15.93
CA GLU A 552 17.85 -38.27 15.79
C GLU A 552 17.89 -37.20 14.69
N GLU A 553 17.38 -37.47 13.49
CA GLU A 553 17.21 -36.45 12.43
C GLU A 553 16.30 -35.30 12.89
N SER A 554 15.25 -35.57 13.68
CA SER A 554 14.38 -34.52 14.23
C SER A 554 15.05 -33.65 15.30
N ILE A 555 16.12 -34.12 15.94
CA ILE A 555 16.95 -33.35 16.88
C ILE A 555 17.95 -32.51 16.08
N ASP A 556 18.71 -33.12 15.15
CA ASP A 556 19.72 -32.44 14.33
C ASP A 556 19.09 -31.36 13.42
N LEU A 557 17.97 -31.65 12.75
CA LEU A 557 17.27 -30.68 11.87
C LEU A 557 16.62 -29.52 12.63
N LYS A 558 16.53 -29.58 13.97
CA LYS A 558 15.91 -28.53 14.80
C LYS A 558 16.90 -27.69 15.60
N MET A 559 18.20 -27.78 15.32
CA MET A 559 19.20 -26.84 15.87
C MET A 559 19.11 -25.40 15.32
N ASN A 560 18.16 -25.10 14.42
CA ASN A 560 17.89 -23.74 13.94
C ASN A 560 16.68 -23.12 14.69
N PRO A 561 16.86 -22.05 15.50
CA PRO A 561 15.75 -21.43 16.25
C PRO A 561 14.78 -20.62 15.37
N PHE A 562 15.13 -20.37 14.10
CA PHE A 562 14.30 -19.64 13.16
C PHE A 562 13.64 -20.59 12.14
N PRO A 563 12.29 -20.71 12.14
CA PRO A 563 11.61 -21.45 11.08
C PRO A 563 11.76 -20.71 9.75
N HIS A 564 12.20 -21.40 8.70
CA HIS A 564 12.20 -20.83 7.35
C HIS A 564 10.76 -20.43 6.95
N ILE A 565 10.62 -19.22 6.40
CA ILE A 565 9.34 -18.66 5.97
C ILE A 565 8.86 -19.41 4.71
N ILE A 566 8.13 -20.50 4.90
CA ILE A 566 7.45 -21.21 3.81
C ILE A 566 6.19 -20.44 3.43
N TYR A 567 6.23 -19.77 2.28
CA TYR A 567 5.03 -19.30 1.59
C TYR A 567 4.33 -20.48 0.92
N GLN A 568 3.28 -21.03 1.57
CA GLN A 568 2.31 -21.92 0.91
C GLN A 568 0.94 -21.25 0.80
N GLN A 569 0.34 -21.41 -0.37
CA GLN A 569 -1.03 -21.00 -0.67
C GLN A 569 -1.98 -22.14 -0.28
N ASN A 570 -2.86 -21.92 0.69
CA ASN A 570 -3.80 -22.96 1.14
C ASN A 570 -5.00 -23.08 0.20
N GLY A 571 -5.10 -24.24 -0.48
CA GLY A 571 -6.36 -24.77 -1.03
C GLY A 571 -7.01 -25.75 -0.04
N SER A 572 -8.33 -25.98 -0.15
CA SER A 572 -9.09 -26.86 0.75
C SER A 572 -10.40 -27.35 0.11
N PRO A 573 -11.06 -28.45 0.60
CA PRO A 573 -11.27 -29.59 -0.29
C PRO A 573 -12.68 -30.24 -0.33
N ASN A 574 -12.83 -31.22 -1.26
CA ASN A 574 -13.83 -32.30 -1.39
C ASN A 574 -15.07 -32.12 -2.30
N GLY A 575 -15.50 -33.23 -2.95
CA GLY A 575 -16.76 -33.43 -3.70
C GLY A 575 -17.57 -34.62 -3.12
N PRO A 576 -18.18 -35.58 -3.88
CA PRO A 576 -18.50 -35.64 -5.33
C PRO A 576 -19.90 -36.29 -5.69
N VAL A 577 -20.46 -36.07 -6.91
CA VAL A 577 -21.63 -36.85 -7.47
C VAL A 577 -21.54 -36.99 -9.02
N SER A 578 -22.36 -37.87 -9.65
CA SER A 578 -22.32 -38.38 -11.04
C SER A 578 -23.74 -38.73 -11.58
N PRO A 579 -23.98 -39.25 -12.83
CA PRO A 579 -23.37 -39.08 -14.18
C PRO A 579 -24.44 -38.83 -15.32
N VAL A 580 -24.06 -38.84 -16.63
CA VAL A 580 -24.59 -39.76 -17.72
C VAL A 580 -24.37 -39.31 -19.20
N HIS A 581 -23.86 -40.25 -20.04
CA HIS A 581 -23.88 -40.41 -21.52
C HIS A 581 -23.39 -39.33 -22.55
N SER A 582 -22.41 -39.75 -23.36
CA SER A 582 -22.17 -39.42 -24.79
C SER A 582 -22.95 -40.42 -25.72
N PRO A 583 -23.00 -40.34 -27.09
CA PRO A 583 -21.81 -40.18 -27.98
C PRO A 583 -21.97 -39.46 -29.36
N ALA A 584 -20.80 -39.14 -29.94
CA ALA A 584 -20.38 -39.18 -31.36
C ALA A 584 -21.28 -38.66 -32.51
N HIS A 585 -20.64 -37.94 -33.46
CA HIS A 585 -20.51 -38.43 -34.84
C HIS A 585 -19.38 -37.72 -35.63
N THR A 586 -18.57 -38.50 -36.36
CA THR A 586 -17.80 -38.03 -37.53
C THR A 586 -18.56 -38.37 -38.83
N PRO A 587 -18.23 -37.73 -39.96
CA PRO A 587 -17.31 -38.38 -40.91
C PRO A 587 -16.28 -37.41 -41.53
N SER A 588 -15.51 -37.89 -42.52
CA SER A 588 -14.25 -37.26 -42.98
C SER A 588 -14.29 -36.81 -44.48
N PRO A 589 -13.20 -36.66 -45.27
CA PRO A 589 -13.08 -35.57 -46.26
C PRO A 589 -13.29 -36.02 -47.73
N PRO A 590 -12.93 -35.18 -48.71
CA PRO A 590 -11.79 -35.56 -49.56
C PRO A 590 -10.81 -34.40 -49.87
N ALA A 591 -9.69 -34.73 -50.51
CA ALA A 591 -8.57 -33.82 -50.78
C ALA A 591 -8.40 -33.46 -52.28
N THR A 592 -7.54 -32.48 -52.60
CA THR A 592 -6.71 -32.47 -53.83
C THR A 592 -5.58 -31.45 -53.75
N SER A 593 -4.53 -31.65 -54.56
CA SER A 593 -3.42 -30.70 -54.79
C SER A 593 -3.03 -30.76 -56.27
N PRO A 594 -2.69 -29.61 -56.89
CA PRO A 594 -1.28 -29.31 -57.22
C PRO A 594 -0.97 -27.80 -57.01
N GLY A 595 0.23 -27.24 -57.23
CA GLY A 595 1.53 -27.81 -57.62
C GLY A 595 2.31 -26.90 -58.59
N GLN A 596 3.39 -26.27 -58.10
CA GLN A 596 4.50 -25.58 -58.82
C GLN A 596 4.19 -24.58 -59.98
N THR A 597 4.68 -23.33 -59.90
CA THR A 597 5.79 -22.79 -60.73
C THR A 597 6.05 -21.29 -60.49
N SER A 598 7.33 -20.90 -60.54
CA SER A 598 7.84 -19.53 -60.78
C SER A 598 8.34 -19.46 -62.25
N PRO A 599 8.67 -18.30 -62.90
CA PRO A 599 9.56 -17.26 -62.35
C PRO A 599 9.46 -15.79 -62.88
N SER A 600 10.20 -14.89 -62.19
CA SER A 600 11.05 -13.77 -62.69
C SER A 600 10.57 -12.63 -63.63
N LEU A 601 10.81 -11.41 -63.13
CA LEU A 601 11.28 -10.15 -63.80
C LEU A 601 10.43 -9.43 -64.88
N GLY A 602 10.37 -8.09 -64.74
CA GLY A 602 9.88 -7.17 -65.79
C GLY A 602 9.66 -5.72 -65.33
N TYR A 603 10.73 -4.94 -65.14
CA TYR A 603 10.64 -3.50 -64.86
C TYR A 603 10.57 -2.69 -66.18
N LEU A 604 9.58 -1.82 -66.35
CA LEU A 604 9.70 -0.51 -67.03
C LEU A 604 8.38 0.30 -66.95
N ALA A 605 8.52 1.63 -66.94
CA ALA A 605 7.45 2.63 -67.00
C ALA A 605 7.47 3.30 -68.41
N PRO A 606 6.95 4.52 -68.68
CA PRO A 606 6.05 5.41 -67.93
C PRO A 606 4.89 6.00 -68.80
N HIS A 607 4.08 6.91 -68.27
CA HIS A 607 3.99 8.32 -68.76
C HIS A 607 2.95 9.19 -68.01
N VAL A 608 3.26 10.48 -67.91
CA VAL A 608 2.36 11.59 -67.51
C VAL A 608 1.84 12.29 -68.80
N PRO A 609 0.73 13.06 -68.75
CA PRO A 609 0.87 14.49 -68.45
C PRO A 609 -0.28 15.13 -67.64
N ALA A 610 0.02 16.24 -66.96
CA ALA A 610 -0.96 17.23 -66.47
C ALA A 610 -1.27 18.26 -67.59
N ILE A 611 -2.11 19.29 -67.32
CA ILE A 611 -1.88 20.73 -67.70
C ILE A 611 -3.13 21.64 -67.50
N TYR A 612 -2.86 22.92 -67.15
CA TYR A 612 -3.70 24.14 -67.07
C TYR A 612 -4.90 24.19 -66.08
N GLY A 613 -5.13 25.33 -65.37
CA GLY A 613 -4.24 26.49 -65.16
C GLY A 613 -4.94 27.84 -64.89
N GLY A 614 -4.23 28.74 -64.19
CA GLY A 614 -4.59 30.16 -64.02
C GLY A 614 -5.18 30.53 -62.64
N SER A 615 -4.74 31.53 -61.87
CA SER A 615 -3.44 32.20 -61.61
C SER A 615 -3.68 33.68 -61.23
N MET A 616 -3.19 34.14 -60.07
CA MET A 616 -2.92 35.55 -59.78
C MET A 616 -1.72 35.67 -58.82
N HIS A 617 -0.94 36.76 -58.93
CA HIS A 617 0.47 36.78 -58.50
C HIS A 617 0.96 38.17 -58.03
N LEU A 618 1.77 38.23 -56.97
CA LEU A 618 2.94 39.10 -56.71
C LEU A 618 3.62 38.61 -55.39
N PHE A 619 4.92 38.71 -55.06
CA PHE A 619 6.17 39.37 -55.53
C PHE A 619 6.60 40.73 -54.92
N THR A 620 7.42 40.64 -53.86
CA THR A 620 8.71 41.36 -53.57
C THR A 620 8.82 42.91 -53.57
N TYR A 621 9.45 43.49 -52.52
CA TYR A 621 10.87 43.97 -52.57
C TYR A 621 11.48 44.51 -51.22
N GLN A 622 12.77 44.21 -51.02
CA GLN A 622 13.88 44.84 -50.23
C GLN A 622 13.75 45.82 -49.02
N SER A 623 14.31 45.38 -47.88
CA SER A 623 15.48 45.91 -47.09
C SER A 623 15.64 47.36 -46.57
N LYS A 624 16.24 47.48 -45.36
CA LYS A 624 17.20 48.55 -44.99
C LYS A 624 18.20 48.13 -43.88
N LEU A 625 19.34 48.83 -43.81
CA LEU A 625 20.54 48.66 -42.94
C LEU A 625 20.54 49.72 -41.79
N PRO A 626 21.39 49.68 -40.70
CA PRO A 626 22.85 49.44 -40.71
C PRO A 626 23.41 48.60 -39.51
N SER A 627 24.69 48.82 -39.10
CA SER A 627 25.57 47.82 -38.44
C SER A 627 26.52 48.37 -37.34
N MET A 628 26.85 47.52 -36.35
CA MET A 628 28.13 47.34 -35.62
C MET A 628 28.09 45.93 -34.97
N GLY A 629 29.14 45.16 -34.66
CA GLY A 629 30.59 45.40 -34.46
C GLY A 629 30.92 45.10 -32.99
N HIS A 630 31.71 44.11 -32.57
CA HIS A 630 32.96 43.52 -33.13
C HIS A 630 33.09 42.00 -32.86
N ALA A 631 34.17 41.38 -33.37
CA ALA A 631 34.67 40.05 -33.01
C ALA A 631 36.11 40.14 -32.46
N PHE A 632 36.68 39.05 -31.91
CA PHE A 632 38.05 38.60 -32.21
C PHE A 632 38.34 37.16 -31.72
N ASN A 633 39.33 36.53 -32.35
CA ASN A 633 39.92 35.20 -32.07
C ASN A 633 41.44 35.40 -31.80
N PRO A 634 42.19 34.46 -31.19
CA PRO A 634 43.36 33.95 -31.96
C PRO A 634 43.89 32.52 -31.65
N HIS A 635 44.30 31.82 -32.73
CA HIS A 635 45.56 31.04 -32.89
C HIS A 635 46.00 29.97 -31.86
N SER A 636 46.05 28.65 -32.19
CA SER A 636 47.01 27.89 -33.04
C SER A 636 48.37 27.57 -32.39
N LEU A 637 48.91 26.34 -32.47
CA LEU A 637 49.81 25.90 -33.57
C LEU A 637 50.06 24.35 -33.61
N LEU A 638 50.61 23.91 -34.76
CA LEU A 638 51.33 22.65 -35.15
C LEU A 638 51.70 21.61 -34.06
N ASN A 639 51.81 20.30 -34.39
CA ASN A 639 52.73 19.79 -35.44
C ASN A 639 52.39 18.41 -36.05
N GLN A 640 53.12 18.05 -37.12
CA GLN A 640 53.20 16.72 -37.77
C GLN A 640 54.33 15.87 -37.09
N THR A 641 54.76 14.64 -37.44
CA THR A 641 54.67 13.81 -38.67
C THR A 641 55.10 12.35 -38.36
N THR A 642 54.78 11.36 -39.23
CA THR A 642 55.51 10.08 -39.52
C THR A 642 55.98 9.10 -38.42
N GLY A 643 55.83 7.78 -38.67
CA GLY A 643 56.77 6.77 -38.12
C GLY A 643 56.32 5.29 -38.09
N SER A 644 56.88 4.44 -38.94
CA SER A 644 56.95 2.96 -38.77
C SER A 644 58.34 2.49 -39.21
N PRO A 645 59.00 1.59 -38.47
CA PRO A 645 58.95 0.13 -38.70
C PRO A 645 58.93 -0.67 -37.36
N GLY A 646 58.99 -2.00 -37.25
CA GLY A 646 58.98 -3.12 -38.22
C GLY A 646 59.85 -4.32 -37.76
N GLN A 647 59.60 -5.52 -38.32
CA GLN A 647 60.48 -6.73 -38.35
C GLN A 647 60.65 -7.69 -37.12
N THR A 648 59.86 -8.80 -37.18
CA THR A 648 60.28 -10.24 -37.27
C THR A 648 60.93 -11.10 -36.13
N LEU A 649 60.37 -12.33 -36.02
CA LEU A 649 61.00 -13.67 -35.86
C LEU A 649 61.63 -14.13 -34.51
N MET A 650 61.04 -15.17 -33.88
CA MET A 650 61.58 -16.55 -33.74
C MET A 650 60.58 -17.51 -33.03
N SER A 651 60.88 -18.81 -32.86
CA SER A 651 59.90 -19.86 -32.42
C SER A 651 60.51 -20.96 -31.47
N PRO A 652 59.97 -22.22 -31.30
CA PRO A 652 59.80 -22.89 -29.99
C PRO A 652 60.84 -24.02 -29.70
N PRO A 653 60.76 -24.81 -28.58
CA PRO A 653 59.85 -25.99 -28.34
C PRO A 653 59.18 -25.97 -26.94
N SER A 654 58.24 -26.83 -26.43
CA SER A 654 57.69 -28.20 -26.65
C SER A 654 58.07 -29.26 -25.56
N PHE A 655 57.20 -30.28 -25.34
CA PHE A 655 57.31 -31.51 -24.47
C PHE A 655 56.83 -31.42 -22.97
N THR A 656 55.70 -32.04 -22.54
CA THR A 656 55.40 -33.42 -21.99
C THR A 656 55.83 -33.68 -20.52
N SER A 657 55.14 -34.44 -19.63
CA SER A 657 53.85 -35.19 -19.64
C SER A 657 53.42 -35.67 -18.21
N THR A 658 52.28 -36.38 -18.12
CA THR A 658 51.90 -37.45 -17.13
C THR A 658 51.40 -37.10 -15.70
N GLN A 659 50.48 -37.95 -15.20
CA GLN A 659 49.81 -37.99 -13.87
C GLN A 659 50.57 -38.98 -12.90
N PRO A 660 50.09 -39.46 -11.70
CA PRO A 660 48.79 -39.27 -11.00
C PRO A 660 48.76 -39.25 -9.41
N GLN A 661 47.54 -39.11 -8.86
CA GLN A 661 46.99 -39.64 -7.56
C GLN A 661 47.08 -38.88 -6.19
N LEU A 662 45.87 -38.59 -5.67
CA LEU A 662 45.28 -38.79 -4.33
C LEU A 662 45.79 -38.13 -3.01
N ASN A 663 44.84 -37.40 -2.39
CA ASN A 663 44.37 -37.47 -0.97
C ASN A 663 44.85 -36.54 0.17
N ILE A 664 43.84 -35.93 0.81
CA ILE A 664 43.63 -35.70 2.27
C ILE A 664 44.23 -34.44 2.95
N SER A 665 43.37 -33.39 2.97
CA SER A 665 42.95 -32.60 4.15
C SER A 665 43.77 -31.42 4.74
N LEU A 666 42.98 -30.53 5.36
CA LEU A 666 43.27 -29.50 6.36
C LEU A 666 43.96 -28.18 5.92
N SER A 667 43.60 -27.14 6.66
CA SER A 667 43.80 -25.70 6.44
C SER A 667 44.46 -25.08 7.70
N PRO A 668 44.70 -23.74 7.80
CA PRO A 668 44.77 -22.68 6.78
C PRO A 668 46.09 -21.84 6.81
N GLY A 669 46.33 -21.08 5.74
CA GLY A 669 46.98 -19.74 5.83
C GLY A 669 48.52 -19.63 5.78
N VAL A 670 49.02 -18.91 4.77
CA VAL A 670 49.85 -17.68 4.86
C VAL A 670 50.03 -17.11 3.42
N THR A 671 50.12 -15.80 3.27
CA THR A 671 50.05 -15.09 1.98
C THR A 671 51.37 -15.02 1.21
N ASN A 672 51.31 -14.90 -0.14
CA ASN A 672 51.81 -13.70 -0.87
C ASN A 672 51.80 -13.80 -2.43
N ILE A 673 51.23 -12.77 -3.10
CA ILE A 673 51.85 -11.90 -4.15
C ILE A 673 52.42 -12.61 -5.41
N LEU A 674 52.07 -12.33 -6.68
CA LEU A 674 51.32 -11.30 -7.44
C LEU A 674 50.82 -11.97 -8.78
N THR A 675 50.22 -11.38 -9.84
CA THR A 675 50.05 -10.00 -10.37
C THR A 675 48.71 -9.83 -11.12
N THR A 676 47.95 -8.77 -10.84
CA THR A 676 47.10 -8.07 -11.84
C THR A 676 47.01 -6.60 -11.49
N ASN A 677 47.43 -5.70 -12.39
CA ASN A 677 47.16 -4.27 -12.25
C ASN A 677 45.71 -3.98 -12.67
N ASN A 678 44.92 -3.39 -11.77
CA ASN A 678 43.74 -2.62 -12.15
C ASN A 678 43.48 -1.54 -11.10
N LEU A 679 43.07 -0.35 -11.53
CA LEU A 679 42.84 0.79 -10.63
C LEU A 679 41.40 0.77 -10.11
N GLY A 680 41.20 1.06 -8.81
CA GLY A 680 39.92 1.49 -8.27
C GLY A 680 38.76 0.50 -8.40
N ALA A 681 38.93 -0.74 -7.92
CA ALA A 681 37.81 -1.68 -7.82
C ALA A 681 36.78 -1.22 -6.77
N VAL A 682 35.66 -0.66 -7.24
CA VAL A 682 34.46 -0.42 -6.42
C VAL A 682 33.89 -1.78 -6.02
N ASN A 683 33.81 -2.03 -4.71
CA ASN A 683 33.54 -3.37 -4.16
C ASN A 683 32.19 -3.43 -3.42
N THR A 684 31.12 -3.15 -4.16
CA THR A 684 29.72 -3.15 -3.67
C THR A 684 29.15 -4.57 -3.54
N THR A 685 28.19 -4.73 -2.62
CA THR A 685 27.47 -5.99 -2.36
C THR A 685 26.76 -6.54 -3.60
N HIS A 686 26.01 -5.72 -4.33
CA HIS A 686 25.35 -6.16 -5.57
C HIS A 686 26.34 -6.60 -6.66
N TRP A 687 27.54 -6.02 -6.70
CA TRP A 687 28.58 -6.45 -7.63
C TRP A 687 29.21 -7.77 -7.19
N GLN A 688 29.47 -7.97 -5.90
CA GLN A 688 29.92 -9.26 -5.36
C GLN A 688 28.90 -10.38 -5.60
N GLN A 689 27.61 -10.10 -5.38
CA GLN A 689 26.51 -11.02 -5.67
C GLN A 689 26.47 -11.38 -7.16
N GLN A 690 26.67 -10.41 -8.06
CA GLN A 690 26.76 -10.67 -9.49
C GLN A 690 27.97 -11.54 -9.86
N LEU A 691 29.13 -11.32 -9.23
CA LEU A 691 30.32 -12.17 -9.43
C LEU A 691 30.08 -13.61 -8.94
N ASN A 692 29.32 -13.80 -7.85
CA ASN A 692 28.91 -15.11 -7.37
C ASN A 692 27.97 -15.81 -8.37
N TYR A 693 26.92 -15.13 -8.84
CA TYR A 693 26.03 -15.65 -9.88
C TYR A 693 26.78 -16.01 -11.17
N ALA A 694 27.80 -15.24 -11.58
CA ALA A 694 28.66 -15.58 -12.71
C ALA A 694 29.47 -16.88 -12.46
N GLN A 695 30.00 -17.08 -11.24
CA GLN A 695 30.70 -18.31 -10.87
C GLN A 695 29.77 -19.54 -10.81
N LEU A 696 28.55 -19.38 -10.28
CA LEU A 696 27.53 -20.44 -10.27
C LEU A 696 27.09 -20.80 -11.69
N SER A 697 26.82 -19.79 -12.54
CA SER A 697 26.48 -20.01 -13.95
C SER A 697 27.59 -20.77 -14.66
N ARG A 698 28.87 -20.39 -14.50
CA ARG A 698 30.03 -21.11 -15.06
C ARG A 698 30.13 -22.59 -14.65
N GLN A 699 29.64 -22.95 -13.46
CA GLN A 699 29.61 -24.35 -12.98
C GLN A 699 28.46 -25.17 -13.61
N SER A 700 27.41 -24.51 -14.11
CA SER A 700 26.23 -25.17 -14.69
C SER A 700 26.41 -25.70 -16.14
N ALA A 701 27.62 -25.64 -16.71
CA ALA A 701 27.88 -25.95 -18.12
C ALA A 701 27.65 -27.39 -18.59
N THR A 702 27.33 -28.32 -17.68
CA THR A 702 27.02 -29.72 -18.02
C THR A 702 25.60 -29.85 -18.63
N PRO A 703 25.37 -30.65 -19.69
CA PRO A 703 24.05 -30.74 -20.35
C PRO A 703 22.90 -31.03 -19.38
N HIS A 704 21.82 -30.24 -19.35
CA HIS A 704 20.71 -30.35 -18.38
C HIS A 704 21.17 -30.32 -16.90
N HIS A 705 21.98 -29.34 -16.51
CA HIS A 705 22.51 -29.23 -15.14
C HIS A 705 21.39 -29.01 -14.11
N HIS A 706 20.54 -28.02 -14.33
CA HIS A 706 19.51 -27.61 -13.38
C HIS A 706 18.43 -28.68 -13.23
N ALA A 707 18.03 -29.34 -14.32
CA ALA A 707 17.13 -30.50 -14.27
C ALA A 707 17.75 -31.70 -13.53
N ARG A 708 19.07 -31.95 -13.67
CA ARG A 708 19.75 -32.97 -12.84
C ARG A 708 19.81 -32.58 -11.37
N GLN A 709 20.09 -31.32 -11.06
CA GLN A 709 20.17 -30.81 -9.69
C GLN A 709 18.79 -30.86 -9.01
N ALA A 710 17.74 -30.39 -9.69
CA ALA A 710 16.36 -30.50 -9.25
C ALA A 710 15.95 -31.97 -9.07
N ALA A 711 16.30 -32.86 -10.01
CA ALA A 711 16.03 -34.29 -9.88
C ALA A 711 16.87 -34.97 -8.78
N ALA A 712 18.02 -34.42 -8.38
CA ALA A 712 18.79 -34.88 -7.23
C ALA A 712 18.16 -34.41 -5.91
N ALA A 713 17.80 -33.13 -5.81
CA ALA A 713 17.05 -32.58 -4.68
C ALA A 713 15.73 -33.31 -4.47
N ALA A 714 14.94 -33.52 -5.54
CA ALA A 714 13.68 -34.25 -5.51
C ALA A 714 13.85 -35.73 -5.11
N ARG A 715 14.99 -36.37 -5.42
CA ARG A 715 15.29 -37.72 -4.92
C ARG A 715 15.63 -37.71 -3.43
N ASN A 716 16.42 -36.74 -2.99
CA ASN A 716 16.78 -36.57 -1.58
C ASN A 716 15.57 -36.19 -0.69
N SER A 717 14.53 -35.56 -1.25
CA SER A 717 13.26 -35.29 -0.56
C SER A 717 12.19 -36.38 -0.75
N SER A 718 12.54 -37.55 -1.32
CA SER A 718 11.60 -38.64 -1.60
C SER A 718 11.99 -40.00 -1.00
N LEU A 719 11.79 -40.17 0.31
CA LEU A 719 11.75 -41.52 0.89
C LEU A 719 10.43 -42.22 0.47
N GLY A 720 10.48 -43.04 -0.59
CA GLY A 720 9.51 -44.13 -0.76
C GLY A 720 8.63 -44.12 -2.02
N SER A 721 9.20 -43.97 -3.22
CA SER A 721 8.62 -44.62 -4.40
C SER A 721 9.69 -45.08 -5.40
N SER A 722 9.41 -46.16 -6.12
CA SER A 722 10.35 -46.81 -7.03
C SER A 722 10.62 -45.97 -8.29
N ALA A 723 11.84 -46.04 -8.81
CA ALA A 723 12.28 -45.28 -9.98
C ALA A 723 11.32 -45.40 -11.17
N ILE A 724 10.93 -44.25 -11.74
CA ILE A 724 10.15 -44.18 -12.98
C ILE A 724 10.99 -44.79 -14.10
N ALA A 725 10.45 -45.84 -14.73
CA ALA A 725 11.12 -46.50 -15.84
C ALA A 725 11.17 -45.58 -17.07
N ILE A 726 12.37 -45.41 -17.64
CA ILE A 726 12.55 -44.68 -18.90
C ILE A 726 11.89 -45.49 -20.02
N THR A 727 10.79 -44.98 -20.56
CA THR A 727 10.22 -45.46 -21.82
C THR A 727 11.10 -45.02 -22.99
N ASP A 728 11.53 -45.96 -23.82
CA ASP A 728 12.26 -45.67 -25.07
C ASP A 728 11.41 -44.75 -25.97
N PRO A 729 11.87 -43.54 -26.32
CA PRO A 729 11.10 -42.60 -27.13
C PRO A 729 10.83 -43.08 -28.56
N ASN A 730 11.42 -44.20 -29.00
CA ASN A 730 11.25 -44.74 -30.35
C ASN A 730 10.12 -45.78 -30.50
N ASN A 731 9.45 -46.21 -29.43
CA ASN A 731 8.38 -47.23 -29.54
C ASN A 731 7.23 -47.08 -28.51
N PRO A 732 6.15 -46.34 -28.85
CA PRO A 732 5.06 -46.04 -27.92
C PRO A 732 4.06 -47.19 -27.67
N ASN A 733 4.16 -48.32 -28.38
CA ASN A 733 3.08 -49.30 -28.50
C ASN A 733 3.18 -50.53 -27.57
N LYS A 734 3.76 -50.39 -26.36
CA LYS A 734 3.86 -51.51 -25.40
C LYS A 734 3.62 -51.07 -23.95
N PRO A 735 2.45 -51.40 -23.35
CA PRO A 735 2.16 -51.03 -21.96
C PRO A 735 2.90 -51.93 -20.95
N PRO A 736 3.26 -51.40 -19.76
CA PRO A 736 3.65 -52.22 -18.61
C PRO A 736 2.43 -52.99 -18.05
N VAL A 737 2.67 -54.12 -17.40
CA VAL A 737 1.63 -55.09 -17.04
C VAL A 737 1.32 -55.10 -15.54
N ASN A 738 0.06 -54.76 -15.22
CA ASN A 738 -0.69 -54.97 -13.97
C ASN A 738 -0.13 -54.39 -12.64
N GLY A 739 -0.92 -53.65 -11.84
CA GLY A 739 -2.25 -53.09 -12.11
C GLY A 739 -3.08 -52.76 -10.86
N VAL A 740 -4.23 -52.10 -11.09
CA VAL A 740 -5.44 -51.95 -10.22
C VAL A 740 -5.18 -51.32 -8.81
N LEU A 741 -5.75 -50.15 -8.44
CA LEU A 741 -7.19 -49.89 -8.35
C LEU A 741 -7.60 -48.41 -8.55
N SER A 742 -8.32 -48.16 -9.65
CA SER A 742 -9.57 -47.39 -9.76
C SER A 742 -9.90 -46.20 -8.82
N LYS A 743 -10.17 -45.04 -9.46
CA LYS A 743 -11.40 -44.25 -9.23
C LYS A 743 -11.91 -43.70 -10.57
N LYS A 744 -13.18 -43.28 -10.64
CA LYS A 744 -13.85 -42.82 -11.87
C LYS A 744 -13.97 -41.29 -11.91
N GLU A 745 -13.77 -40.70 -13.09
CA GLU A 745 -14.24 -39.37 -13.44
C GLU A 745 -15.72 -39.39 -13.84
N THR A 746 -16.43 -38.26 -13.70
CA THR A 746 -17.71 -37.97 -14.39
C THR A 746 -17.86 -36.48 -14.64
N ASN A 747 -18.24 -36.09 -15.86
CA ASN A 747 -18.05 -34.73 -16.39
C ASN A 747 -19.30 -33.82 -16.35
N GLY A 748 -19.05 -32.51 -16.42
CA GLY A 748 -20.00 -31.45 -16.78
C GLY A 748 -19.79 -30.18 -15.94
N ASP A 749 -19.36 -29.03 -16.49
CA ASP A 749 -19.00 -28.71 -17.87
C ASP A 749 -18.06 -27.47 -17.93
N LYS A 750 -17.52 -27.12 -19.12
CA LYS A 750 -16.54 -26.05 -19.44
C LYS A 750 -15.05 -26.31 -19.09
N HIS A 751 -14.34 -26.93 -20.02
CA HIS A 751 -13.05 -26.44 -20.57
C HIS A 751 -11.87 -26.03 -19.65
N ASP A 752 -11.67 -26.63 -18.48
CA ASP A 752 -10.33 -26.67 -17.89
C ASP A 752 -9.41 -27.57 -18.73
N LEU A 753 -8.39 -26.96 -19.33
CA LEU A 753 -7.24 -27.68 -19.89
C LEU A 753 -6.47 -28.35 -18.74
N PRO A 754 -5.84 -29.53 -18.95
CA PRO A 754 -5.13 -30.22 -17.88
C PRO A 754 -4.06 -29.32 -17.26
N PHE A 755 -4.09 -29.15 -15.93
CA PHE A 755 -3.19 -28.28 -15.19
C PHE A 755 -1.72 -28.54 -15.58
N GLN A 756 -1.10 -27.54 -16.21
CA GLN A 756 0.23 -27.62 -16.78
C GLN A 756 1.29 -27.60 -15.67
N GLN A 757 1.62 -28.78 -15.13
CA GLN A 757 2.54 -28.92 -13.99
C GLN A 757 4.00 -28.56 -14.32
N TRP A 758 4.39 -28.45 -15.60
CA TRP A 758 5.76 -28.15 -16.01
C TRP A 758 5.89 -26.70 -16.46
N MET A 759 6.38 -25.84 -15.57
CA MET A 759 6.61 -24.40 -15.80
C MET A 759 8.09 -24.06 -16.08
N THR A 760 8.98 -25.05 -15.97
CA THR A 760 10.44 -24.91 -16.11
C THR A 760 10.96 -25.77 -17.26
N ILE A 761 11.81 -25.20 -18.12
CA ILE A 761 12.54 -25.92 -19.16
C ILE A 761 14.05 -25.68 -19.01
N ASP A 762 14.83 -26.76 -19.02
CA ASP A 762 16.30 -26.75 -19.00
C ASP A 762 16.84 -27.39 -20.29
N LEU A 763 17.40 -26.55 -21.16
CA LEU A 763 18.14 -26.90 -22.38
C LEU A 763 19.63 -26.51 -22.25
N GLY A 764 20.11 -26.31 -21.01
CA GLY A 764 21.46 -25.87 -20.71
C GLY A 764 22.52 -26.89 -21.13
N GLY A 765 23.70 -26.43 -21.54
CA GLY A 765 24.86 -27.28 -21.83
C GLY A 765 24.71 -28.24 -23.04
N MET A 766 23.62 -28.15 -23.81
CA MET A 766 23.31 -29.06 -24.92
C MET A 766 24.11 -28.77 -26.21
N GLY A 767 24.83 -27.65 -26.28
CA GLY A 767 25.57 -27.21 -27.47
C GLY A 767 24.72 -26.68 -28.63
N LEU A 768 23.43 -26.38 -28.41
CA LEU A 768 22.44 -25.94 -29.40
C LEU A 768 22.90 -24.69 -30.17
N LYS A 769 22.65 -24.64 -31.49
CA LYS A 769 22.97 -23.48 -32.34
C LYS A 769 21.76 -22.60 -32.68
N ASN A 770 20.57 -23.17 -32.61
CA ASN A 770 19.28 -22.51 -32.82
C ASN A 770 18.29 -23.05 -31.78
N ILE A 771 17.33 -22.22 -31.39
CA ILE A 771 16.12 -22.61 -30.65
C ILE A 771 14.95 -22.57 -31.64
N SER A 772 14.03 -23.55 -31.57
CA SER A 772 12.88 -23.57 -32.46
C SER A 772 11.77 -22.62 -31.97
N LYS A 773 10.96 -22.07 -32.88
CA LYS A 773 9.97 -21.03 -32.57
C LYS A 773 8.81 -21.56 -31.72
N GLU A 774 8.59 -22.87 -31.77
CA GLU A 774 7.55 -23.61 -31.06
C GLU A 774 7.76 -23.53 -29.53
N LEU A 775 9.00 -23.38 -29.04
CA LEU A 775 9.29 -23.15 -27.62
C LEU A 775 8.54 -21.90 -27.09
N PHE A 776 8.42 -20.86 -27.89
CA PHE A 776 7.78 -19.61 -27.51
C PHE A 776 6.24 -19.66 -27.57
N GLN A 777 5.65 -20.82 -27.85
CA GLN A 777 4.22 -21.06 -27.72
C GLN A 777 3.83 -21.50 -26.30
N TYR A 778 4.79 -21.96 -25.49
CA TYR A 778 4.59 -22.34 -24.08
C TYR A 778 4.53 -21.11 -23.17
N GLY A 779 3.56 -20.22 -23.39
CA GLY A 779 3.44 -18.93 -22.68
C GLY A 779 3.36 -19.02 -21.15
N PHE A 780 3.03 -20.19 -20.62
CA PHE A 780 2.99 -20.53 -19.19
C PHE A 780 4.38 -20.64 -18.52
N LEU A 781 5.48 -20.72 -19.27
CA LEU A 781 6.82 -20.93 -18.68
C LEU A 781 7.21 -19.79 -17.73
N THR A 782 7.59 -20.15 -16.50
CA THR A 782 8.15 -19.25 -15.50
C THR A 782 9.68 -19.25 -15.48
N THR A 783 10.31 -20.29 -16.02
CA THR A 783 11.76 -20.51 -15.89
C THR A 783 12.32 -21.17 -17.15
N LEU A 784 13.33 -20.54 -17.77
CA LEU A 784 13.96 -21.06 -18.98
C LEU A 784 15.49 -20.96 -18.90
N TYR A 785 16.16 -22.12 -18.88
CA TYR A 785 17.61 -22.23 -19.02
C TYR A 785 17.96 -22.64 -20.46
N ILE A 786 18.69 -21.79 -21.17
CA ILE A 786 19.30 -22.05 -22.49
C ILE A 786 20.80 -21.72 -22.50
N ASN A 787 21.41 -21.70 -21.31
CA ASN A 787 22.80 -21.41 -21.05
C ASN A 787 23.78 -22.47 -21.61
N HIS A 788 25.07 -22.13 -21.72
CA HIS A 788 26.16 -23.01 -22.18
C HIS A 788 25.88 -23.72 -23.51
N ASN A 789 25.35 -22.97 -24.46
CA ASN A 789 25.02 -23.41 -25.81
C ASN A 789 25.90 -22.67 -26.85
N ASN A 790 25.59 -22.85 -28.13
CA ASN A 790 26.26 -22.18 -29.26
C ASN A 790 25.33 -21.15 -29.94
N LEU A 791 24.38 -20.56 -29.21
CA LEU A 791 23.42 -19.60 -29.75
C LEU A 791 24.13 -18.28 -30.09
N THR A 792 23.91 -17.76 -31.30
CA THR A 792 24.45 -16.46 -31.75
C THR A 792 23.40 -15.35 -31.77
N TYR A 793 22.12 -15.70 -31.61
CA TYR A 793 20.99 -14.79 -31.49
C TYR A 793 19.87 -15.46 -30.67
N ILE A 794 18.99 -14.65 -30.09
CA ILE A 794 17.69 -15.07 -29.54
C ILE A 794 16.58 -14.53 -30.46
N SER A 795 15.49 -15.27 -30.63
CA SER A 795 14.37 -14.81 -31.46
C SER A 795 13.51 -13.77 -30.72
N PRO A 796 13.07 -12.68 -31.39
CA PRO A 796 12.04 -11.75 -30.88
C PRO A 796 10.77 -12.41 -30.32
N GLU A 797 10.44 -13.62 -30.77
CA GLU A 797 9.27 -14.37 -30.29
C GLU A 797 9.36 -14.77 -28.81
N ILE A 798 10.53 -14.64 -28.16
CA ILE A 798 10.67 -14.80 -26.70
C ILE A 798 9.73 -13.89 -25.91
N SER A 799 9.35 -12.74 -26.47
CA SER A 799 8.33 -11.80 -25.97
C SER A 799 6.94 -12.40 -25.73
N LYS A 800 6.67 -13.62 -26.20
CA LYS A 800 5.44 -14.38 -25.93
C LYS A 800 5.42 -15.03 -24.53
N LEU A 801 6.58 -15.27 -23.91
CA LEU A 801 6.72 -15.93 -22.62
C LEU A 801 6.45 -14.96 -21.44
N ARG A 802 5.28 -14.31 -21.43
CA ARG A 802 4.98 -13.20 -20.51
C ARG A 802 5.01 -13.55 -19.02
N HIS A 803 4.93 -14.83 -18.66
CA HIS A 803 5.01 -15.31 -17.27
C HIS A 803 6.44 -15.69 -16.81
N LEU A 804 7.45 -15.44 -17.65
CA LEU A 804 8.84 -15.79 -17.36
C LEU A 804 9.43 -14.91 -16.24
N ASN A 805 9.81 -15.54 -15.12
CA ASN A 805 10.43 -14.92 -13.96
C ASN A 805 11.96 -15.03 -13.99
N LEU A 806 12.50 -16.13 -14.54
CA LEU A 806 13.94 -16.37 -14.70
C LEU A 806 14.29 -16.81 -16.12
N LEU A 807 15.31 -16.16 -16.70
CA LEU A 807 15.89 -16.49 -17.99
C LEU A 807 17.42 -16.53 -17.89
N ASP A 808 18.02 -17.70 -18.11
CA ASP A 808 19.48 -17.84 -18.23
C ASP A 808 19.89 -18.17 -19.66
N ILE A 809 20.63 -17.24 -20.28
CA ILE A 809 21.23 -17.34 -21.62
C ILE A 809 22.76 -17.27 -21.58
N SER A 810 23.35 -17.39 -20.39
CA SER A 810 24.80 -17.29 -20.15
C SER A 810 25.64 -18.32 -20.92
N GLY A 811 26.92 -18.06 -21.12
CA GLY A 811 27.84 -19.01 -21.79
C GLY A 811 27.47 -19.31 -23.25
N ASN A 812 26.92 -18.33 -23.96
CA ASN A 812 26.54 -18.42 -25.37
C ASN A 812 27.44 -17.51 -26.23
N LYS A 813 27.04 -17.22 -27.47
CA LYS A 813 27.79 -16.41 -28.45
C LYS A 813 26.95 -15.23 -28.94
N LEU A 814 26.06 -14.71 -28.09
CA LEU A 814 25.16 -13.61 -28.39
C LEU A 814 25.95 -12.31 -28.49
N SER A 815 25.91 -11.63 -29.64
CA SER A 815 26.47 -10.27 -29.81
C SER A 815 25.49 -9.17 -29.42
N SER A 816 24.20 -9.51 -29.36
CA SER A 816 23.09 -8.64 -29.00
C SER A 816 21.89 -9.48 -28.56
N ILE A 817 20.88 -8.81 -28.01
CA ILE A 817 19.59 -9.38 -27.60
C ILE A 817 18.43 -8.62 -28.27
N PRO A 818 17.28 -9.27 -28.52
CA PRO A 818 16.10 -8.59 -29.08
C PRO A 818 15.58 -7.51 -28.13
N SER A 819 15.12 -6.38 -28.65
CA SER A 819 14.47 -5.33 -27.84
C SER A 819 13.12 -5.78 -27.30
N GLU A 820 12.47 -6.71 -28.00
CA GLU A 820 11.23 -7.37 -27.58
C GLU A 820 11.40 -8.19 -26.28
N LEU A 821 12.64 -8.37 -25.77
CA LEU A 821 12.88 -8.94 -24.44
C LEU A 821 12.33 -8.05 -23.31
N GLY A 822 12.23 -6.73 -23.52
CA GLY A 822 11.57 -5.82 -22.58
C GLY A 822 10.09 -6.16 -22.33
N MET A 823 9.46 -6.91 -23.23
CA MET A 823 8.05 -7.28 -23.12
C MET A 823 7.76 -8.25 -21.95
N LEU A 824 8.79 -8.77 -21.28
CA LEU A 824 8.73 -9.75 -20.19
C LEU A 824 8.73 -9.09 -18.81
N THR A 825 7.77 -8.21 -18.52
CA THR A 825 7.74 -7.37 -17.30
C THR A 825 7.65 -8.11 -15.97
N ASN A 826 7.50 -9.44 -15.95
CA ASN A 826 7.54 -10.28 -14.75
C ASN A 826 8.95 -10.84 -14.44
N LEU A 827 9.92 -10.63 -15.33
CA LEU A 827 11.28 -11.15 -15.23
C LEU A 827 12.02 -10.50 -14.06
N ARG A 828 12.51 -11.33 -13.14
CA ARG A 828 13.33 -10.96 -11.97
C ARG A 828 14.81 -11.22 -12.23
N ASP A 829 15.12 -12.36 -12.84
CA ASP A 829 16.49 -12.80 -13.12
C ASP A 829 16.73 -12.90 -14.63
N LEU A 830 17.61 -12.05 -15.14
CA LEU A 830 18.12 -12.09 -16.52
C LEU A 830 19.63 -12.32 -16.49
N LEU A 831 20.03 -13.58 -16.65
CA LEU A 831 21.44 -13.99 -16.59
C LEU A 831 21.99 -14.14 -18.02
N MET A 832 22.98 -13.31 -18.35
CA MET A 832 23.57 -13.22 -19.70
C MET A 832 25.09 -13.30 -19.66
N PHE A 833 25.67 -13.92 -18.64
CA PHE A 833 27.11 -13.97 -18.40
C PHE A 833 27.89 -14.60 -19.57
N ASP A 834 29.18 -14.28 -19.69
CA ASP A 834 30.11 -14.91 -20.65
C ASP A 834 29.55 -15.01 -22.09
N ASN A 835 29.06 -13.88 -22.60
CA ASN A 835 28.58 -13.70 -23.98
C ASN A 835 29.38 -12.58 -24.67
N MET A 836 28.97 -12.16 -25.88
CA MET A 836 29.63 -11.13 -26.69
C MET A 836 28.83 -9.81 -26.75
N ILE A 837 27.96 -9.53 -25.77
CA ILE A 837 27.02 -8.39 -25.79
C ILE A 837 27.77 -7.08 -25.53
N VAL A 838 27.69 -6.13 -26.47
CA VAL A 838 28.36 -4.82 -26.36
C VAL A 838 27.44 -3.72 -25.82
N ASN A 839 26.15 -3.76 -26.18
CA ASN A 839 25.13 -2.77 -25.76
C ASN A 839 23.82 -3.48 -25.41
N LEU A 840 23.00 -2.85 -24.57
CA LEU A 840 21.64 -3.27 -24.26
C LEU A 840 20.62 -2.43 -25.05
N PRO A 841 19.47 -3.01 -25.47
CA PRO A 841 18.34 -2.22 -25.95
C PRO A 841 17.71 -1.43 -24.80
N PHE A 842 17.30 -0.19 -25.07
CA PHE A 842 16.68 0.70 -24.07
C PHE A 842 15.34 0.16 -23.56
N GLU A 843 14.69 -0.68 -24.36
CA GLU A 843 13.44 -1.36 -24.06
C GLU A 843 13.54 -2.26 -22.81
N LEU A 844 14.74 -2.71 -22.40
CA LEU A 844 14.91 -3.38 -21.09
C LEU A 844 14.56 -2.48 -19.90
N GLY A 845 14.51 -1.15 -20.08
CA GLY A 845 14.02 -0.22 -19.06
C GLY A 845 12.55 -0.45 -18.67
N THR A 846 11.81 -1.25 -19.44
CA THR A 846 10.46 -1.71 -19.09
C THR A 846 10.43 -2.91 -18.13
N LEU A 847 11.59 -3.52 -17.80
CA LEU A 847 11.71 -4.63 -16.86
C LEU A 847 11.81 -4.13 -15.40
N TYR A 848 10.78 -3.44 -14.93
CA TYR A 848 10.78 -2.73 -13.64
C TYR A 848 10.70 -3.64 -12.39
N HIS A 849 10.54 -4.95 -12.56
CA HIS A 849 10.67 -5.96 -11.50
C HIS A 849 12.03 -6.71 -11.53
N LEU A 850 12.98 -6.29 -12.38
CA LEU A 850 14.25 -7.01 -12.54
C LEU A 850 15.17 -6.80 -11.33
N GLU A 851 15.43 -7.89 -10.61
CA GLU A 851 16.27 -7.95 -9.42
C GLU A 851 17.74 -8.21 -9.84
N THR A 852 17.98 -9.20 -10.70
CA THR A 852 19.32 -9.59 -11.17
C THR A 852 19.49 -9.37 -12.67
N LEU A 853 20.43 -8.51 -13.07
CA LEU A 853 20.90 -8.35 -14.46
C LEU A 853 22.36 -8.79 -14.58
N GLY A 854 22.58 -10.07 -14.92
CA GLY A 854 23.90 -10.68 -15.00
C GLY A 854 24.62 -10.38 -16.32
N LEU A 855 25.64 -9.51 -16.28
CA LEU A 855 26.37 -9.05 -17.48
C LEU A 855 27.87 -9.37 -17.47
N GLU A 856 28.44 -9.79 -16.33
CA GLU A 856 29.87 -10.09 -16.23
C GLU A 856 30.36 -11.09 -17.30
N GLY A 857 31.59 -10.85 -17.79
CA GLY A 857 32.19 -11.61 -18.90
C GLY A 857 31.82 -11.11 -20.30
N ASN A 858 30.90 -10.14 -20.43
CA ASN A 858 30.59 -9.50 -21.71
C ASN A 858 31.50 -8.28 -22.00
N PRO A 859 31.75 -7.95 -23.29
CA PRO A 859 32.40 -6.71 -23.73
C PRO A 859 31.44 -5.49 -23.66
N ILE A 860 30.71 -5.37 -22.55
CA ILE A 860 29.66 -4.35 -22.36
C ILE A 860 30.26 -2.94 -22.20
N ASN A 861 29.58 -1.93 -22.74
CA ASN A 861 29.94 -0.52 -22.64
C ASN A 861 30.21 -0.07 -21.18
N ASP A 862 31.35 0.59 -20.95
CA ASP A 862 31.82 1.06 -19.64
C ASP A 862 30.80 1.96 -18.90
N ALA A 863 29.93 2.68 -19.61
CA ALA A 863 28.87 3.48 -19.00
C ALA A 863 27.86 2.60 -18.24
N ILE A 864 27.36 1.54 -18.89
CA ILE A 864 26.43 0.57 -18.28
C ILE A 864 27.16 -0.20 -17.18
N LYS A 865 28.43 -0.56 -17.40
CA LYS A 865 29.26 -1.27 -16.41
C LYS A 865 29.49 -0.44 -15.14
N SER A 866 29.79 0.84 -15.27
CA SER A 866 30.01 1.78 -14.17
C SER A 866 28.74 1.96 -13.31
N ILE A 867 27.56 2.09 -13.94
CA ILE A 867 26.27 2.14 -13.23
C ILE A 867 26.02 0.83 -12.49
N LEU A 868 26.16 -0.32 -13.17
CA LEU A 868 25.93 -1.64 -12.58
C LEU A 868 26.87 -1.94 -11.39
N GLN A 869 28.11 -1.47 -11.44
CA GLN A 869 29.09 -1.64 -10.37
C GLN A 869 28.88 -0.71 -9.16
N LYS A 870 28.21 0.44 -9.34
CA LYS A 870 28.00 1.43 -8.26
C LYS A 870 26.60 1.41 -7.67
N GLU A 871 25.60 1.20 -8.51
CA GLU A 871 24.18 1.46 -8.21
C GLU A 871 23.27 0.25 -8.55
N GLY A 872 23.83 -0.82 -9.12
CA GLY A 872 23.15 -2.12 -9.29
C GLY A 872 22.11 -2.19 -10.41
N THR A 873 21.33 -3.28 -10.43
CA THR A 873 20.36 -3.60 -11.50
C THR A 873 19.33 -2.49 -11.73
N GLY A 874 18.69 -2.01 -10.65
CA GLY A 874 17.59 -1.04 -10.74
C GLY A 874 18.01 0.32 -11.32
N ALA A 875 19.27 0.72 -11.11
CA ALA A 875 19.84 1.92 -11.72
C ALA A 875 20.10 1.74 -13.22
N VAL A 876 20.57 0.56 -13.67
CA VAL A 876 20.69 0.26 -15.11
C VAL A 876 19.32 0.23 -15.79
N VAL A 877 18.32 -0.43 -15.18
CA VAL A 877 16.94 -0.45 -15.71
C VAL A 877 16.38 0.98 -15.80
N SER A 878 16.53 1.79 -14.75
CA SER A 878 16.07 3.18 -14.75
C SER A 878 16.81 4.05 -15.77
N PHE A 879 18.13 3.90 -15.91
CA PHE A 879 18.92 4.58 -16.94
C PHE A 879 18.42 4.25 -18.34
N LEU A 880 18.17 2.97 -18.64
CA LEU A 880 17.65 2.54 -19.94
C LEU A 880 16.23 3.06 -20.19
N ARG A 881 15.38 3.11 -19.15
CA ARG A 881 14.01 3.64 -19.24
C ARG A 881 14.00 5.13 -19.56
N GLU A 882 14.73 5.95 -18.81
CA GLU A 882 14.70 7.42 -18.98
C GLU A 882 15.40 7.87 -20.27
N ASN A 883 16.39 7.12 -20.77
CA ASN A 883 17.09 7.39 -22.04
C ASN A 883 16.46 6.70 -23.26
N CYS A 884 15.34 5.98 -23.10
CA CYS A 884 14.66 5.32 -24.20
C CYS A 884 14.14 6.36 -25.22
N GLN A 885 14.44 6.14 -26.50
CA GLN A 885 13.92 7.00 -27.57
C GLN A 885 12.41 6.87 -27.66
N VAL A 886 11.72 7.99 -27.88
CA VAL A 886 10.28 8.01 -28.08
C VAL A 886 9.94 7.23 -29.36
N PRO A 887 9.13 6.14 -29.28
CA PRO A 887 8.75 5.39 -30.47
C PRO A 887 7.95 6.26 -31.43
N PRO A 888 7.85 5.91 -32.73
CA PRO A 888 6.94 6.60 -33.64
C PRO A 888 5.50 6.59 -33.07
N PRO A 889 4.70 7.65 -33.28
CA PRO A 889 3.31 7.67 -32.85
C PRO A 889 2.52 6.55 -33.56
N PRO A 890 1.50 5.98 -32.90
CA PRO A 890 0.60 5.02 -33.52
C PRO A 890 -0.16 5.65 -34.69
N MET A 891 -0.71 4.80 -35.56
CA MET A 891 -1.77 5.23 -36.48
C MET A 891 -2.97 5.82 -35.72
N GLU A 892 -3.65 6.78 -36.34
CA GLU A 892 -4.89 7.34 -35.81
C GLU A 892 -5.99 6.27 -35.80
N ARG A 893 -6.79 6.25 -34.72
CA ARG A 893 -7.83 5.25 -34.50
C ARG A 893 -8.97 5.45 -35.50
N GLU A 894 -9.33 4.38 -36.21
CA GLU A 894 -10.32 4.44 -37.28
C GLU A 894 -11.74 4.76 -36.77
N TRP A 895 -12.51 5.50 -37.56
CA TRP A 895 -13.93 5.74 -37.28
C TRP A 895 -14.79 4.65 -37.94
N ILE A 896 -15.46 3.86 -37.11
CA ILE A 896 -16.31 2.74 -37.54
C ILE A 896 -17.74 3.27 -37.72
N THR A 897 -18.18 3.42 -38.96
CA THR A 897 -19.59 3.76 -39.28
C THR A 897 -20.45 2.50 -39.27
N LEU A 898 -21.55 2.51 -38.52
CA LEU A 898 -22.48 1.39 -38.41
C LEU A 898 -23.70 1.50 -39.34
N ASP A 899 -23.97 2.70 -39.86
CA ASP A 899 -25.24 3.07 -40.48
C ASP A 899 -25.02 3.59 -41.91
N ASN A 900 -25.31 2.76 -42.92
CA ASN A 900 -25.04 3.05 -44.35
C ASN A 900 -26.11 3.93 -45.05
N GLU A 901 -27.10 4.43 -44.31
CA GLU A 901 -28.16 5.29 -44.84
C GLU A 901 -27.61 6.67 -45.28
N PRO A 902 -27.72 7.06 -46.57
CA PRO A 902 -27.01 8.21 -47.13
C PRO A 902 -27.35 9.54 -46.45
N ALA A 903 -26.38 10.46 -46.40
CA ALA A 903 -26.39 11.68 -45.60
C ALA A 903 -27.33 12.81 -46.12
N GLY A 904 -28.58 12.49 -46.45
CA GLY A 904 -29.62 13.43 -46.86
C GLY A 904 -30.73 13.53 -45.82
N GLY A 905 -30.68 14.56 -44.98
CA GLY A 905 -31.74 14.87 -43.99
C GLY A 905 -31.17 15.47 -42.71
N ASP A 906 -31.99 16.30 -42.07
CA ASP A 906 -31.67 16.97 -40.79
C ASP A 906 -31.71 15.92 -39.66
N ARG A 907 -30.55 15.33 -39.34
CA ARG A 907 -30.41 14.24 -38.37
C ARG A 907 -29.96 14.83 -37.03
N ASP A 908 -30.81 14.72 -36.02
CA ASP A 908 -30.51 15.05 -34.61
C ASP A 908 -29.47 14.05 -34.06
N THR A 909 -28.19 14.26 -34.39
CA THR A 909 -27.05 13.48 -33.89
C THR A 909 -26.21 14.25 -32.88
N PHE A 910 -25.51 13.49 -32.04
CA PHE A 910 -24.49 14.02 -31.14
C PHE A 910 -23.44 12.97 -30.81
N THR A 911 -22.25 13.43 -30.42
CA THR A 911 -21.14 12.57 -30.00
C THR A 911 -20.92 12.61 -28.49
N LEU A 912 -20.63 11.46 -27.88
CA LEU A 912 -20.25 11.37 -26.47
C LEU A 912 -18.91 10.65 -26.30
N LEU A 913 -17.99 11.32 -25.62
CA LEU A 913 -16.66 10.84 -25.23
C LEU A 913 -16.67 10.41 -23.77
N CYS A 914 -16.09 9.25 -23.45
CA CYS A 914 -15.84 8.80 -22.08
C CYS A 914 -14.36 8.42 -21.91
N TYR A 915 -13.73 8.81 -20.79
CA TYR A 915 -12.29 8.62 -20.58
C TYR A 915 -11.90 8.76 -19.09
N ASN A 916 -11.42 7.68 -18.47
CA ASN A 916 -10.65 7.78 -17.23
C ASN A 916 -9.26 8.38 -17.57
N ILE A 917 -8.89 9.51 -16.95
CA ILE A 917 -7.69 10.26 -17.33
C ILE A 917 -6.43 9.93 -16.50
N LEU A 918 -6.53 8.99 -15.56
CA LEU A 918 -5.51 8.61 -14.58
C LEU A 918 -5.01 9.81 -13.75
N CYS A 919 -5.52 9.98 -12.53
CA CYS A 919 -5.20 11.15 -11.70
C CYS A 919 -3.70 11.23 -11.35
N GLU A 920 -3.22 12.41 -10.92
CA GLU A 920 -1.80 12.59 -10.57
C GLU A 920 -1.38 11.65 -9.44
N LYS A 921 -2.29 11.42 -8.47
CA LYS A 921 -2.08 10.60 -7.28
C LYS A 921 -1.93 9.11 -7.55
N TYR A 922 -2.52 8.58 -8.63
CA TYR A 922 -2.44 7.15 -8.97
C TYR A 922 -1.34 6.84 -10.00
N ALA A 923 -0.84 7.84 -10.74
CA ALA A 923 0.26 7.71 -11.70
C ALA A 923 1.65 7.56 -11.03
N THR A 924 1.83 6.54 -10.19
CA THR A 924 3.07 6.29 -9.45
C THR A 924 4.03 5.34 -10.19
N THR A 925 5.33 5.49 -9.94
CA THR A 925 6.38 4.58 -10.46
C THR A 925 6.29 3.16 -9.90
N GLN A 926 5.52 2.92 -8.84
CA GLN A 926 5.26 1.58 -8.31
C GLN A 926 4.25 0.79 -9.17
N LEU A 927 3.23 1.46 -9.69
CA LEU A 927 2.24 0.86 -10.60
C LEU A 927 2.72 0.88 -12.05
N TYR A 928 3.38 1.98 -12.45
CA TYR A 928 3.76 2.28 -13.83
C TYR A 928 5.28 2.32 -14.03
N GLY A 929 6.03 1.47 -13.33
CA GLY A 929 7.50 1.47 -13.34
C GLY A 929 8.18 1.21 -14.69
N TYR A 930 7.42 0.74 -15.68
CA TYR A 930 7.81 0.62 -17.09
C TYR A 930 7.77 1.95 -17.86
N THR A 931 7.12 2.98 -17.31
CA THR A 931 6.91 4.28 -17.95
C THR A 931 8.03 5.25 -17.56
N PRO A 932 8.70 5.92 -18.53
CA PRO A 932 9.67 6.96 -18.20
C PRO A 932 9.07 8.06 -17.32
N SER A 933 9.85 8.53 -16.36
CA SER A 933 9.41 9.49 -15.34
C SER A 933 8.87 10.79 -15.95
N TRP A 934 9.48 11.25 -17.05
CA TRP A 934 9.00 12.40 -17.81
C TRP A 934 7.64 12.16 -18.47
N ALA A 935 7.36 10.95 -18.96
CA ALA A 935 6.11 10.58 -19.61
C ALA A 935 4.97 10.34 -18.60
N LEU A 936 5.32 9.87 -17.40
CA LEU A 936 4.40 9.66 -16.28
C LEU A 936 4.00 10.99 -15.59
N SER A 937 4.88 12.00 -15.65
CA SER A 937 4.67 13.31 -15.02
C SER A 937 3.37 13.99 -15.43
N TRP A 938 2.67 14.59 -14.45
CA TRP A 938 1.36 15.21 -14.71
C TRP A 938 1.44 16.38 -15.70
N GLU A 939 2.51 17.19 -15.66
CA GLU A 939 2.74 18.28 -16.63
C GLU A 939 2.78 17.79 -18.08
N TYR A 940 3.38 16.62 -18.33
CA TYR A 940 3.39 15.99 -19.66
C TYR A 940 2.02 15.41 -20.02
N ARG A 941 1.41 14.64 -19.11
CA ARG A 941 0.14 13.94 -19.36
C ARG A 941 -1.02 14.91 -19.57
N LYS A 942 -1.16 15.97 -18.76
CA LYS A 942 -2.33 16.88 -18.79
C LYS A 942 -2.48 17.64 -20.11
N ASP A 943 -1.38 18.09 -20.74
CA ASP A 943 -1.47 18.75 -22.05
C ASP A 943 -1.75 17.76 -23.20
N ARG A 944 -1.31 16.50 -23.07
CA ARG A 944 -1.70 15.43 -24.00
C ARG A 944 -3.17 15.06 -23.86
N ILE A 945 -3.68 14.86 -22.63
CA ILE A 945 -5.10 14.62 -22.33
C ILE A 945 -5.97 15.76 -22.91
N LYS A 946 -5.59 17.02 -22.65
CA LYS A 946 -6.21 18.20 -23.27
C LYS A 946 -6.24 18.12 -24.80
N ARG A 947 -5.10 17.83 -25.44
CA ARG A 947 -5.01 17.75 -26.92
C ARG A 947 -5.84 16.61 -27.49
N GLU A 948 -5.87 15.46 -26.83
CA GLU A 948 -6.65 14.30 -27.23
C GLU A 948 -8.15 14.57 -27.14
N VAL A 949 -8.64 15.04 -25.99
CA VAL A 949 -10.06 15.37 -25.77
C VAL A 949 -10.54 16.47 -26.72
N LEU A 950 -9.73 17.51 -26.95
CA LEU A 950 -10.09 18.58 -27.89
C LEU A 950 -10.01 18.16 -29.36
N ARG A 951 -9.13 17.21 -29.75
CA ARG A 951 -9.03 16.68 -31.13
C ARG A 951 -10.34 16.03 -31.57
N TYR A 952 -10.96 15.22 -30.72
CA TYR A 952 -12.21 14.54 -31.04
C TYR A 952 -13.43 15.47 -31.04
N ASN A 953 -13.34 16.64 -30.39
CA ASN A 953 -14.37 17.71 -30.42
C ASN A 953 -15.80 17.21 -30.15
N ALA A 954 -15.96 16.27 -29.21
CA ALA A 954 -17.25 15.62 -28.94
C ALA A 954 -18.28 16.61 -28.36
N ASP A 955 -19.56 16.39 -28.63
CA ASP A 955 -20.65 17.23 -28.09
C ASP A 955 -20.75 17.17 -26.56
N ILE A 956 -20.42 16.01 -25.98
CA ILE A 956 -20.46 15.71 -24.56
C ILE A 956 -19.20 14.91 -24.20
N ILE A 957 -18.57 15.23 -23.07
CA ILE A 957 -17.36 14.58 -22.57
C ILE A 957 -17.53 14.22 -21.10
N CYS A 958 -17.37 12.94 -20.77
CA CYS A 958 -17.46 12.39 -19.42
C CYS A 958 -16.09 11.87 -18.98
N LEU A 959 -15.42 12.59 -18.09
CA LEU A 959 -14.12 12.20 -17.54
C LEU A 959 -14.26 11.60 -16.15
N GLN A 960 -13.46 10.58 -15.87
CA GLN A 960 -13.24 9.99 -14.54
C GLN A 960 -11.83 10.33 -14.07
N GLU A 961 -11.59 10.26 -12.76
CA GLU A 961 -10.30 10.59 -12.12
C GLU A 961 -9.80 12.03 -12.35
N VAL A 962 -10.72 12.99 -12.39
CA VAL A 962 -10.35 14.41 -12.47
C VAL A 962 -10.06 14.91 -11.05
N ASP A 963 -8.81 15.24 -10.74
CA ASP A 963 -8.42 15.89 -9.48
C ASP A 963 -9.10 17.25 -9.29
N THR A 964 -9.50 17.58 -8.05
CA THR A 964 -10.29 18.79 -7.75
C THR A 964 -9.58 20.08 -8.15
N SER A 965 -8.29 20.25 -7.81
CA SER A 965 -7.51 21.41 -8.26
C SER A 965 -7.38 21.46 -9.78
N GLN A 966 -7.13 20.32 -10.43
CA GLN A 966 -6.94 20.25 -11.87
C GLN A 966 -8.24 20.54 -12.64
N TYR A 967 -9.41 20.21 -12.08
CA TYR A 967 -10.71 20.66 -12.61
C TYR A 967 -10.86 22.18 -12.51
N GLU A 968 -10.67 22.75 -11.31
CA GLU A 968 -10.96 24.16 -11.03
C GLU A 968 -9.94 25.13 -11.67
N GLU A 969 -8.66 24.75 -11.68
CA GLU A 969 -7.54 25.62 -12.09
C GLU A 969 -7.10 25.39 -13.55
N TYR A 970 -7.45 24.25 -14.16
CA TYR A 970 -7.04 23.89 -15.54
C TYR A 970 -8.21 23.47 -16.44
N PHE A 971 -8.80 22.29 -16.26
CA PHE A 971 -9.69 21.69 -17.26
C PHE A 971 -10.94 22.53 -17.57
N LYS A 972 -11.60 23.07 -16.55
CA LYS A 972 -12.77 23.94 -16.71
C LYS A 972 -12.47 25.15 -17.60
N ASP A 973 -11.41 25.88 -17.29
CA ASP A 973 -11.02 27.10 -18.00
C ASP A 973 -10.49 26.80 -19.41
N VAL A 974 -9.73 25.70 -19.57
CA VAL A 974 -9.19 25.27 -20.87
C VAL A 974 -10.31 24.82 -21.81
N TYR A 975 -11.20 23.92 -21.36
CA TYR A 975 -12.27 23.41 -22.20
C TYR A 975 -13.34 24.47 -22.49
N SER A 976 -13.62 25.39 -21.56
CA SER A 976 -14.48 26.54 -21.88
C SER A 976 -13.86 27.45 -22.96
N LYS A 977 -12.59 27.86 -22.82
CA LYS A 977 -11.93 28.82 -23.73
C LYS A 977 -11.60 28.25 -25.11
N PHE A 978 -11.18 26.99 -25.20
CA PHE A 978 -10.73 26.37 -26.45
C PHE A 978 -11.76 25.42 -27.09
N GLY A 979 -12.79 25.01 -26.35
CA GLY A 979 -13.72 23.96 -26.76
C GLY A 979 -15.21 24.35 -26.75
N ASP A 980 -15.58 25.54 -26.29
CA ASP A 980 -16.99 25.93 -26.06
C ASP A 980 -17.73 24.92 -25.16
N TYR A 981 -17.14 24.57 -24.03
CA TYR A 981 -17.77 23.69 -23.03
C TYR A 981 -18.22 24.47 -21.78
N ASP A 982 -19.41 24.13 -21.28
CA ASP A 982 -19.83 24.33 -19.89
C ASP A 982 -19.74 22.98 -19.15
N SER A 983 -19.71 22.98 -17.81
CA SER A 983 -19.23 21.81 -17.07
C SER A 983 -19.84 21.59 -15.67
N VAL A 984 -19.96 20.31 -15.30
CA VAL A 984 -20.40 19.83 -14.00
C VAL A 984 -19.37 18.85 -13.45
N TYR A 985 -18.96 19.02 -12.19
CA TYR A 985 -17.97 18.17 -11.52
C TYR A 985 -18.37 17.94 -10.06
N TRP A 986 -18.01 16.76 -9.53
CA TRP A 986 -17.94 16.51 -8.10
C TRP A 986 -16.78 15.55 -7.76
N PRO A 987 -16.05 15.81 -6.65
CA PRO A 987 -15.08 14.86 -6.08
C PRO A 987 -15.77 13.70 -5.36
N LYS A 988 -15.04 12.58 -5.18
CA LYS A 988 -15.46 11.45 -4.33
C LYS A 988 -15.71 11.90 -2.88
N SER A 989 -16.63 11.21 -2.19
CA SER A 989 -17.24 11.68 -0.93
C SER A 989 -16.23 12.04 0.18
N ARG A 990 -15.05 11.42 0.20
CA ARG A 990 -13.96 11.72 1.15
C ARG A 990 -13.57 13.21 1.21
N ALA A 991 -13.74 13.95 0.11
CA ALA A 991 -13.50 15.38 0.03
C ALA A 991 -14.19 16.20 1.14
N LYS A 992 -15.33 15.74 1.67
CA LYS A 992 -16.11 16.42 2.70
C LYS A 992 -15.53 16.32 4.11
N THR A 993 -14.69 15.30 4.37
CA THR A 993 -14.11 15.02 5.70
C THR A 993 -12.62 15.31 5.79
N MET A 994 -11.98 15.63 4.66
CA MET A 994 -10.55 15.98 4.59
C MET A 994 -10.32 17.49 4.65
N THR A 995 -9.08 17.89 4.99
CA THR A 995 -8.68 19.31 4.99
C THR A 995 -8.71 19.90 3.59
N ASP A 996 -8.71 21.22 3.51
CA ASP A 996 -8.83 21.96 2.24
C ASP A 996 -7.62 21.76 1.31
N VAL A 997 -6.46 21.37 1.87
CA VAL A 997 -5.24 21.01 1.11
C VAL A 997 -5.40 19.61 0.51
N GLU A 998 -5.72 18.62 1.34
CA GLU A 998 -5.93 17.24 0.88
C GLU A 998 -7.07 17.13 -0.13
N ARG A 999 -8.14 17.92 0.05
CA ARG A 999 -9.32 17.97 -0.84
C ARG A 999 -8.94 18.27 -2.29
N LYS A 1000 -7.89 19.06 -2.54
CA LYS A 1000 -7.41 19.36 -3.90
C LYS A 1000 -6.96 18.11 -4.66
N SER A 1001 -6.37 17.13 -3.97
CA SER A 1001 -5.96 15.82 -4.50
C SER A 1001 -6.98 14.70 -4.26
N VAL A 1002 -8.26 15.08 -4.06
CA VAL A 1002 -9.38 14.15 -4.21
C VAL A 1002 -9.91 14.28 -5.62
N ASP A 1003 -9.88 13.15 -6.31
CA ASP A 1003 -10.38 12.95 -7.67
C ASP A 1003 -11.90 12.74 -7.70
N GLY A 1004 -12.47 12.91 -8.89
CA GLY A 1004 -13.91 12.83 -9.12
C GLY A 1004 -14.32 12.64 -10.57
N CYS A 1005 -15.61 12.86 -10.85
CA CYS A 1005 -16.21 12.71 -12.16
C CYS A 1005 -16.63 14.09 -12.72
N ALA A 1006 -16.21 14.40 -13.95
CA ALA A 1006 -16.54 15.64 -14.65
C ALA A 1006 -17.35 15.37 -15.93
N THR A 1007 -18.41 16.13 -16.16
CA THR A 1007 -19.21 16.09 -17.40
C THR A 1007 -19.19 17.48 -18.03
N PHE A 1008 -18.62 17.57 -19.22
CA PHE A 1008 -18.57 18.77 -20.07
C PHE A 1008 -19.55 18.60 -21.23
N PHE A 1009 -20.18 19.68 -21.68
CA PHE A 1009 -21.12 19.67 -22.80
C PHE A 1009 -21.05 20.98 -23.58
N LYS A 1010 -21.26 20.91 -24.90
CA LYS A 1010 -21.17 22.09 -25.78
C LYS A 1010 -22.12 23.20 -25.33
N SER A 1011 -21.55 24.34 -24.96
CA SER A 1011 -22.30 25.50 -24.46
C SER A 1011 -23.16 26.12 -25.57
N SER A 1012 -22.76 26.05 -26.84
CA SER A 1012 -23.60 26.40 -27.99
C SER A 1012 -24.83 25.50 -28.16
N LYS A 1013 -24.69 24.18 -28.02
CA LYS A 1013 -25.73 23.17 -28.36
C LYS A 1013 -26.67 22.81 -27.21
N TYR A 1014 -26.17 22.77 -25.97
CA TYR A 1014 -26.92 22.30 -24.81
C TYR A 1014 -27.12 23.37 -23.73
N LYS A 1015 -28.16 23.17 -22.93
CA LYS A 1015 -28.42 23.89 -21.68
C LYS A 1015 -28.58 22.89 -20.55
N LEU A 1016 -27.86 23.10 -19.45
CA LEU A 1016 -28.09 22.36 -18.20
C LEU A 1016 -29.44 22.76 -17.57
N ILE A 1017 -30.24 21.77 -17.18
CA ILE A 1017 -31.55 21.95 -16.52
C ILE A 1017 -31.49 21.56 -15.04
N ASP A 1018 -30.92 20.40 -14.73
CA ASP A 1018 -30.70 19.91 -13.36
C ASP A 1018 -29.39 19.10 -13.31
N LYS A 1019 -28.79 19.00 -12.13
CA LYS A 1019 -27.60 18.18 -11.87
C LYS A 1019 -27.67 17.58 -10.47
N GLN A 1020 -27.33 16.31 -10.34
CA GLN A 1020 -27.50 15.52 -9.13
C GLN A 1020 -26.26 14.66 -8.89
N LEU A 1021 -25.94 14.43 -7.62
CA LEU A 1021 -24.84 13.57 -7.19
C LEU A 1021 -25.41 12.34 -6.48
N ILE A 1022 -25.01 11.17 -6.92
CA ILE A 1022 -25.32 9.88 -6.29
C ILE A 1022 -24.06 9.43 -5.54
N GLU A 1023 -24.12 9.43 -4.21
CA GLU A 1023 -23.06 8.96 -3.33
C GLU A 1023 -23.47 7.60 -2.77
N PHE A 1024 -22.83 6.53 -3.24
CA PHE A 1024 -23.32 5.16 -3.00
C PHE A 1024 -23.38 4.80 -1.51
N ASN A 1025 -22.44 5.30 -0.71
CA ASN A 1025 -22.45 5.17 0.75
C ASN A 1025 -23.67 5.85 1.42
N GLN A 1026 -24.12 7.00 0.94
CA GLN A 1026 -25.30 7.68 1.48
C GLN A 1026 -26.60 7.01 1.04
N VAL A 1027 -26.70 6.54 -0.21
CA VAL A 1027 -27.86 5.76 -0.67
C VAL A 1027 -28.00 4.49 0.17
N ALA A 1028 -26.89 3.77 0.39
CA ALA A 1028 -26.83 2.61 1.28
C ALA A 1028 -27.27 2.92 2.72
N LEU A 1029 -26.83 4.04 3.32
CA LEU A 1029 -27.24 4.47 4.67
C LEU A 1029 -28.71 4.90 4.77
N GLN A 1030 -29.29 5.38 3.67
CA GLN A 1030 -30.70 5.80 3.63
C GLN A 1030 -31.64 4.58 3.56
N ARG A 1031 -31.29 3.54 2.80
CA ARG A 1031 -32.09 2.31 2.60
C ARG A 1031 -32.36 1.54 3.92
N PRO A 1032 -33.60 1.53 4.45
CA PRO A 1032 -33.91 0.98 5.78
C PRO A 1032 -33.99 -0.55 5.81
N ASP A 1033 -34.11 -1.17 4.64
CA ASP A 1033 -34.09 -2.60 4.37
C ASP A 1033 -32.66 -3.15 4.40
N ILE A 1034 -31.72 -2.56 3.63
CA ILE A 1034 -30.38 -3.12 3.45
C ILE A 1034 -29.37 -2.64 4.49
N LYS A 1035 -29.50 -1.44 5.09
CA LYS A 1035 -28.51 -0.91 6.06
C LYS A 1035 -28.32 -1.69 7.38
N LYS A 1036 -28.99 -2.83 7.54
CA LYS A 1036 -28.91 -3.74 8.68
C LYS A 1036 -28.03 -4.97 8.43
N THR A 1037 -27.69 -5.25 7.18
CA THR A 1037 -26.81 -6.38 6.82
C THR A 1037 -25.35 -6.00 7.00
N GLU A 1038 -24.53 -6.89 7.57
CA GLU A 1038 -23.13 -6.61 7.86
C GLU A 1038 -22.33 -6.31 6.58
N ASP A 1039 -22.62 -6.99 5.47
CA ASP A 1039 -21.94 -6.78 4.18
C ASP A 1039 -22.17 -5.37 3.60
N MET A 1040 -23.38 -4.82 3.73
CA MET A 1040 -23.67 -3.44 3.33
C MET A 1040 -22.86 -2.44 4.16
N PHE A 1041 -22.71 -2.68 5.47
CA PHE A 1041 -21.91 -1.80 6.34
C PHE A 1041 -20.41 -1.92 6.08
N ASN A 1042 -19.88 -3.15 6.04
CA ASN A 1042 -18.46 -3.44 5.95
C ASN A 1042 -17.91 -3.24 4.51
N ARG A 1043 -18.62 -3.74 3.50
CA ARG A 1043 -18.12 -3.84 2.11
C ARG A 1043 -18.54 -2.65 1.24
N VAL A 1044 -19.78 -2.15 1.38
CA VAL A 1044 -20.32 -1.09 0.49
C VAL A 1044 -20.21 0.32 1.09
N ILE A 1045 -20.71 0.55 2.31
CA ILE A 1045 -20.74 1.87 2.96
C ILE A 1045 -19.33 2.44 3.20
N THR A 1046 -18.31 1.59 3.29
CA THR A 1046 -16.90 1.98 3.39
C THR A 1046 -16.29 2.56 2.11
N LYS A 1047 -17.00 2.54 0.97
CA LYS A 1047 -16.50 3.02 -0.32
C LYS A 1047 -17.03 4.42 -0.64
N ASP A 1048 -16.18 5.27 -1.21
CA ASP A 1048 -16.46 6.69 -1.51
C ASP A 1048 -16.73 6.99 -2.99
N ASN A 1049 -16.96 5.93 -3.78
CA ASN A 1049 -17.38 5.97 -5.18
C ASN A 1049 -18.69 6.78 -5.38
N ILE A 1050 -18.81 7.40 -6.55
CA ILE A 1050 -19.91 8.31 -6.91
C ILE A 1050 -20.39 8.08 -8.35
N ALA A 1051 -21.58 8.61 -8.64
CA ALA A 1051 -22.00 8.94 -10.00
C ALA A 1051 -22.58 10.37 -10.05
N VAL A 1052 -22.27 11.08 -11.13
CA VAL A 1052 -22.76 12.44 -11.42
C VAL A 1052 -23.80 12.34 -12.53
N VAL A 1053 -25.01 12.81 -12.27
CA VAL A 1053 -26.11 12.81 -13.25
C VAL A 1053 -26.41 14.25 -13.68
N THR A 1054 -26.47 14.51 -14.98
CA THR A 1054 -26.88 15.80 -15.54
C THR A 1054 -28.07 15.63 -16.48
N LEU A 1055 -29.03 16.55 -16.39
CA LEU A 1055 -30.13 16.68 -17.34
C LEU A 1055 -29.82 17.86 -18.28
N LEU A 1056 -29.57 17.53 -19.55
CA LEU A 1056 -29.33 18.49 -20.61
C LEU A 1056 -30.58 18.64 -21.49
N GLU A 1057 -30.84 19.86 -21.96
CA GLU A 1057 -31.85 20.16 -22.97
C GLU A 1057 -31.15 20.79 -24.20
N ASN A 1058 -31.35 20.20 -25.38
CA ASN A 1058 -30.85 20.70 -26.67
C ASN A 1058 -31.50 22.06 -26.98
N LYS A 1059 -30.71 23.06 -27.39
CA LYS A 1059 -31.19 24.44 -27.55
C LYS A 1059 -32.05 24.67 -28.80
N ASP A 1060 -31.91 23.85 -29.82
CA ASP A 1060 -32.58 24.01 -31.12
C ASP A 1060 -33.92 23.26 -31.16
N ASN A 1061 -33.95 22.03 -30.64
CA ASN A 1061 -35.13 21.14 -30.70
C ASN A 1061 -35.75 20.80 -29.33
N PHE A 1062 -35.17 21.30 -28.24
CA PHE A 1062 -35.62 21.06 -26.85
C PHE A 1062 -35.67 19.56 -26.46
N SER A 1063 -34.97 18.68 -27.17
CA SER A 1063 -34.82 17.28 -26.75
C SER A 1063 -34.07 17.20 -25.43
N ARG A 1064 -34.43 16.22 -24.58
CA ARG A 1064 -33.82 16.01 -23.26
C ARG A 1064 -32.98 14.76 -23.22
N LEU A 1065 -31.81 14.90 -22.62
CA LEU A 1065 -30.79 13.88 -22.50
C LEU A 1065 -30.30 13.82 -21.05
N ILE A 1066 -30.44 12.66 -20.42
CA ILE A 1066 -29.84 12.35 -19.13
C ILE A 1066 -28.47 11.74 -19.41
N ILE A 1067 -27.42 12.35 -18.87
CA ILE A 1067 -26.06 11.82 -18.89
C ILE A 1067 -25.68 11.43 -17.46
N VAL A 1068 -25.33 10.16 -17.26
CA VAL A 1068 -24.73 9.66 -16.03
C VAL A 1068 -23.25 9.40 -16.30
N ASN A 1069 -22.37 10.02 -15.51
CA ASN A 1069 -20.94 9.74 -15.46
C ASN A 1069 -20.61 9.06 -14.10
N CYS A 1070 -20.08 7.84 -14.11
CA CYS A 1070 -19.74 7.08 -12.90
C CYS A 1070 -18.28 6.60 -12.83
N HIS A 1071 -17.79 6.37 -11.61
CA HIS A 1071 -16.57 5.61 -11.35
C HIS A 1071 -16.90 4.61 -10.22
N ILE A 1072 -17.09 3.35 -10.59
CA ILE A 1072 -17.46 2.22 -9.71
C ILE A 1072 -16.23 1.66 -8.98
N HIS A 1073 -16.41 0.93 -7.87
CA HIS A 1073 -15.29 0.39 -7.09
C HIS A 1073 -14.36 -0.54 -7.90
N TRP A 1074 -13.05 -0.49 -7.66
CA TRP A 1074 -12.05 -1.13 -8.54
C TRP A 1074 -11.71 -2.58 -8.20
N ASP A 1075 -11.63 -2.95 -6.93
CA ASP A 1075 -11.04 -4.23 -6.49
C ASP A 1075 -11.81 -5.44 -7.07
N PRO A 1076 -11.15 -6.35 -7.83
CA PRO A 1076 -11.77 -7.56 -8.38
C PRO A 1076 -12.43 -8.46 -7.32
N SER A 1077 -11.95 -8.43 -6.07
CA SER A 1077 -12.45 -9.19 -4.91
C SER A 1077 -13.82 -8.70 -4.38
N TYR A 1078 -14.37 -7.65 -5.02
CA TYR A 1078 -15.57 -6.95 -4.60
C TYR A 1078 -16.59 -6.79 -5.75
N ALA A 1079 -16.71 -7.79 -6.64
CA ALA A 1079 -17.71 -7.82 -7.73
C ALA A 1079 -19.14 -7.56 -7.23
N ASP A 1080 -19.48 -8.10 -6.05
CA ASP A 1080 -20.70 -7.84 -5.30
C ASP A 1080 -20.94 -6.35 -5.03
N VAL A 1081 -19.92 -5.62 -4.57
CA VAL A 1081 -20.01 -4.18 -4.31
C VAL A 1081 -20.16 -3.40 -5.60
N LYS A 1082 -19.50 -3.82 -6.70
CA LYS A 1082 -19.68 -3.20 -8.03
C LYS A 1082 -21.12 -3.36 -8.50
N LEU A 1083 -21.66 -4.57 -8.41
CA LEU A 1083 -23.05 -4.89 -8.74
C LEU A 1083 -24.06 -4.13 -7.87
N VAL A 1084 -23.83 -4.05 -6.56
CA VAL A 1084 -24.69 -3.31 -5.63
C VAL A 1084 -24.61 -1.78 -5.81
N GLN A 1085 -23.44 -1.23 -6.16
CA GLN A 1085 -23.30 0.18 -6.55
C GLN A 1085 -24.10 0.49 -7.83
N VAL A 1086 -24.00 -0.36 -8.86
CA VAL A 1086 -24.77 -0.19 -10.11
C VAL A 1086 -26.28 -0.41 -9.88
N ALA A 1087 -26.68 -1.32 -9.00
CA ALA A 1087 -28.08 -1.45 -8.58
C ALA A 1087 -28.61 -0.15 -7.93
N MET A 1088 -27.86 0.43 -6.98
CA MET A 1088 -28.21 1.72 -6.39
C MET A 1088 -28.21 2.87 -7.41
N LEU A 1089 -27.34 2.84 -8.41
CA LEU A 1089 -27.33 3.81 -9.51
C LEU A 1089 -28.65 3.78 -10.29
N MET A 1090 -29.14 2.59 -10.63
CA MET A 1090 -30.38 2.40 -11.39
C MET A 1090 -31.63 2.76 -10.57
N ASP A 1091 -31.64 2.44 -9.27
CA ASP A 1091 -32.72 2.81 -8.35
C ASP A 1091 -32.87 4.34 -8.19
N GLU A 1092 -31.75 5.08 -8.04
CA GLU A 1092 -31.80 6.54 -7.98
C GLU A 1092 -32.07 7.19 -9.34
N LEU A 1093 -31.52 6.63 -10.43
CA LEU A 1093 -31.76 7.12 -11.78
C LEU A 1093 -33.24 7.06 -12.18
N ASP A 1094 -33.97 6.00 -11.82
CA ASP A 1094 -35.41 5.90 -12.08
C ASP A 1094 -36.21 6.95 -11.28
N LYS A 1095 -35.84 7.22 -10.02
CA LYS A 1095 -36.45 8.30 -9.21
C LYS A 1095 -36.19 9.69 -9.80
N LEU A 1096 -34.97 9.96 -10.25
CA LEU A 1096 -34.61 11.22 -10.91
C LEU A 1096 -35.32 11.39 -12.25
N ALA A 1097 -35.39 10.34 -13.07
CA ALA A 1097 -36.11 10.37 -14.34
C ALA A 1097 -37.62 10.56 -14.15
N GLN A 1098 -38.23 10.02 -13.07
CA GLN A 1098 -39.62 10.36 -12.69
C GLN A 1098 -39.76 11.85 -12.37
N LYS A 1099 -38.95 12.39 -11.46
CA LYS A 1099 -38.89 13.83 -11.10
C LYS A 1099 -38.76 14.75 -12.33
N TRP A 1100 -38.04 14.30 -13.36
CA TRP A 1100 -37.76 15.08 -14.58
C TRP A 1100 -38.83 14.97 -15.68
N CYS A 1101 -39.76 14.02 -15.58
CA CYS A 1101 -40.95 13.98 -16.43
C CYS A 1101 -41.88 15.18 -16.17
N ASP A 1102 -42.00 15.60 -14.90
CA ASP A 1102 -42.90 16.68 -14.46
C ASP A 1102 -42.42 18.09 -14.83
N ILE A 1103 -41.15 18.27 -15.21
CA ILE A 1103 -40.60 19.57 -15.60
C ILE A 1103 -41.17 19.94 -16.98
N PRO A 1104 -41.92 21.06 -17.15
CA PRO A 1104 -42.45 21.46 -18.45
C PRO A 1104 -41.34 21.61 -19.51
N SER A 1105 -41.58 21.14 -20.74
CA SER A 1105 -40.67 21.33 -21.88
C SER A 1105 -41.40 22.00 -23.04
N LYS A 1106 -40.63 22.63 -23.94
CA LYS A 1106 -41.11 23.12 -25.24
C LYS A 1106 -40.94 22.10 -26.37
N SER A 1107 -40.45 20.90 -26.05
CA SER A 1107 -40.13 19.87 -27.02
C SER A 1107 -41.34 19.30 -27.75
N ILE A 1108 -41.08 18.77 -28.95
CA ILE A 1108 -42.01 17.91 -29.70
C ILE A 1108 -42.07 16.50 -29.06
N TYR A 1109 -41.03 16.11 -28.32
CA TYR A 1109 -40.98 14.85 -27.59
C TYR A 1109 -41.83 14.87 -26.30
N ASN A 1110 -42.56 13.78 -26.05
CA ASN A 1110 -43.52 13.66 -24.93
C ASN A 1110 -42.93 12.84 -23.77
N TYR A 1111 -42.44 13.52 -22.74
CA TYR A 1111 -41.80 12.92 -21.54
C TYR A 1111 -42.80 12.41 -20.49
N SER A 1112 -43.90 11.76 -20.90
CA SER A 1112 -44.93 11.21 -19.99
C SER A 1112 -44.52 9.97 -19.18
N SER A 1113 -43.25 9.55 -19.25
CA SER A 1113 -42.72 8.38 -18.55
C SER A 1113 -41.19 8.37 -18.61
N PRO A 1114 -40.47 7.95 -17.56
CA PRO A 1114 -38.99 7.94 -17.49
C PRO A 1114 -38.30 7.39 -18.75
N GLN A 1115 -38.81 6.25 -19.25
CA GLN A 1115 -38.29 5.54 -20.42
C GLN A 1115 -38.30 6.35 -21.74
N LYS A 1116 -38.99 7.50 -21.80
CA LYS A 1116 -39.04 8.37 -23.00
C LYS A 1116 -38.02 9.50 -22.96
N ILE A 1117 -37.31 9.70 -21.86
CA ILE A 1117 -36.17 10.63 -21.80
C ILE A 1117 -34.93 9.86 -22.27
N SER A 1118 -34.23 10.37 -23.28
CA SER A 1118 -32.99 9.73 -23.73
C SER A 1118 -31.98 9.70 -22.60
N THR A 1119 -31.38 8.54 -22.38
CA THR A 1119 -30.50 8.28 -21.23
C THR A 1119 -29.23 7.57 -21.72
N ILE A 1120 -28.08 8.11 -21.32
CA ILE A 1120 -26.78 7.46 -21.48
C ILE A 1120 -26.15 7.32 -20.09
N ILE A 1121 -25.58 6.14 -19.84
CA ILE A 1121 -24.80 5.84 -18.64
C ILE A 1121 -23.40 5.44 -19.09
N CYS A 1122 -22.41 6.23 -18.71
CA CYS A 1122 -21.02 6.00 -19.10
C CYS A 1122 -20.07 6.21 -17.92
N GLY A 1123 -18.88 5.64 -18.05
CA GLY A 1123 -17.83 5.75 -17.06
C GLY A 1123 -17.01 4.49 -16.93
N ASP A 1124 -16.18 4.47 -15.90
CA ASP A 1124 -15.42 3.31 -15.49
C ASP A 1124 -16.29 2.46 -14.54
N PHE A 1125 -16.61 1.24 -14.97
CA PHE A 1125 -17.37 0.27 -14.21
C PHE A 1125 -16.47 -0.73 -13.47
N ASN A 1126 -15.16 -0.73 -13.74
CA ASN A 1126 -14.19 -1.69 -13.21
C ASN A 1126 -14.63 -3.17 -13.32
N SER A 1127 -15.45 -3.49 -14.33
CA SER A 1127 -16.16 -4.76 -14.47
C SER A 1127 -16.15 -5.23 -15.92
N THR A 1128 -15.77 -6.48 -16.16
CA THR A 1128 -15.60 -7.06 -17.50
C THR A 1128 -16.93 -7.48 -18.16
N PRO A 1129 -16.99 -7.74 -19.48
CA PRO A 1129 -18.25 -8.02 -20.19
C PRO A 1129 -18.96 -9.33 -19.76
N ASP A 1130 -18.27 -10.20 -19.04
CA ASP A 1130 -18.76 -11.44 -18.43
C ASP A 1130 -19.30 -11.26 -16.99
N SER A 1131 -19.16 -10.06 -16.41
CA SER A 1131 -19.62 -9.75 -15.05
C SER A 1131 -21.14 -9.59 -14.92
N GLY A 1132 -21.64 -9.80 -13.70
CA GLY A 1132 -23.03 -9.50 -13.33
C GLY A 1132 -23.40 -8.03 -13.49
N VAL A 1133 -22.43 -7.10 -13.47
CA VAL A 1133 -22.65 -5.68 -13.80
C VAL A 1133 -23.05 -5.50 -15.28
N TYR A 1134 -22.32 -6.16 -16.18
CA TYR A 1134 -22.63 -6.12 -17.62
C TYR A 1134 -23.92 -6.88 -17.93
N GLU A 1135 -24.15 -8.05 -17.29
CA GLU A 1135 -25.42 -8.77 -17.44
C GLU A 1135 -26.61 -7.94 -16.90
N PHE A 1136 -26.48 -7.28 -15.75
CA PHE A 1136 -27.56 -6.47 -15.18
C PHE A 1136 -27.98 -5.34 -16.11
N LEU A 1137 -27.01 -4.56 -16.61
CA LEU A 1137 -27.29 -3.42 -17.49
C LEU A 1137 -27.83 -3.87 -18.86
N SER A 1138 -27.35 -4.99 -19.41
CA SER A 1138 -27.77 -5.49 -20.73
C SER A 1138 -29.11 -6.23 -20.71
N ARG A 1139 -29.42 -7.01 -19.67
CA ARG A 1139 -30.68 -7.78 -19.55
C ARG A 1139 -31.77 -7.05 -18.77
N GLY A 1140 -31.40 -6.10 -17.91
CA GLY A 1140 -32.30 -5.41 -16.99
C GLY A 1140 -32.76 -6.23 -15.80
N THR A 1141 -32.22 -7.44 -15.59
CA THR A 1141 -32.53 -8.32 -14.44
C THR A 1141 -31.33 -9.20 -14.07
N ILE A 1142 -31.09 -9.38 -12.77
CA ILE A 1142 -30.18 -10.39 -12.21
C ILE A 1142 -30.94 -11.23 -11.18
N LYS A 1143 -30.66 -12.54 -11.14
CA LYS A 1143 -31.26 -13.46 -10.18
C LYS A 1143 -30.58 -13.44 -8.81
N GLN A 1144 -31.25 -14.04 -7.85
CA GLN A 1144 -30.84 -14.20 -6.45
C GLN A 1144 -29.57 -15.07 -6.29
N ASP A 1145 -29.36 -16.01 -7.23
CA ASP A 1145 -28.30 -17.02 -7.25
C ASP A 1145 -27.08 -16.63 -8.12
N HIS A 1146 -26.88 -15.33 -8.38
CA HIS A 1146 -25.79 -14.85 -9.24
C HIS A 1146 -24.42 -14.91 -8.56
N CYS A 1147 -23.41 -15.47 -9.25
CA CYS A 1147 -22.07 -15.71 -8.72
C CYS A 1147 -21.39 -14.47 -8.13
N ASP A 1148 -21.55 -13.30 -8.76
CA ASP A 1148 -20.95 -12.04 -8.32
C ASP A 1148 -21.39 -11.60 -6.91
N PHE A 1149 -22.53 -12.06 -6.39
CA PHE A 1149 -22.90 -11.80 -4.99
C PHE A 1149 -22.06 -12.64 -4.00
N GLY A 1150 -21.61 -13.84 -4.40
CA GLY A 1150 -21.02 -14.83 -3.50
C GLY A 1150 -21.98 -15.19 -2.35
N ASP A 1151 -21.42 -15.39 -1.16
CA ASP A 1151 -22.19 -15.68 0.07
C ASP A 1151 -22.71 -14.41 0.79
N HIS A 1152 -22.56 -13.22 0.19
CA HIS A 1152 -22.86 -11.93 0.85
C HIS A 1152 -24.35 -11.56 0.80
N ILE A 1153 -24.87 -10.93 1.86
CA ILE A 1153 -26.31 -10.67 2.02
C ILE A 1153 -26.61 -9.17 1.86
N TYR A 1154 -27.23 -8.80 0.74
CA TYR A 1154 -27.66 -7.42 0.44
C TYR A 1154 -29.17 -7.19 0.51
N GLY A 1155 -29.85 -7.87 1.46
CA GLY A 1155 -31.28 -7.68 1.70
C GLY A 1155 -32.12 -7.97 0.45
N SER A 1156 -33.00 -7.03 0.08
CA SER A 1156 -33.90 -7.15 -1.08
C SER A 1156 -33.17 -7.48 -2.39
N TYR A 1157 -31.98 -6.92 -2.62
CA TYR A 1157 -31.18 -7.16 -3.83
C TYR A 1157 -30.77 -8.63 -4.02
N VAL A 1158 -30.60 -9.39 -2.94
CA VAL A 1158 -30.29 -10.83 -2.98
C VAL A 1158 -31.56 -11.68 -2.77
N SER A 1159 -32.49 -11.26 -1.90
CA SER A 1159 -33.69 -12.05 -1.59
C SER A 1159 -34.84 -11.92 -2.59
N GLU A 1160 -34.83 -10.89 -3.45
CA GLU A 1160 -35.77 -10.72 -4.55
C GLU A 1160 -35.06 -10.80 -5.91
N GLY A 1161 -33.81 -10.31 -5.97
CA GLY A 1161 -33.01 -10.16 -7.19
C GLY A 1161 -32.93 -8.68 -7.61
N LEU A 1162 -32.21 -8.39 -8.69
CA LEU A 1162 -32.13 -7.04 -9.25
C LEU A 1162 -33.04 -6.92 -10.48
N SER A 1163 -33.66 -5.75 -10.66
CA SER A 1163 -34.35 -5.42 -11.91
C SER A 1163 -34.34 -3.91 -12.19
N HIS A 1164 -34.33 -3.52 -13.47
CA HIS A 1164 -34.45 -2.12 -13.88
C HIS A 1164 -35.29 -1.95 -15.16
N ARG A 1165 -35.89 -0.76 -15.32
CA ARG A 1165 -36.91 -0.50 -16.37
C ARG A 1165 -36.38 0.11 -17.67
N LEU A 1166 -35.08 0.41 -17.76
CA LEU A 1166 -34.46 0.94 -18.98
C LEU A 1166 -34.00 -0.20 -19.89
N SER A 1167 -34.24 -0.07 -21.20
CA SER A 1167 -33.74 -1.01 -22.22
C SER A 1167 -32.38 -0.54 -22.72
N LEU A 1168 -31.32 -0.82 -21.96
CA LEU A 1168 -29.96 -0.38 -22.27
C LEU A 1168 -29.22 -1.37 -23.19
N LYS A 1169 -28.19 -0.88 -23.87
CA LYS A 1169 -27.17 -1.69 -24.56
C LYS A 1169 -25.83 -0.94 -24.51
N SER A 1170 -24.70 -1.64 -24.42
CA SER A 1170 -23.38 -1.05 -24.67
C SER A 1170 -23.31 -0.57 -26.13
N ALA A 1171 -22.77 0.62 -26.37
CA ALA A 1171 -22.55 1.15 -27.71
C ALA A 1171 -21.60 0.26 -28.54
N TYR A 1172 -20.58 -0.31 -27.88
CA TYR A 1172 -19.52 -1.10 -28.51
C TYR A 1172 -19.87 -2.59 -28.69
N SER A 1173 -20.91 -3.09 -28.03
CA SER A 1173 -21.47 -4.44 -28.27
C SER A 1173 -21.96 -4.70 -29.70
N ASN A 1174 -21.99 -3.68 -30.58
CA ASN A 1174 -22.24 -3.83 -32.00
C ASN A 1174 -21.03 -4.37 -32.79
N ILE A 1175 -19.83 -4.38 -32.19
CA ILE A 1175 -18.57 -4.83 -32.82
C ILE A 1175 -17.81 -5.86 -31.96
N GLU A 1176 -18.53 -6.60 -31.12
CA GLU A 1176 -17.98 -7.56 -30.12
C GLU A 1176 -17.17 -6.89 -28.98
N GLU A 1177 -17.51 -5.62 -28.67
CA GLU A 1177 -16.75 -4.73 -27.77
C GLU A 1177 -15.34 -4.38 -28.31
N LEU A 1178 -14.56 -3.60 -27.57
CA LEU A 1178 -13.13 -3.41 -27.89
C LEU A 1178 -12.29 -4.54 -27.28
N PRO A 1179 -11.06 -4.82 -27.79
CA PRO A 1179 -10.17 -5.79 -27.16
C PRO A 1179 -9.79 -5.45 -25.72
N PHE A 1180 -9.78 -4.15 -25.40
CA PHE A 1180 -9.58 -3.60 -24.06
C PHE A 1180 -10.07 -2.14 -24.03
N THR A 1181 -10.26 -1.60 -22.82
CA THR A 1181 -10.33 -0.15 -22.57
C THR A 1181 -9.27 0.30 -21.56
N ASN A 1182 -8.90 -0.54 -20.59
CA ASN A 1182 -7.70 -0.39 -19.75
C ASN A 1182 -6.60 -1.36 -20.23
N PHE A 1183 -5.33 -0.89 -20.28
CA PHE A 1183 -4.21 -1.70 -20.76
C PHE A 1183 -2.92 -1.49 -19.95
N THR A 1184 -2.62 -2.44 -19.05
CA THR A 1184 -1.39 -2.53 -18.25
C THR A 1184 -0.76 -3.93 -18.38
N PRO A 1185 0.51 -4.14 -17.97
CA PRO A 1185 1.14 -5.46 -18.01
C PRO A 1185 0.48 -6.53 -17.11
N ARG A 1186 -0.38 -6.11 -16.16
CA ARG A 1186 -1.07 -6.99 -15.21
C ARG A 1186 -2.56 -7.18 -15.53
N PHE A 1187 -3.17 -6.27 -16.28
CA PHE A 1187 -4.58 -6.33 -16.68
C PHE A 1187 -4.77 -5.64 -18.04
N ALA A 1188 -5.43 -6.34 -18.95
CA ALA A 1188 -5.88 -5.80 -20.23
C ALA A 1188 -7.32 -6.27 -20.46
N GLY A 1189 -8.27 -5.34 -20.55
CA GLY A 1189 -9.68 -5.70 -20.65
C GLY A 1189 -10.61 -4.49 -20.76
N VAL A 1190 -11.86 -4.75 -21.11
CA VAL A 1190 -12.93 -3.73 -21.18
C VAL A 1190 -13.52 -3.55 -19.78
N ILE A 1191 -13.44 -2.32 -19.27
CA ILE A 1191 -14.07 -1.90 -18.00
C ILE A 1191 -14.78 -0.54 -18.11
N ASP A 1192 -14.51 0.22 -19.18
CA ASP A 1192 -15.19 1.47 -19.51
C ASP A 1192 -16.31 1.20 -20.52
N TYR A 1193 -17.49 1.79 -20.32
CA TYR A 1193 -18.63 1.58 -21.20
C TYR A 1193 -19.39 2.87 -21.50
N ILE A 1194 -20.14 2.85 -22.61
CA ILE A 1194 -21.21 3.82 -22.90
C ILE A 1194 -22.50 3.03 -23.16
N TRP A 1195 -23.37 2.96 -22.15
CA TRP A 1195 -24.69 2.34 -22.22
C TRP A 1195 -25.74 3.35 -22.69
N TYR A 1196 -26.62 2.99 -23.62
CA TYR A 1196 -27.63 3.90 -24.17
C TYR A 1196 -29.05 3.31 -24.16
N SER A 1197 -30.06 4.17 -24.01
CA SER A 1197 -31.49 3.82 -24.09
C SER A 1197 -31.90 3.45 -25.52
N THR A 1198 -31.91 2.15 -25.83
CA THR A 1198 -32.15 1.61 -27.19
C THR A 1198 -33.50 1.97 -27.80
N ASN A 1199 -34.47 2.36 -26.99
CA ASN A 1199 -35.81 2.76 -27.44
C ASN A 1199 -35.86 4.22 -27.95
N THR A 1200 -34.99 5.11 -27.48
CA THR A 1200 -34.94 6.53 -27.90
C THR A 1200 -33.70 6.92 -28.70
N LEU A 1201 -32.62 6.14 -28.61
CA LEU A 1201 -31.35 6.40 -29.28
C LEU A 1201 -30.95 5.25 -30.24
N CYS A 1202 -30.08 5.58 -31.20
CA CYS A 1202 -29.39 4.64 -32.07
C CYS A 1202 -27.90 5.03 -32.13
N VAL A 1203 -26.98 4.07 -32.07
CA VAL A 1203 -25.56 4.33 -32.39
C VAL A 1203 -25.39 4.37 -33.90
N THR A 1204 -24.60 5.32 -34.40
CA THR A 1204 -24.34 5.51 -35.83
C THR A 1204 -22.86 5.43 -36.19
N GLY A 1205 -21.97 5.74 -35.25
CA GLY A 1205 -20.53 5.52 -35.39
C GLY A 1205 -19.81 5.33 -34.06
N LEU A 1206 -18.63 4.72 -34.10
CA LEU A 1206 -17.77 4.39 -32.96
C LEU A 1206 -16.30 4.71 -33.28
N LEU A 1207 -15.52 5.08 -32.28
CA LEU A 1207 -14.06 5.18 -32.39
C LEU A 1207 -13.41 3.79 -32.16
N GLY A 1208 -12.77 3.24 -33.18
CA GLY A 1208 -12.16 1.90 -33.14
C GLY A 1208 -11.02 1.73 -32.13
N GLY A 1209 -10.49 0.51 -32.05
CA GLY A 1209 -9.38 0.16 -31.16
C GLY A 1209 -8.04 0.81 -31.56
N VAL A 1210 -6.99 0.57 -30.76
CA VAL A 1210 -5.62 0.99 -31.08
C VAL A 1210 -4.99 0.03 -32.10
N ASP A 1211 -4.07 0.54 -32.93
CA ASP A 1211 -3.32 -0.26 -33.90
C ASP A 1211 -2.60 -1.48 -33.27
N LYS A 1212 -2.74 -2.63 -33.94
CA LYS A 1212 -2.18 -3.92 -33.52
C LYS A 1212 -0.66 -3.99 -33.71
N GLU A 1213 -0.07 -3.29 -34.68
CA GLU A 1213 1.39 -3.29 -34.83
C GLU A 1213 2.04 -2.51 -33.67
N TYR A 1214 1.47 -1.37 -33.29
CA TYR A 1214 1.88 -0.62 -32.11
C TYR A 1214 1.70 -1.42 -30.81
N MET A 1215 0.56 -2.12 -30.62
CA MET A 1215 0.35 -3.02 -29.47
C MET A 1215 1.40 -4.13 -29.35
N SER A 1216 1.94 -4.63 -30.45
CA SER A 1216 2.98 -5.67 -30.40
C SER A 1216 4.32 -5.21 -29.80
N LYS A 1217 4.52 -3.89 -29.64
CA LYS A 1217 5.80 -3.26 -29.28
C LYS A 1217 5.78 -2.52 -27.93
N ILE A 1218 4.65 -2.55 -27.20
CA ILE A 1218 4.52 -1.90 -25.89
C ILE A 1218 4.03 -2.86 -24.79
N VAL A 1219 4.40 -2.57 -23.55
CA VAL A 1219 4.01 -3.38 -22.39
C VAL A 1219 2.71 -2.93 -21.72
N GLY A 1220 2.35 -1.66 -21.86
CA GLY A 1220 1.22 -1.05 -21.16
C GLY A 1220 1.08 0.45 -21.45
N PHE A 1221 0.09 1.04 -20.78
CA PHE A 1221 -0.22 2.46 -20.70
C PHE A 1221 -0.22 2.91 -19.21
N PRO A 1222 0.00 4.20 -18.89
CA PRO A 1222 0.37 5.28 -19.80
C PRO A 1222 1.76 5.05 -20.39
N ASN A 1223 2.08 5.75 -21.47
CA ASN A 1223 3.40 5.76 -22.07
C ASN A 1223 3.65 7.08 -22.81
N ALA A 1224 4.70 7.16 -23.62
CA ALA A 1224 5.02 8.36 -24.38
C ALA A 1224 3.88 8.87 -25.29
N HIS A 1225 2.92 8.01 -25.69
CA HIS A 1225 1.81 8.40 -26.57
C HIS A 1225 0.42 8.40 -25.93
N PHE A 1226 0.15 7.50 -24.98
CA PHE A 1226 -1.12 7.41 -24.26
C PHE A 1226 -0.93 7.92 -22.82
N SER A 1227 -1.75 8.88 -22.40
CA SER A 1227 -1.50 9.66 -21.16
C SER A 1227 -2.41 9.29 -19.98
N SER A 1228 -3.19 8.23 -20.15
CA SER A 1228 -3.88 7.44 -19.12
C SER A 1228 -3.53 5.97 -19.37
N ASP A 1229 -3.73 5.09 -18.41
CA ASP A 1229 -3.73 3.63 -18.60
C ASP A 1229 -5.01 3.11 -19.30
N HIS A 1230 -6.06 3.94 -19.34
CA HIS A 1230 -7.25 3.77 -20.15
C HIS A 1230 -7.11 4.41 -21.55
N ILE A 1231 -7.94 3.99 -22.50
CA ILE A 1231 -8.15 4.67 -23.79
C ILE A 1231 -9.48 5.39 -23.85
N VAL A 1232 -9.54 6.50 -24.58
CA VAL A 1232 -10.79 7.18 -24.93
C VAL A 1232 -11.77 6.21 -25.61
N ILE A 1233 -13.02 6.17 -25.16
CA ILE A 1233 -14.13 5.58 -25.92
C ILE A 1233 -15.08 6.69 -26.36
N LEU A 1234 -15.54 6.64 -27.61
CA LEU A 1234 -16.32 7.70 -28.25
C LEU A 1234 -17.37 7.09 -29.17
N ALA A 1235 -18.62 7.55 -29.06
CA ALA A 1235 -19.74 7.07 -29.86
C ALA A 1235 -20.56 8.25 -30.41
N GLU A 1236 -21.04 8.13 -31.64
CA GLU A 1236 -22.07 8.99 -32.21
C GLU A 1236 -23.45 8.33 -32.04
N PHE A 1237 -24.40 9.12 -31.56
CA PHE A 1237 -25.79 8.75 -31.39
C PHE A 1237 -26.70 9.58 -32.29
N ARG A 1238 -27.80 8.98 -32.75
CA ARG A 1238 -28.94 9.66 -33.35
C ARG A 1238 -30.17 9.52 -32.45
N VAL A 1239 -30.86 10.63 -32.21
CA VAL A 1239 -32.15 10.62 -31.53
C VAL A 1239 -33.21 10.04 -32.47
N LYS A 1240 -34.00 9.07 -31.99
CA LYS A 1240 -35.10 8.47 -32.74
C LYS A 1240 -36.30 9.43 -32.73
N PRO A 1241 -36.94 9.70 -33.88
CA PRO A 1241 -38.11 10.57 -33.94
C PRO A 1241 -39.24 10.00 -33.06
N PRO A 1242 -40.15 10.84 -32.53
CA PRO A 1242 -41.28 10.34 -31.76
C PRO A 1242 -42.13 9.44 -32.65
N GLN A 1243 -42.44 8.23 -32.20
CA GLN A 1243 -43.29 7.31 -32.95
C GLN A 1243 -44.65 7.96 -33.19
N GLN A 1244 -44.89 8.41 -34.43
CA GLN A 1244 -46.22 8.79 -34.86
C GLN A 1244 -47.08 7.53 -34.80
N ILE A 1245 -48.21 7.63 -34.09
CA ILE A 1245 -49.25 6.60 -34.13
C ILE A 1245 -49.80 6.60 -35.56
N GLN A 1246 -49.30 5.68 -36.40
CA GLN A 1246 -49.97 5.41 -37.67
C GLN A 1246 -51.40 4.99 -37.34
N PRO A 1247 -52.43 5.63 -37.92
CA PRO A 1247 -53.78 5.09 -37.81
C PRO A 1247 -53.78 3.66 -38.39
N PRO A 1248 -54.50 2.71 -37.78
CA PRO A 1248 -54.55 1.34 -38.29
C PRO A 1248 -54.98 1.36 -39.77
N PRO A 1249 -54.37 0.53 -40.63
CA PRO A 1249 -54.49 0.66 -42.08
C PRO A 1249 -55.97 0.62 -42.51
N GLN A 1250 -56.41 1.70 -43.16
CA GLN A 1250 -57.78 1.82 -43.65
C GLN A 1250 -58.00 0.85 -44.82
N PHE A 1251 -58.45 -0.36 -44.51
CA PHE A 1251 -58.96 -1.31 -45.50
C PHE A 1251 -60.27 -0.77 -46.09
N SER A 1252 -60.16 -0.08 -47.21
CA SER A 1252 -61.25 0.55 -47.97
C SER A 1252 -62.08 -0.46 -48.77
N GLY A 1253 -62.71 -1.39 -48.05
CA GLY A 1253 -64.02 -1.98 -48.36
C GLY A 1253 -64.21 -2.83 -49.63
N LEU A 1254 -64.81 -4.01 -49.44
CA LEU A 1254 -65.91 -4.49 -50.30
C LEU A 1254 -66.77 -5.52 -49.52
N SER A 1255 -68.09 -5.40 -49.64
CA SER A 1255 -69.19 -6.38 -49.43
C SER A 1255 -68.92 -7.71 -48.69
N SER A 1256 -69.79 -8.23 -47.81
CA SER A 1256 -71.14 -7.79 -47.36
C SER A 1256 -71.70 -8.78 -46.31
N GLY A 1257 -72.55 -8.34 -45.37
CA GLY A 1257 -73.39 -9.27 -44.59
C GLY A 1257 -73.88 -8.79 -43.21
N SER A 1258 -75.20 -8.72 -43.06
CA SER A 1258 -75.98 -8.87 -41.81
C SER A 1258 -75.55 -10.09 -40.96
N ASN A 1259 -75.78 -10.24 -39.64
CA ASN A 1259 -76.54 -9.53 -38.60
C ASN A 1259 -76.10 -10.12 -37.22
N SER A 1260 -76.41 -9.65 -36.01
CA SER A 1260 -77.02 -8.40 -35.46
C SER A 1260 -76.99 -8.42 -33.92
N ASN A 1261 -77.31 -7.27 -33.29
CA ASN A 1261 -77.89 -7.11 -31.94
C ASN A 1261 -77.05 -7.32 -30.65
N SER A 1262 -77.06 -6.23 -29.86
CA SER A 1262 -77.38 -6.14 -28.43
C SER A 1262 -76.42 -6.64 -27.34
N SER A 1263 -75.76 -5.63 -26.72
CA SER A 1263 -76.04 -5.21 -25.33
C SER A 1263 -75.63 -6.07 -24.12
N GLN A 1264 -74.78 -5.42 -23.32
CA GLN A 1264 -74.95 -5.16 -21.87
C GLN A 1264 -74.48 -6.15 -20.79
N ARG A 1265 -73.84 -5.51 -19.78
CA ARG A 1265 -73.92 -5.77 -18.32
C ARG A 1265 -73.11 -6.96 -17.77
N ARG A 1266 -72.13 -6.69 -16.89
CA ARG A 1266 -72.20 -6.67 -15.40
C ARG A 1266 -71.95 -8.08 -14.80
N LEU A 1267 -71.43 -8.27 -13.59
CA LEU A 1267 -71.10 -7.36 -12.47
C LEU A 1267 -69.95 -7.98 -11.62
N ASN A 1268 -69.58 -7.24 -10.56
CA ASN A 1268 -68.85 -7.63 -9.33
C ASN A 1268 -69.13 -9.08 -8.80
N THR A 1269 -68.42 -9.65 -7.81
CA THR A 1269 -67.87 -9.05 -6.56
C THR A 1269 -66.92 -10.00 -5.79
N GLN A 1270 -66.30 -9.46 -4.73
CA GLN A 1270 -65.71 -10.13 -3.54
C GLN A 1270 -64.31 -10.77 -3.73
N LEU A 1271 -63.24 -10.43 -2.99
CA LEU A 1271 -63.00 -10.27 -1.53
C LEU A 1271 -63.14 -11.60 -0.75
N GLY A 1272 -62.01 -12.16 -0.28
CA GLY A 1272 -62.01 -13.50 0.34
C GLY A 1272 -60.91 -13.87 1.36
N SER A 1273 -59.88 -13.04 1.61
CA SER A 1273 -58.92 -13.12 2.75
C SER A 1273 -58.12 -14.42 3.03
N LYS A 1274 -56.85 -14.23 3.46
CA LYS A 1274 -55.90 -15.23 4.00
C LYS A 1274 -55.29 -16.18 2.94
N LYS A 1275 -54.04 -16.59 3.09
CA LYS A 1275 -53.10 -16.37 4.21
C LYS A 1275 -51.76 -15.85 3.70
#